data_AF-A0A4E9EW78-F1
#
_entry.id   AF-A0A4E9EW78-F1
#
_cell.length_a   1.000
_cell.length_b   1.000
_cell.length_c   1.000
_cell.angle_alpha   90.00
_cell.angle_beta   90.00
_cell.angle_gamma   90.00
#
_symmetry.space_group_name_H-M   'P 1'
#
loop_
_entity.id
_entity.type
_entity.pdbx_description
1 polymer ?
#
loop_
_entity_poly.entity_id
_entity_poly.type
_entity_poly.pdbx_seq_one_letter_code
_entity_poly.pdbx_strand_id
1 'polypeptide(L)'
;MDDASSDPPLPTWRKYSKERMRTVSVALVLCLNIGVDPPDVHRPNPCARKECWIDPLGINPQKAVLKIANALQKSYERWQPRARYKTANDPTVDDVRRLCQSLRRNAKDERILFHYNGHGVPRPTENGEIWVFNKNFTQYIPLSIFDLQSWMGHPAVYVWDCHCAGLAIRSFFRFAEDHEKEWVKQLDEHMETRPPPLPIIQTEMSLEEKASAFGFRKKPNFKECIHIGACGDHELLPMDSRLPADLFTSCILTPIQISVLWYILKNHLEDRFPVTIVDKIPGQLSDRRTMLGELNWIFTAITDTIAWSSLPKELFQKLFRLDLLLASVFRSFVLANRVMRENQCHVVSRPSLPSVHSHPLWDAWDYTIDLCLSQIQGFTTPKQKLWSVAKEIYFSRSSVRHELLIDVTSQLAPINEADYTHNWFFIEQLQAFEVWLKYGGERRTPPQQLPVVLQVLLSQVHRVKALELLARFLDLGSWAVGHALSVGIFPYVLKLLQSATKELRPWLAFIWAKILAVETSCQVDLIKDKERGYMYFLTILNDPSTNPRQKIVPAFVMAALIENNYRPAQELLTDNRYVTLCIELLSDVALRQCRLLRLWLLIGLGRLWADYDDARWQAIRLAAYERVLEFLDDSVPEVRAAAVYAIGCLVRNKSENIEHATIIDHEVCDKLSMKCTFDGSVLVRAELVVAMQWFIIDFENRFASLSMDLNEKIEQRKFRERKLSAGEQEMKPLRSIDEEDDAFVSRGYDRSLPRSASRRRAHFLETPLNSPRRSNSMNFVSGVVADKVCAQWKSMFDTGSLNDFSTKLLASTKEMRNENFKYKAIKQIEFLGSKTFNDQSERIWLSLLKLSLDPVNKIAEMAQVLIEHVDKLATTRNERKRKLNCVERVSLAKQTESYPAEIVTFTVGSPTLDLSATPPFVEDHICRNSENTLILDSRRQEQLPAFHQSSIFTPKRNMYSPTIKSMTKLDESSSTDREPVVALVTTEFVPWCTRRFTEPILDVIQGEVGDGIADRLATHSMPSDWASHKDEGLQQTSKKEIRALKEEGLFFDGHPLIVKTDAVSKCLAWSQIRPHLYSCDGEAVTIWRCELQRLYDVRKFLCHNNNPFVNDIVTDLHVINEMTRELVVTCSDDGLMRIWDPGYSIYSHDFEAEQQMITAAYLLKDVPISIPMNKHLASVFSWNQKCGLMAVSGNVKVCRLWDAHAEKSMQEIQIGAKNCAVTKLSLDNSGSNLLAVGLSDGLVNVYDPRLPDKSRRTMSSRELEKPVIGLSLFSNLAGESSEGNLRLIAGSRDGEIRLWEPRMFKEPVVSFNACSFPKKDSLTNMEVHVHSQCIGCMDDASMVKLFDLNGKQLGEIRQDDWLVSGRIGTLISMRFHQLLVSLAVATENQTISFYRMPDLS
;
A
#
# COMPACT_ATOMS: atom_id res chain seq x y z
N MET A 1 -17.01 -9.08 -5.98
CA MET A 1 -17.78 -8.36 -4.93
C MET A 1 -17.02 -7.08 -4.56
N ASP A 2 -16.60 -6.26 -5.54
CA ASP A 2 -15.39 -5.42 -5.39
C ASP A 2 -15.60 -3.89 -5.51
N ASP A 3 -16.83 -3.39 -5.38
CA ASP A 3 -17.09 -1.94 -5.29
C ASP A 3 -16.87 -1.35 -3.88
N ALA A 4 -16.20 -2.07 -2.97
CA ALA A 4 -15.98 -1.65 -1.57
C ALA A 4 -14.61 -0.99 -1.28
N SER A 5 -13.82 -0.65 -2.31
CA SER A 5 -12.40 -0.28 -2.14
C SER A 5 -12.06 1.22 -2.23
N SER A 6 -13.01 2.11 -2.52
CA SER A 6 -12.81 3.54 -2.29
C SER A 6 -13.30 3.92 -0.89
N ASP A 7 -12.52 3.58 0.14
CA ASP A 7 -12.74 4.13 1.47
C ASP A 7 -12.81 5.67 1.35
N PRO A 8 -13.85 6.33 1.90
CA PRO A 8 -13.98 7.78 1.80
C PRO A 8 -12.71 8.46 2.34
N PRO A 9 -12.28 9.59 1.76
CA PRO A 9 -11.07 10.28 2.20
C PRO A 9 -11.12 10.48 3.71
N LEU A 10 -10.03 10.07 4.39
CA LEU A 10 -9.95 10.09 5.84
C LEU A 10 -10.40 11.46 6.37
N PRO A 11 -11.29 11.51 7.38
CA PRO A 11 -11.72 12.77 7.97
C PRO A 11 -10.50 13.58 8.40
N THR A 12 -10.47 14.89 8.10
CA THR A 12 -9.38 15.81 8.47
C THR A 12 -9.33 16.06 9.99
N TRP A 13 -9.10 15.01 10.78
CA TRP A 13 -9.01 15.05 12.23
C TRP A 13 -7.91 16.01 12.71
N ARG A 14 -6.84 16.17 11.90
CA ARG A 14 -5.74 17.11 12.18
C ARG A 14 -6.11 18.58 12.09
N LYS A 15 -7.14 18.95 11.32
CA LYS A 15 -7.58 20.36 11.20
C LYS A 15 -7.88 20.94 12.59
N TYR A 16 -8.44 20.10 13.46
CA TYR A 16 -8.85 20.47 14.81
C TYR A 16 -7.74 20.26 15.85
N SER A 17 -6.65 19.53 15.57
CA SER A 17 -5.57 19.31 16.54
C SER A 17 -4.48 20.38 16.51
N LYS A 18 -4.26 21.04 15.37
CA LYS A 18 -3.22 22.08 15.21
C LYS A 18 -3.61 23.42 15.85
N GLU A 19 -4.87 23.83 15.73
CA GLU A 19 -5.39 25.08 16.31
C GLU A 19 -6.07 24.83 17.64
N ARG A 20 -5.26 24.63 18.69
CA ARG A 20 -5.77 24.38 20.04
C ARG A 20 -6.29 25.67 20.68
N MET A 21 -7.47 26.12 20.26
CA MET A 21 -8.14 27.32 20.78
C MET A 21 -8.50 27.16 22.26
N ARG A 22 -8.31 28.20 23.08
CA ARG A 22 -8.56 28.13 24.53
C ARG A 22 -9.48 29.24 25.00
N THR A 23 -10.43 28.91 25.88
CA THR A 23 -11.14 29.96 26.64
C THR A 23 -10.24 30.49 27.75
N VAL A 24 -9.77 31.72 27.61
CA VAL A 24 -8.80 32.36 28.53
C VAL A 24 -9.46 33.32 29.51
N SER A 25 -10.70 33.73 29.27
CA SER A 25 -11.42 34.69 30.11
C SER A 25 -12.91 34.39 30.16
N VAL A 26 -13.52 34.70 31.31
CA VAL A 26 -14.95 34.46 31.59
C VAL A 26 -15.56 35.71 32.23
N ALA A 27 -16.58 36.27 31.59
CA ALA A 27 -17.46 37.31 32.11
C ALA A 27 -18.71 36.67 32.73
N LEU A 28 -19.00 37.02 33.98
CA LEU A 28 -20.18 36.58 34.71
C LEU A 28 -21.07 37.79 35.00
N VAL A 29 -22.13 37.96 34.23
CA VAL A 29 -23.08 39.07 34.32
C VAL A 29 -24.36 38.56 34.97
N LEU A 30 -24.60 38.98 36.21
CA LEU A 30 -25.73 38.52 37.03
C LEU A 30 -26.72 39.66 37.21
N CYS A 31 -27.95 39.50 36.71
CA CYS A 31 -29.03 40.46 36.87
C CYS A 31 -30.19 39.82 37.66
N LEU A 32 -30.08 39.83 39.00
CA LEU A 32 -30.90 39.01 39.90
C LEU A 32 -31.88 39.83 40.75
N ASN A 33 -31.55 41.07 41.11
CA ASN A 33 -32.36 41.96 41.94
C ASN A 33 -33.12 41.23 43.07
N ILE A 34 -32.37 40.57 43.95
CA ILE A 34 -32.92 39.61 44.91
C ILE A 34 -34.01 40.24 45.78
N GLY A 35 -35.21 39.65 45.72
CA GLY A 35 -36.39 40.08 46.46
C GLY A 35 -37.38 40.92 45.67
N VAL A 36 -37.08 41.27 44.41
CA VAL A 36 -37.98 42.03 43.52
C VAL A 36 -38.18 41.26 42.22
N ASP A 37 -39.41 40.80 41.98
CA ASP A 37 -39.74 40.07 40.76
C ASP A 37 -39.95 41.02 39.56
N PRO A 38 -39.50 40.64 38.35
CA PRO A 38 -39.68 41.47 37.16
C PRO A 38 -41.16 41.51 36.73
N PRO A 39 -41.62 42.60 36.10
CA PRO A 39 -43.04 42.88 35.86
C PRO A 39 -43.74 41.91 34.91
N ASP A 40 -43.00 41.21 34.04
CA ASP A 40 -43.54 40.34 33.00
C ASP A 40 -43.45 38.84 33.34
N VAL A 41 -42.98 38.49 34.54
CA VAL A 41 -42.84 37.11 35.00
C VAL A 41 -43.52 36.95 36.35
N HIS A 42 -44.63 36.20 36.38
CA HIS A 42 -45.35 35.90 37.62
C HIS A 42 -44.77 34.63 38.26
N ARG A 43 -44.22 34.75 39.47
CA ARG A 43 -43.68 33.61 40.23
C ARG A 43 -44.73 32.99 41.15
N PRO A 44 -44.99 31.67 41.09
CA PRO A 44 -45.92 31.01 42.01
C PRO A 44 -45.36 30.98 43.45
N ASN A 45 -46.20 30.82 44.46
CA ASN A 45 -45.75 30.63 45.85
C ASN A 45 -46.19 29.24 46.35
N PRO A 46 -45.26 28.31 46.69
CA PRO A 46 -43.80 28.46 46.64
C PRO A 46 -43.21 28.38 45.21
N CYS A 47 -42.09 29.08 44.97
CA CYS A 47 -41.32 29.03 43.72
C CYS A 47 -39.91 28.48 43.97
N ALA A 48 -39.24 28.07 42.89
CA ALA A 48 -37.80 27.84 42.88
C ALA A 48 -37.05 29.13 43.28
N ARG A 49 -36.13 29.03 44.26
CA ARG A 49 -35.39 30.20 44.80
C ARG A 49 -33.89 30.05 44.84
N LYS A 50 -33.37 28.83 44.97
CA LYS A 50 -31.92 28.62 45.09
C LYS A 50 -31.24 28.99 43.79
N GLU A 51 -30.19 29.80 43.87
CA GLU A 51 -29.30 30.08 42.75
C GLU A 51 -27.88 29.71 43.12
N CYS A 52 -27.20 28.98 42.23
CA CYS A 52 -25.87 28.41 42.45
C CYS A 52 -25.81 27.67 43.80
N TRP A 53 -26.88 26.92 44.12
CA TRP A 53 -27.08 26.18 45.37
C TRP A 53 -27.15 27.03 46.65
N ILE A 54 -27.29 28.35 46.53
CA ILE A 54 -27.47 29.27 47.65
C ILE A 54 -28.93 29.69 47.70
N ASP A 55 -29.58 29.50 48.86
CA ASP A 55 -30.88 30.09 49.11
C ASP A 55 -30.70 31.58 49.46
N PRO A 56 -31.24 32.52 48.67
CA PRO A 56 -31.16 33.93 48.98
C PRO A 56 -32.04 34.32 50.18
N LEU A 57 -33.00 33.47 50.58
CA LEU A 57 -33.92 33.76 51.68
C LEU A 57 -33.16 33.93 53.01
N GLY A 58 -33.42 35.04 53.70
CA GLY A 58 -32.80 35.36 54.99
C GLY A 58 -31.38 35.94 54.89
N ILE A 59 -30.82 36.09 53.68
CA ILE A 59 -29.55 36.78 53.44
C ILE A 59 -29.86 38.19 52.92
N ASN A 60 -29.11 39.20 53.37
CA ASN A 60 -29.20 40.55 52.79
C ASN A 60 -29.00 40.47 51.25
N PRO A 61 -29.89 41.08 50.42
CA PRO A 61 -29.84 40.98 48.96
C PRO A 61 -28.45 41.22 48.35
N GLN A 62 -27.76 42.30 48.74
CA GLN A 62 -26.43 42.63 48.21
C GLN A 62 -25.38 41.57 48.54
N LYS A 63 -25.46 41.00 49.75
CA LYS A 63 -24.57 39.91 50.19
C LYS A 63 -24.93 38.59 49.53
N ALA A 64 -26.21 38.36 49.25
CA ALA A 64 -26.70 37.16 48.57
C ALA A 64 -26.18 37.12 47.12
N VAL A 65 -26.33 38.21 46.34
CA VAL A 65 -25.79 38.29 44.97
C VAL A 65 -24.28 38.04 44.94
N LEU A 66 -23.53 38.63 45.88
CA LEU A 66 -22.07 38.40 45.95
C LEU A 66 -21.72 36.94 46.28
N LYS A 67 -22.46 36.28 47.17
CA LYS A 67 -22.27 34.86 47.47
C LYS A 67 -22.57 33.98 46.25
N ILE A 68 -23.67 34.26 45.53
CA ILE A 68 -24.05 33.57 44.30
C ILE A 68 -22.96 33.75 43.24
N ALA A 69 -22.49 34.97 43.02
CA ALA A 69 -21.40 35.26 42.08
C ALA A 69 -20.12 34.48 42.38
N ASN A 70 -19.73 34.41 43.66
CA ASN A 70 -18.56 33.64 44.08
C ASN A 70 -18.75 32.13 43.91
N ALA A 71 -19.96 31.61 44.15
CA ALA A 71 -20.27 30.19 43.93
C ALA A 71 -20.26 29.84 42.43
N LEU A 72 -20.82 30.72 41.58
CA LEU A 72 -20.80 30.59 40.13
C LEU A 72 -19.36 30.57 39.59
N GLN A 73 -18.54 31.53 40.02
CA GLN A 73 -17.13 31.59 39.63
C GLN A 73 -16.37 30.33 40.03
N LYS A 74 -16.50 29.88 41.29
CA LYS A 74 -15.87 28.64 41.77
C LYS A 74 -16.28 27.43 40.94
N SER A 75 -17.53 27.39 40.49
CA SER A 75 -18.03 26.27 39.67
C SER A 75 -17.38 26.25 38.29
N TYR A 76 -17.16 27.41 37.66
CA TYR A 76 -16.38 27.49 36.42
C TYR A 76 -14.88 27.20 36.63
N GLU A 77 -14.30 27.69 37.73
CA GLU A 77 -12.89 27.45 38.08
C GLU A 77 -12.55 25.96 38.19
N ARG A 78 -13.51 25.12 38.62
CA ARG A 78 -13.36 23.65 38.63
C ARG A 78 -13.10 23.08 37.24
N TRP A 79 -13.73 23.64 36.20
CA TRP A 79 -13.56 23.19 34.81
C TRP A 79 -12.34 23.81 34.13
N GLN A 80 -12.06 25.09 34.41
CA GLN A 80 -10.92 25.82 33.86
C GLN A 80 -10.26 26.73 34.91
N PRO A 81 -9.30 26.21 35.70
CA PRO A 81 -8.71 26.97 36.79
C PRO A 81 -7.77 28.09 36.32
N ARG A 82 -7.31 28.06 35.06
CA ARG A 82 -6.31 29.01 34.54
C ARG A 82 -6.91 30.22 33.81
N ALA A 83 -8.23 30.29 33.67
CA ALA A 83 -8.89 31.43 33.02
C ALA A 83 -9.00 32.64 33.98
N ARG A 84 -9.12 33.84 33.41
CA ARG A 84 -9.42 35.06 34.16
C ARG A 84 -10.92 35.24 34.32
N TYR A 85 -11.39 35.29 35.56
CA TYR A 85 -12.80 35.48 35.89
C TYR A 85 -13.07 36.93 36.29
N LYS A 86 -14.16 37.50 35.77
CA LYS A 86 -14.67 38.81 36.19
C LYS A 86 -16.18 38.76 36.33
N THR A 87 -16.67 39.24 37.47
CA THR A 87 -18.09 39.29 37.81
C THR A 87 -18.62 40.73 37.70
N ALA A 88 -19.87 40.86 37.27
CA ALA A 88 -20.63 42.10 37.27
C ALA A 88 -22.01 41.78 37.86
N ASN A 89 -22.24 42.27 39.07
CA ASN A 89 -23.40 41.96 39.89
C ASN A 89 -24.39 43.12 39.82
N ASP A 90 -25.61 42.83 39.36
CA ASP A 90 -26.66 43.79 39.03
C ASP A 90 -26.12 45.06 38.31
N PRO A 91 -25.45 44.90 37.16
CA PRO A 91 -24.66 45.97 36.55
C PRO A 91 -25.49 46.99 35.78
N THR A 92 -24.85 48.13 35.49
CA THR A 92 -25.31 49.08 34.47
C THR A 92 -24.75 48.76 33.09
N VAL A 93 -25.31 49.36 32.03
CA VAL A 93 -24.80 49.22 30.64
C VAL A 93 -23.32 49.58 30.55
N ASP A 94 -22.89 50.65 31.23
CA ASP A 94 -21.48 51.08 31.25
C ASP A 94 -20.56 50.08 31.95
N ASP A 95 -21.06 49.35 32.95
CA ASP A 95 -20.30 48.30 33.63
C ASP A 95 -20.10 47.10 32.71
N VAL A 96 -21.15 46.66 32.01
CA VAL A 96 -21.07 45.58 31.02
C VAL A 96 -20.13 45.97 29.87
N ARG A 97 -20.26 47.18 29.33
CA ARG A 97 -19.37 47.69 28.27
C ARG A 97 -17.90 47.65 28.68
N ARG A 98 -17.57 48.22 29.85
CA ARG A 98 -16.18 48.24 30.37
C ARG A 98 -15.66 46.84 30.62
N LEU A 99 -16.49 45.94 31.13
CA LEU A 99 -16.16 44.53 31.35
C LEU A 99 -15.78 43.84 30.03
N CYS A 100 -16.69 43.85 29.05
CA CYS A 100 -16.50 43.20 27.74
C CYS A 100 -15.25 43.73 27.02
N GLN A 101 -15.13 45.05 26.90
CA GLN A 101 -13.98 45.67 26.23
C GLN A 101 -12.64 45.39 26.94
N SER A 102 -12.64 45.31 28.28
CA SER A 102 -11.45 44.95 29.06
C SER A 102 -11.04 43.50 28.80
N LEU A 103 -11.99 42.57 28.76
CA LEU A 103 -11.69 41.16 28.52
C LEU A 103 -11.21 40.92 27.09
N ARG A 104 -11.86 41.49 26.07
CA ARG A 104 -11.42 41.36 24.67
C ARG A 104 -10.01 41.89 24.46
N ARG A 105 -9.69 43.06 25.02
CA ARG A 105 -8.34 43.62 24.94
C ARG A 105 -7.27 42.69 25.52
N ASN A 106 -7.59 41.97 26.59
CA ASN A 106 -6.67 41.04 27.24
C ASN A 106 -6.56 39.69 26.51
N ALA A 107 -7.67 39.18 25.99
CA ALA A 107 -7.72 37.87 25.33
C ALA A 107 -7.16 37.91 23.89
N LYS A 108 -7.14 39.08 23.24
CA LYS A 108 -6.76 39.23 21.82
C LYS A 108 -7.63 38.32 20.94
N ASP A 109 -7.01 37.34 20.30
CA ASP A 109 -7.65 36.37 19.39
C ASP A 109 -8.08 35.07 20.11
N GLU A 110 -7.86 34.95 21.42
CA GLU A 110 -8.35 33.81 22.21
C GLU A 110 -9.83 33.97 22.57
N ARG A 111 -10.43 32.86 23.01
CA ARG A 111 -11.86 32.76 23.26
C ARG A 111 -12.24 33.33 24.63
N ILE A 112 -13.39 33.99 24.70
CA ILE A 112 -13.99 34.52 25.93
C ILE A 112 -15.38 33.91 26.12
N LEU A 113 -15.71 33.52 27.35
CA LEU A 113 -17.07 33.10 27.71
C LEU A 113 -17.81 34.27 28.36
N PHE A 114 -19.04 34.53 27.93
CA PHE A 114 -19.96 35.50 28.49
C PHE A 114 -21.18 34.77 29.03
N HIS A 115 -21.33 34.74 30.35
CA HIS A 115 -22.49 34.17 31.03
C HIS A 115 -23.41 35.30 31.46
N TYR A 116 -24.64 35.30 30.97
CA TYR A 116 -25.69 36.22 31.37
C TYR A 116 -26.80 35.46 32.09
N ASN A 117 -27.03 35.81 33.35
CA ASN A 117 -28.20 35.36 34.12
C ASN A 117 -29.16 36.54 34.27
N GLY A 118 -30.37 36.40 33.73
CA GLY A 118 -31.39 37.44 33.65
C GLY A 118 -32.65 37.14 34.45
N HIS A 119 -32.57 36.49 35.61
CA HIS A 119 -33.77 36.11 36.38
C HIS A 119 -34.49 37.26 37.07
N GLY A 120 -33.78 38.35 37.40
CA GLY A 120 -34.31 39.52 38.10
C GLY A 120 -34.77 40.66 37.19
N VAL A 121 -34.77 40.43 35.88
CA VAL A 121 -35.07 41.45 34.86
C VAL A 121 -36.11 40.91 33.86
N PRO A 122 -36.75 41.78 33.06
CA PRO A 122 -37.71 41.34 32.07
C PRO A 122 -37.12 40.42 30.98
N ARG A 123 -38.01 39.76 30.23
CA ARG A 123 -37.63 38.93 29.08
C ARG A 123 -36.92 39.75 27.99
N PRO A 124 -35.98 39.15 27.24
CA PRO A 124 -35.41 39.77 26.05
C PRO A 124 -36.50 40.24 25.08
N THR A 125 -36.26 41.34 24.38
CA THR A 125 -37.23 41.93 23.44
C THR A 125 -37.06 41.39 22.01
N GLU A 126 -38.10 41.48 21.19
CA GLU A 126 -38.03 41.13 19.76
C GLU A 126 -37.11 42.06 18.95
N ASN A 127 -36.84 43.25 19.50
CA ASN A 127 -35.88 44.20 18.96
C ASN A 127 -34.42 43.74 19.18
N GLY A 128 -34.19 42.70 19.99
CA GLY A 128 -32.85 42.18 20.26
C GLY A 128 -32.14 42.91 21.39
N GLU A 129 -32.88 43.24 22.45
CA GLU A 129 -32.35 43.86 23.67
C GLU A 129 -32.45 42.88 24.84
N ILE A 130 -31.42 42.88 25.68
CA ILE A 130 -31.43 42.26 27.00
C ILE A 130 -31.48 43.35 28.07
N TRP A 131 -31.89 43.01 29.29
CA TRP A 131 -32.10 44.01 30.34
C TRP A 131 -30.99 44.00 31.38
N VAL A 132 -30.61 45.20 31.82
CA VAL A 132 -29.71 45.46 32.95
C VAL A 132 -30.31 46.55 33.84
N PHE A 133 -29.60 47.02 34.86
CA PHE A 133 -30.12 48.02 35.79
C PHE A 133 -29.59 49.43 35.52
N ASN A 134 -30.28 50.43 36.03
CA ASN A 134 -29.68 51.74 36.29
C ASN A 134 -28.94 51.73 37.64
N LYS A 135 -28.14 52.77 37.91
CA LYS A 135 -27.32 52.87 39.14
C LYS A 135 -28.11 52.78 40.44
N ASN A 136 -29.40 53.14 40.42
CA ASN A 136 -30.24 53.23 41.60
C ASN A 136 -31.26 52.08 41.72
N PHE A 137 -31.22 51.08 40.83
CA PHE A 137 -32.17 49.96 40.76
C PHE A 137 -33.65 50.38 40.67
N THR A 138 -33.93 51.54 40.07
CA THR A 138 -35.30 52.05 39.90
C THR A 138 -35.89 51.72 38.54
N GLN A 139 -35.05 51.43 37.54
CA GLN A 139 -35.47 51.15 36.17
C GLN A 139 -34.63 50.03 35.57
N TYR A 140 -35.28 49.20 34.75
CA TYR A 140 -34.63 48.29 33.84
C TYR A 140 -34.19 49.06 32.59
N ILE A 141 -32.93 48.90 32.20
CA ILE A 141 -32.32 49.60 31.06
C ILE A 141 -32.07 48.57 29.95
N PRO A 142 -32.55 48.81 28.71
CA PRO A 142 -32.29 47.90 27.59
C PRO A 142 -30.84 48.03 27.12
N LEU A 143 -30.21 46.88 26.87
CA LEU A 143 -28.87 46.72 26.32
C LEU A 143 -28.99 46.01 24.98
N SER A 144 -28.60 46.69 23.91
CA SER A 144 -28.65 46.14 22.55
C SER A 144 -27.63 45.02 22.34
N ILE A 145 -28.08 43.88 21.82
CA ILE A 145 -27.21 42.76 21.48
C ILE A 145 -26.20 43.14 20.37
N PHE A 146 -26.56 44.08 19.49
CA PHE A 146 -25.67 44.62 18.46
C PHE A 146 -24.42 45.29 19.08
N ASP A 147 -24.61 46.09 20.14
CA ASP A 147 -23.49 46.73 20.84
C ASP A 147 -22.64 45.70 21.60
N LEU A 148 -23.30 44.71 22.22
CA LEU A 148 -22.61 43.63 22.93
C LEU A 148 -21.66 42.85 22.00
N GLN A 149 -22.08 42.55 20.77
CA GLN A 149 -21.23 41.91 19.75
C GLN A 149 -19.95 42.70 19.49
N SER A 150 -20.10 44.01 19.31
CA SER A 150 -19.00 44.92 19.07
C SER A 150 -18.02 45.00 20.24
N TRP A 151 -18.51 44.92 21.49
CA TRP A 151 -17.65 44.96 22.67
C TRP A 151 -16.94 43.64 22.95
N MET A 152 -17.61 42.51 22.72
CA MET A 152 -17.10 41.18 23.03
C MET A 152 -16.21 40.60 21.93
N GLY A 153 -16.42 40.92 20.65
CA GLY A 153 -15.63 40.42 19.54
C GLY A 153 -15.73 38.89 19.30
N HIS A 154 -15.01 38.41 18.28
CA HIS A 154 -14.78 36.98 18.01
C HIS A 154 -13.34 36.59 18.41
N PRO A 155 -13.06 35.37 18.91
CA PRO A 155 -14.01 34.27 19.17
C PRO A 155 -14.66 34.37 20.56
N ALA A 156 -15.94 34.02 20.68
CA ALA A 156 -16.69 34.08 21.95
C ALA A 156 -17.70 32.94 22.12
N VAL A 157 -18.03 32.64 23.38
CA VAL A 157 -19.08 31.70 23.79
C VAL A 157 -20.07 32.44 24.67
N TYR A 158 -21.37 32.31 24.40
CA TYR A 158 -22.42 32.96 25.17
C TYR A 158 -23.30 31.92 25.86
N VAL A 159 -23.56 32.12 27.16
CA VAL A 159 -24.46 31.33 27.99
C VAL A 159 -25.60 32.25 28.42
N TRP A 160 -26.82 31.94 27.99
CA TRP A 160 -28.03 32.73 28.24
C TRP A 160 -28.95 31.99 29.22
N ASP A 161 -28.88 32.35 30.51
CA ASP A 161 -29.78 31.84 31.53
C ASP A 161 -30.87 32.87 31.85
N CYS A 162 -31.91 32.87 31.01
CA CYS A 162 -33.06 33.75 31.16
C CYS A 162 -34.30 33.15 30.47
N HIS A 163 -35.46 33.69 30.81
CA HIS A 163 -36.69 33.44 30.08
C HIS A 163 -36.54 33.86 28.60
N CYS A 164 -37.12 33.10 27.68
CA CYS A 164 -37.07 33.38 26.23
C CYS A 164 -35.64 33.52 25.66
N ALA A 165 -34.65 32.77 26.19
CA ALA A 165 -33.25 32.84 25.76
C ALA A 165 -33.05 32.63 24.24
N GLY A 166 -33.89 31.81 23.59
CA GLY A 166 -33.89 31.63 22.14
C GLY A 166 -34.01 32.94 21.36
N LEU A 167 -34.79 33.90 21.86
CA LEU A 167 -35.01 35.19 21.21
C LEU A 167 -33.73 36.04 21.20
N ALA A 168 -32.96 36.01 22.29
CA ALA A 168 -31.65 36.68 22.36
C ALA A 168 -30.66 36.06 21.35
N ILE A 169 -30.62 34.73 21.25
CA ILE A 169 -29.74 34.03 20.29
C ILE A 169 -30.16 34.37 18.85
N ARG A 170 -31.46 34.30 18.52
CA ARG A 170 -31.97 34.64 17.19
C ARG A 170 -31.64 36.08 16.80
N SER A 171 -31.81 37.02 17.72
CA SER A 171 -31.46 38.42 17.52
C SER A 171 -29.96 38.62 17.31
N PHE A 172 -29.11 37.87 18.02
CA PHE A 172 -27.66 37.90 17.81
C PHE A 172 -27.29 37.53 16.37
N PHE A 173 -27.83 36.44 15.82
CA PHE A 173 -27.50 36.04 14.45
C PHE A 173 -28.03 37.03 13.40
N ARG A 174 -29.20 37.65 13.63
CA ARG A 174 -29.68 38.76 12.80
C ARG A 174 -28.67 39.92 12.78
N PHE A 175 -28.24 40.39 13.95
CA PHE A 175 -27.27 41.48 14.04
C PHE A 175 -25.87 41.12 13.51
N ALA A 176 -25.49 39.84 13.56
CA ALA A 176 -24.25 39.37 12.93
C ALA A 176 -24.29 39.54 11.40
N GLU A 177 -25.45 39.31 10.76
CA GLU A 177 -25.64 39.59 9.34
C GLU A 177 -25.61 41.08 9.03
N ASP A 178 -26.20 41.90 9.90
CA ASP A 178 -26.20 43.35 9.72
C ASP A 178 -24.78 43.93 9.82
N HIS A 179 -23.95 43.44 10.75
CA HIS A 179 -22.53 43.79 10.83
C HIS A 179 -21.73 43.37 9.59
N GLU A 180 -22.06 42.21 8.99
CA GLU A 180 -21.40 41.75 7.77
C GLU A 180 -21.77 42.63 6.57
N LYS A 181 -23.05 42.98 6.42
CA LYS A 181 -23.52 43.91 5.36
C LYS A 181 -22.86 45.28 5.49
N GLU A 182 -22.78 45.82 6.70
CA GLU A 182 -22.14 47.11 6.96
C GLU A 182 -20.62 47.05 6.69
N TRP A 183 -19.97 45.93 7.00
CA TRP A 183 -18.55 45.74 6.67
C TRP A 183 -18.30 45.69 5.16
N VAL A 184 -19.16 45.00 4.40
CA VAL A 184 -19.06 44.95 2.93
C VAL A 184 -19.23 46.34 2.34
N LYS A 185 -20.25 47.08 2.78
CA LYS A 185 -20.48 48.46 2.33
C LYS A 185 -19.27 49.36 2.59
N GLN A 186 -18.68 49.28 3.78
CA GLN A 186 -17.49 50.07 4.13
C GLN A 186 -16.23 49.63 3.38
N LEU A 187 -16.11 48.35 3.02
CA LEU A 187 -15.03 47.86 2.18
C LEU A 187 -15.15 48.44 0.76
N ASP A 188 -16.36 48.42 0.18
CA ASP A 188 -16.61 48.97 -1.15
C ASP A 188 -16.29 50.47 -1.19
N GLU A 189 -16.77 51.25 -0.21
CA GLU A 189 -16.42 52.68 -0.06
C GLU A 189 -14.89 52.90 0.12
N HIS A 190 -14.21 52.02 0.85
CA HIS A 190 -12.76 52.09 1.04
C HIS A 190 -11.98 51.76 -0.23
N MET A 191 -12.48 50.82 -1.04
CA MET A 191 -11.88 50.46 -2.33
C MET A 191 -12.06 51.59 -3.35
N GLU A 192 -13.22 52.24 -3.38
CA GLU A 192 -13.52 53.37 -4.27
C GLU A 192 -12.67 54.62 -3.97
N THR A 193 -12.36 54.86 -2.69
CA THR A 193 -11.61 56.06 -2.26
C THR A 193 -10.09 55.90 -2.29
N ARG A 194 -9.56 54.69 -2.58
CA ARG A 194 -8.13 54.42 -2.50
C ARG A 194 -7.39 54.96 -3.73
N PRO A 195 -6.40 55.85 -3.58
CA PRO A 195 -5.62 56.35 -4.71
C PRO A 195 -4.69 55.26 -5.29
N PRO A 196 -4.40 55.29 -6.61
CA PRO A 196 -3.53 54.32 -7.26
C PRO A 196 -2.07 54.38 -6.74
N PRO A 197 -1.31 53.27 -6.83
CA PRO A 197 -1.65 52.04 -7.54
C PRO A 197 -2.59 51.13 -6.74
N LEU A 198 -3.64 50.65 -7.40
CA LEU A 198 -4.58 49.69 -6.84
C LEU A 198 -3.91 48.30 -6.80
N PRO A 199 -4.16 47.49 -5.75
CA PRO A 199 -3.73 46.09 -5.71
C PRO A 199 -4.27 45.30 -6.91
N ILE A 200 -3.50 44.32 -7.40
CA ILE A 200 -3.95 43.43 -8.48
C ILE A 200 -5.09 42.56 -7.95
N ILE A 201 -6.31 42.78 -8.47
CA ILE A 201 -7.48 41.97 -8.14
C ILE A 201 -7.66 40.86 -9.17
N GLN A 202 -7.47 39.60 -8.76
CA GLN A 202 -7.86 38.43 -9.55
C GLN A 202 -9.36 38.16 -9.37
N THR A 203 -10.03 37.70 -10.43
CA THR A 203 -11.48 37.41 -10.44
C THR A 203 -11.91 36.41 -9.39
N GLU A 204 -11.02 35.51 -8.99
CA GLU A 204 -11.29 34.42 -8.04
C GLU A 204 -11.05 34.81 -6.56
N MET A 205 -10.55 36.03 -6.28
CA MET A 205 -10.30 36.44 -4.91
C MET A 205 -11.60 36.63 -4.11
N SER A 206 -11.62 36.03 -2.92
CA SER A 206 -12.64 36.23 -1.90
C SER A 206 -12.66 37.68 -1.38
N LEU A 207 -13.79 38.09 -0.78
CA LEU A 207 -13.92 39.42 -0.17
C LEU A 207 -12.88 39.68 0.94
N GLU A 208 -12.46 38.65 1.65
CA GLU A 208 -11.44 38.74 2.71
C GLU A 208 -10.03 38.93 2.15
N GLU A 209 -9.70 38.24 1.05
CA GLU A 209 -8.44 38.45 0.32
C GLU A 209 -8.39 39.85 -0.29
N LYS A 210 -9.51 40.32 -0.86
CA LYS A 210 -9.64 41.71 -1.34
C LYS A 210 -9.41 42.69 -0.20
N ALA A 211 -10.08 42.53 0.93
CA ALA A 211 -9.86 43.40 2.09
C ALA A 211 -8.40 43.42 2.56
N SER A 212 -7.75 42.25 2.62
CA SER A 212 -6.33 42.13 2.99
C SER A 212 -5.41 42.87 2.00
N ALA A 213 -5.61 42.67 0.69
CA ALA A 213 -4.88 43.39 -0.35
C ALA A 213 -5.10 44.90 -0.27
N PHE A 214 -6.29 45.32 0.14
CA PHE A 214 -6.64 46.73 0.34
C PHE A 214 -6.17 47.31 1.68
N GLY A 215 -5.59 46.50 2.57
CA GLY A 215 -5.22 46.93 3.93
C GLY A 215 -6.43 47.29 4.79
N PHE A 216 -7.62 46.80 4.43
CA PHE A 216 -8.86 47.04 5.16
C PHE A 216 -8.96 46.11 6.37
N ARG A 217 -9.79 46.50 7.36
CA ARG A 217 -9.96 45.73 8.60
C ARG A 217 -10.56 44.34 8.31
N LYS A 218 -10.19 43.35 9.12
CA LYS A 218 -10.73 41.98 9.01
C LYS A 218 -12.26 41.97 9.15
N LYS A 219 -12.90 41.07 8.41
CA LYS A 219 -14.32 40.81 8.49
C LYS A 219 -14.73 40.35 9.89
N PRO A 220 -15.81 40.88 10.47
CA PRO A 220 -16.33 40.41 11.75
C PRO A 220 -16.99 39.03 11.58
N ASN A 221 -16.49 38.03 12.31
CA ASN A 221 -16.96 36.63 12.22
C ASN A 221 -17.93 36.25 13.34
N PHE A 222 -18.89 37.13 13.67
CA PHE A 222 -19.81 36.89 14.79
C PHE A 222 -20.68 35.63 14.61
N LYS A 223 -20.95 35.20 13.37
CA LYS A 223 -21.68 33.96 13.05
C LYS A 223 -20.99 32.68 13.55
N GLU A 224 -19.67 32.71 13.76
CA GLU A 224 -18.90 31.58 14.29
C GLU A 224 -18.90 31.51 15.83
N CYS A 225 -19.47 32.51 16.51
CA CYS A 225 -19.65 32.48 17.96
C CYS A 225 -20.59 31.35 18.37
N ILE A 226 -20.29 30.75 19.53
CA ILE A 226 -21.06 29.61 20.05
C ILE A 226 -22.02 30.11 21.12
N HIS A 227 -23.28 29.66 21.06
CA HIS A 227 -24.33 30.06 21.99
C HIS A 227 -24.99 28.83 22.60
N ILE A 228 -25.32 28.92 23.87
CA ILE A 228 -26.27 28.03 24.55
C ILE A 228 -27.26 28.87 25.35
N GLY A 229 -28.52 28.47 25.36
CA GLY A 229 -29.60 29.17 26.05
C GLY A 229 -30.53 28.21 26.77
N ALA A 230 -31.09 28.68 27.88
CA ALA A 230 -31.89 27.88 28.79
C ALA A 230 -33.25 27.43 28.21
N CYS A 231 -33.89 28.30 27.42
CA CYS A 231 -35.26 28.09 26.93
C CYS A 231 -35.41 28.44 25.44
N GLY A 232 -36.47 27.93 24.81
CA GLY A 232 -36.90 28.33 23.47
C GLY A 232 -37.34 29.80 23.36
N ASP A 233 -37.73 30.20 22.16
CA ASP A 233 -38.08 31.58 21.79
C ASP A 233 -39.23 32.20 22.61
N HIS A 234 -40.18 31.37 23.05
CA HIS A 234 -41.40 31.80 23.75
C HIS A 234 -41.63 31.00 25.05
N GLU A 235 -40.58 30.38 25.58
CA GLU A 235 -40.65 29.52 26.76
C GLU A 235 -40.15 30.22 28.02
N LEU A 236 -40.69 29.83 29.16
CA LEU A 236 -40.27 30.30 30.48
C LEU A 236 -39.41 29.23 31.16
N LEU A 237 -38.52 29.68 32.06
CA LEU A 237 -37.76 28.80 32.94
C LEU A 237 -38.70 28.03 33.89
N PRO A 238 -38.34 26.77 34.26
CA PRO A 238 -39.08 26.01 35.25
C PRO A 238 -39.10 26.70 36.62
N MET A 239 -40.25 26.66 37.31
CA MET A 239 -40.47 27.33 38.60
C MET A 239 -40.78 26.39 39.77
N ASP A 240 -40.58 25.07 39.62
CA ASP A 240 -40.84 24.09 40.68
C ASP A 240 -39.96 24.37 41.90
N SER A 241 -40.59 24.64 43.04
CA SER A 241 -39.93 24.94 44.32
C SER A 241 -38.93 23.88 44.82
N ARG A 242 -39.01 22.65 44.33
CA ARG A 242 -38.09 21.55 44.67
C ARG A 242 -36.77 21.62 43.91
N LEU A 243 -36.73 22.38 42.82
CA LEU A 243 -35.56 22.56 41.96
C LEU A 243 -34.92 23.94 42.20
N PRO A 244 -33.63 24.13 41.84
CA PRO A 244 -33.01 25.45 41.84
C PRO A 244 -33.64 26.36 40.77
N ALA A 245 -33.67 27.67 41.03
CA ALA A 245 -34.14 28.67 40.09
C ALA A 245 -33.22 28.76 38.86
N ASP A 246 -31.92 28.55 39.04
CA ASP A 246 -30.92 28.45 37.97
C ASP A 246 -30.73 27.00 37.50
N LEU A 247 -31.83 26.30 37.20
CA LEU A 247 -31.80 24.89 36.79
C LEU A 247 -30.86 24.65 35.60
N PHE A 248 -30.88 25.53 34.60
CA PHE A 248 -30.01 25.42 33.44
C PHE A 248 -28.53 25.56 33.83
N THR A 249 -28.18 26.62 34.57
CA THR A 249 -26.80 26.82 35.09
C THR A 249 -26.35 25.66 35.99
N SER A 250 -27.24 25.15 36.83
CA SER A 250 -27.01 23.97 37.67
C SER A 250 -26.73 22.72 36.84
N CYS A 251 -27.47 22.51 35.73
CA CYS A 251 -27.19 21.45 34.75
C CYS A 251 -25.80 21.58 34.14
N ILE A 252 -25.40 22.76 33.68
CA ILE A 252 -24.13 22.92 32.96
C ILE A 252 -22.89 22.92 33.87
N LEU A 253 -22.99 23.43 35.11
CA LEU A 253 -21.82 23.62 35.99
C LEU A 253 -21.71 22.58 37.11
N THR A 254 -22.83 22.02 37.56
CA THR A 254 -22.88 21.03 38.66
C THR A 254 -23.69 19.78 38.25
N PRO A 255 -23.32 19.11 37.13
CA PRO A 255 -24.14 18.07 36.51
C PRO A 255 -24.41 16.86 37.42
N ILE A 256 -23.44 16.47 38.25
CA ILE A 256 -23.61 15.32 39.16
C ILE A 256 -24.62 15.64 40.25
N GLN A 257 -24.53 16.82 40.86
CA GLN A 257 -25.43 17.21 41.95
C GLN A 257 -26.88 17.31 41.46
N ILE A 258 -27.10 17.99 40.33
CA ILE A 258 -28.44 18.17 39.78
C ILE A 258 -29.01 16.89 39.20
N SER A 259 -28.20 16.00 38.61
CA SER A 259 -28.71 14.73 38.11
C SER A 259 -29.18 13.81 39.23
N VAL A 260 -28.45 13.73 40.36
CA VAL A 260 -28.89 12.97 41.54
C VAL A 260 -30.14 13.59 42.16
N LEU A 261 -30.17 14.93 42.34
CA LEU A 261 -31.35 15.64 42.82
C LEU A 261 -32.57 15.34 41.96
N TRP A 262 -32.44 15.57 40.65
CA TRP A 262 -33.52 15.38 39.68
C TRP A 262 -33.98 13.92 39.63
N TYR A 263 -33.07 12.96 39.72
CA TYR A 263 -33.42 11.53 39.74
C TYR A 263 -34.26 11.15 40.96
N ILE A 264 -33.92 11.65 42.15
CA ILE A 264 -34.70 11.42 43.38
C ILE A 264 -36.11 11.99 43.22
N LEU A 265 -36.23 13.23 42.75
CA LEU A 265 -37.51 13.92 42.59
C LEU A 265 -38.38 13.32 41.49
N LYS A 266 -37.78 12.96 40.34
CA LYS A 266 -38.50 12.37 39.20
C LYS A 266 -39.11 11.02 39.55
N ASN A 267 -38.42 10.22 40.36
CA ASN A 267 -38.87 8.88 40.74
C ASN A 267 -39.60 8.83 42.08
N HIS A 268 -39.93 9.98 42.68
CA HIS A 268 -40.63 10.09 43.96
C HIS A 268 -39.93 9.33 45.11
N LEU A 269 -38.60 9.45 45.20
CA LEU A 269 -37.77 8.72 46.16
C LEU A 269 -37.42 9.55 47.41
N GLU A 270 -38.05 10.70 47.62
CA GLU A 270 -37.73 11.64 48.71
C GLU A 270 -37.86 11.00 50.10
N ASP A 271 -38.81 10.07 50.27
CA ASP A 271 -39.03 9.34 51.52
C ASP A 271 -37.88 8.38 51.86
N ARG A 272 -37.22 7.84 50.83
CA ARG A 272 -36.12 6.88 51.00
C ARG A 272 -34.76 7.58 51.07
N PHE A 273 -34.57 8.63 50.27
CA PHE A 273 -33.31 9.35 50.19
C PHE A 273 -33.56 10.85 50.42
N PRO A 274 -33.06 11.42 51.53
CA PRO A 274 -33.24 12.85 51.78
C PRO A 274 -32.47 13.64 50.73
N VAL A 275 -33.10 14.68 50.19
CA VAL A 275 -32.54 15.53 49.12
C VAL A 275 -31.15 16.12 49.47
N THR A 276 -30.86 16.30 50.76
CA THR A 276 -29.54 16.75 51.27
C THR A 276 -28.38 15.78 51.01
N ILE A 277 -28.66 14.56 50.54
CA ILE A 277 -27.64 13.55 50.18
C ILE A 277 -26.69 14.05 49.09
N VAL A 278 -27.18 14.93 48.21
CA VAL A 278 -26.43 15.53 47.11
C VAL A 278 -25.17 16.26 47.58
N ASP A 279 -25.22 16.88 48.77
CA ASP A 279 -24.09 17.60 49.37
C ASP A 279 -23.16 16.68 50.17
N LYS A 280 -23.55 15.42 50.38
CA LYS A 280 -22.88 14.45 51.26
C LYS A 280 -22.30 13.25 50.51
N ILE A 281 -22.28 13.26 49.17
CA ILE A 281 -21.66 12.18 48.39
C ILE A 281 -20.15 12.17 48.70
N PRO A 282 -19.58 11.05 49.21
CA PRO A 282 -18.19 11.00 49.64
C PRO A 282 -17.23 11.09 48.45
N GLY A 283 -16.09 11.75 48.68
CA GLY A 283 -14.98 11.81 47.74
C GLY A 283 -14.78 13.17 47.05
N GLN A 284 -13.97 13.14 45.97
CA GLN A 284 -13.64 14.32 45.17
C GLN A 284 -13.88 14.05 43.69
N LEU A 285 -14.41 15.04 42.96
CA LEU A 285 -14.71 14.93 41.52
C LEU A 285 -13.51 14.55 40.65
N SER A 286 -12.28 14.87 41.09
CA SER A 286 -11.04 14.54 40.39
C SER A 286 -10.50 13.14 40.69
N ASP A 287 -10.87 12.55 41.83
CA ASP A 287 -10.36 11.24 42.25
C ASP A 287 -11.33 10.11 41.89
N ARG A 288 -11.02 9.43 40.78
CA ARG A 288 -11.80 8.32 40.21
C ARG A 288 -11.91 7.09 41.13
N ARG A 289 -11.12 7.04 42.21
CA ARG A 289 -11.20 5.95 43.20
C ARG A 289 -12.32 6.18 44.21
N THR A 290 -12.78 7.43 44.33
CA THR A 290 -13.88 7.79 45.22
C THR A 290 -15.21 7.72 44.49
N MET A 291 -16.31 7.52 45.23
CA MET A 291 -17.66 7.42 44.66
C MET A 291 -18.03 8.67 43.83
N LEU A 292 -17.78 9.87 44.36
CA LEU A 292 -18.06 11.12 43.63
C LEU A 292 -17.23 11.26 42.34
N GLY A 293 -15.95 10.87 42.38
CA GLY A 293 -15.09 10.93 41.20
C GLY A 293 -15.39 9.84 40.17
N GLU A 294 -15.80 8.65 40.60
CA GLU A 294 -16.26 7.58 39.70
C GLU A 294 -17.56 7.98 39.00
N LEU A 295 -18.54 8.53 39.72
CA LEU A 295 -19.76 9.09 39.12
C LEU A 295 -19.45 10.15 38.06
N ASN A 296 -18.55 11.09 38.37
CA ASN A 296 -18.14 12.12 37.43
C ASN A 296 -17.47 11.53 36.17
N TRP A 297 -16.71 10.46 36.34
CA TRP A 297 -16.03 9.79 35.24
C TRP A 297 -17.00 9.01 34.35
N ILE A 298 -17.95 8.27 34.94
CA ILE A 298 -19.02 7.58 34.19
C ILE A 298 -19.90 8.60 33.46
N PHE A 299 -20.30 9.69 34.13
CA PHE A 299 -21.07 10.77 33.51
C PHE A 299 -20.36 11.35 32.29
N THR A 300 -19.05 11.59 32.41
CA THR A 300 -18.22 12.07 31.29
C THR A 300 -18.21 11.05 30.15
N ALA A 301 -18.07 9.75 30.44
CA ALA A 301 -18.08 8.70 29.42
C ALA A 301 -19.43 8.59 28.70
N ILE A 302 -20.54 8.63 29.43
CA ILE A 302 -21.89 8.55 28.87
C ILE A 302 -22.19 9.75 28.00
N THR A 303 -22.00 10.97 28.50
CA THR A 303 -22.31 12.20 27.75
C THR A 303 -21.45 12.37 26.51
N ASP A 304 -20.16 12.01 26.58
CA ASP A 304 -19.25 12.03 25.43
C ASP A 304 -19.64 10.98 24.38
N THR A 305 -20.13 9.82 24.82
CA THR A 305 -20.62 8.77 23.93
C THR A 305 -21.92 9.15 23.23
N ILE A 306 -22.88 9.72 23.96
CA ILE A 306 -24.14 10.24 23.39
C ILE A 306 -23.84 11.32 22.35
N ALA A 307 -22.93 12.24 22.66
CA ALA A 307 -22.54 13.29 21.74
C ALA A 307 -21.88 12.72 20.47
N TRP A 308 -20.99 11.75 20.62
CA TRP A 308 -20.31 11.17 19.47
C TRP A 308 -21.23 10.31 18.58
N SER A 309 -22.18 9.58 19.17
CA SER A 309 -23.15 8.77 18.41
C SER A 309 -24.19 9.62 17.69
N SER A 310 -24.47 10.82 18.18
CA SER A 310 -25.58 11.66 17.70
C SER A 310 -25.12 12.83 16.81
N LEU A 311 -23.85 13.23 16.85
CA LEU A 311 -23.35 14.43 16.14
C LEU A 311 -22.52 14.09 14.89
N PRO A 312 -22.54 14.96 13.87
CA PRO A 312 -21.54 14.93 12.80
C PRO A 312 -20.11 15.04 13.36
N LYS A 313 -19.17 14.28 12.79
CA LYS A 313 -17.78 14.16 13.28
C LYS A 313 -17.09 15.52 13.46
N GLU A 314 -17.27 16.44 12.52
CA GLU A 314 -16.67 17.79 12.57
C GLU A 314 -17.23 18.63 13.71
N LEU A 315 -18.55 18.56 13.94
CA LEU A 315 -19.21 19.29 15.01
C LEU A 315 -18.81 18.73 16.38
N PHE A 316 -18.75 17.41 16.49
CA PHE A 316 -18.24 16.74 17.70
C PHE A 316 -16.81 17.20 18.02
N GLN A 317 -15.91 17.19 17.03
CA GLN A 317 -14.54 17.67 17.22
C GLN A 317 -14.49 19.14 17.66
N LYS A 318 -15.25 20.03 16.99
CA LYS A 318 -15.33 21.46 17.30
C LYS A 318 -15.77 21.73 18.74
N LEU A 319 -16.75 20.98 19.25
CA LEU A 319 -17.36 21.24 20.56
C LEU A 319 -16.74 20.43 21.70
N PHE A 320 -16.35 19.18 21.48
CA PHE A 320 -15.97 18.23 22.55
C PHE A 320 -14.45 17.95 22.63
N ARG A 321 -13.63 18.45 21.70
CA ARG A 321 -12.19 18.14 21.65
C ARG A 321 -11.24 19.34 21.60
N LEU A 322 -11.67 20.48 21.04
CA LEU A 322 -10.82 21.67 20.89
C LEU A 322 -10.45 22.35 22.22
N ASP A 323 -11.46 22.66 23.04
CA ASP A 323 -11.33 23.45 24.26
C ASP A 323 -11.94 22.68 25.44
N LEU A 324 -11.18 22.57 26.53
CA LEU A 324 -11.57 21.84 27.73
C LEU A 324 -12.82 22.44 28.39
N LEU A 325 -12.90 23.77 28.47
CA LEU A 325 -14.05 24.42 29.11
C LEU A 325 -15.31 24.22 28.26
N LEU A 326 -15.20 24.48 26.96
CA LEU A 326 -16.28 24.28 26.00
C LEU A 326 -16.79 22.84 26.02
N ALA A 327 -15.88 21.86 25.95
CA ALA A 327 -16.23 20.45 25.96
C ALA A 327 -16.96 20.06 27.26
N SER A 328 -16.60 20.66 28.38
CA SER A 328 -17.25 20.39 29.66
C SER A 328 -18.64 21.02 29.74
N VAL A 329 -18.79 22.25 29.26
CA VAL A 329 -20.10 22.90 29.14
C VAL A 329 -21.01 22.10 28.20
N PHE A 330 -20.53 21.64 27.05
CA PHE A 330 -21.35 20.87 26.10
C PHE A 330 -21.67 19.44 26.56
N ARG A 331 -20.76 18.76 27.27
CA ARG A 331 -21.09 17.49 27.95
C ARG A 331 -22.24 17.67 28.94
N SER A 332 -22.19 18.72 29.75
CA SER A 332 -23.26 19.02 30.69
C SER A 332 -24.51 19.58 30.01
N PHE A 333 -24.39 20.22 28.84
CA PHE A 333 -25.54 20.65 28.03
C PHE A 333 -26.35 19.46 27.50
N VAL A 334 -25.71 18.31 27.23
CA VAL A 334 -26.40 17.06 26.90
C VAL A 334 -27.32 16.62 28.06
N LEU A 335 -26.87 16.76 29.31
CA LEU A 335 -27.74 16.56 30.49
C LEU A 335 -28.86 17.61 30.55
N ALA A 336 -28.54 18.89 30.29
CA ALA A 336 -29.54 19.95 30.28
C ALA A 336 -30.67 19.68 29.25
N ASN A 337 -30.33 19.11 28.08
CA ASN A 337 -31.31 18.69 27.07
C ASN A 337 -32.32 17.66 27.60
N ARG A 338 -31.91 16.82 28.56
CA ARG A 338 -32.76 15.84 29.21
C ARG A 338 -33.57 16.44 30.36
N VAL A 339 -32.88 17.06 31.32
CA VAL A 339 -33.50 17.56 32.57
C VAL A 339 -34.48 18.69 32.29
N MET A 340 -34.12 19.66 31.44
CA MET A 340 -35.00 20.80 31.14
C MET A 340 -36.25 20.36 30.36
N ARG A 341 -36.10 19.42 29.43
CA ARG A 341 -37.21 18.94 28.58
C ARG A 341 -38.30 18.25 29.40
N GLU A 342 -37.92 17.47 30.39
CA GLU A 342 -38.84 16.82 31.33
C GLU A 342 -39.56 17.84 32.23
N ASN A 343 -38.96 19.03 32.42
CA ASN A 343 -39.57 20.18 33.07
C ASN A 343 -40.22 21.17 32.07
N GLN A 344 -40.65 20.67 30.90
CA GLN A 344 -41.35 21.45 29.86
C GLN A 344 -40.58 22.64 29.29
N CYS A 345 -39.26 22.60 29.28
CA CYS A 345 -38.41 23.67 28.76
C CYS A 345 -37.35 23.12 27.78
N HIS A 346 -37.18 23.76 26.62
CA HIS A 346 -36.27 23.30 25.57
C HIS A 346 -35.02 24.16 25.52
N VAL A 347 -33.88 23.58 25.89
CA VAL A 347 -32.58 24.24 25.73
C VAL A 347 -32.24 24.41 24.25
N VAL A 348 -31.60 25.54 23.94
CA VAL A 348 -31.22 25.93 22.57
C VAL A 348 -29.71 26.08 22.47
N SER A 349 -29.14 25.73 21.32
CA SER A 349 -27.71 25.95 21.04
C SER A 349 -27.46 26.41 19.60
N ARG A 350 -26.38 27.17 19.41
CA ARG A 350 -25.80 27.47 18.10
C ARG A 350 -24.30 27.17 18.15
N PRO A 351 -23.78 26.20 17.37
CA PRO A 351 -24.48 25.32 16.43
C PRO A 351 -25.59 24.47 17.09
N SER A 352 -26.64 24.15 16.33
CA SER A 352 -27.78 23.37 16.82
C SER A 352 -27.38 21.93 17.05
N LEU A 353 -27.81 21.36 18.18
CA LEU A 353 -27.65 19.94 18.50
C LEU A 353 -28.97 19.21 18.25
N PRO A 354 -28.94 17.94 17.79
CA PRO A 354 -30.12 17.08 17.76
C PRO A 354 -30.60 16.79 19.19
N SER A 355 -31.88 16.47 19.34
CA SER A 355 -32.38 16.10 20.66
C SER A 355 -31.88 14.72 21.08
N VAL A 356 -31.30 14.65 22.29
CA VAL A 356 -30.68 13.44 22.85
C VAL A 356 -31.25 13.06 24.22
N HIS A 357 -32.39 13.67 24.60
CA HIS A 357 -33.05 13.48 25.89
C HIS A 357 -33.46 12.02 26.18
N SER A 358 -33.82 11.25 25.14
CA SER A 358 -34.30 9.87 25.23
C SER A 358 -33.27 8.84 24.73
N HIS A 359 -31.98 9.20 24.69
CA HIS A 359 -30.93 8.27 24.25
C HIS A 359 -30.78 7.09 25.22
N PRO A 360 -30.70 5.82 24.76
CA PRO A 360 -30.69 4.63 25.64
C PRO A 360 -29.59 4.59 26.71
N LEU A 361 -28.43 5.21 26.45
CA LEU A 361 -27.35 5.33 27.44
C LEU A 361 -27.73 6.08 28.72
N TRP A 362 -28.82 6.86 28.70
CA TRP A 362 -29.34 7.46 29.92
C TRP A 362 -29.85 6.43 30.91
N ASP A 363 -30.35 5.27 30.46
CA ASP A 363 -30.78 4.19 31.34
C ASP A 363 -29.60 3.62 32.14
N ALA A 364 -28.41 3.55 31.52
CA ALA A 364 -27.18 3.17 32.21
C ALA A 364 -26.73 4.21 33.26
N TRP A 365 -26.97 5.50 33.00
CA TRP A 365 -26.71 6.57 33.97
C TRP A 365 -27.69 6.49 35.15
N ASP A 366 -28.97 6.28 34.87
CA ASP A 366 -30.00 6.14 35.89
C ASP A 366 -29.72 4.95 36.81
N TYR A 367 -29.35 3.79 36.24
CA TYR A 367 -28.89 2.63 37.00
C TYR A 367 -27.64 2.92 37.85
N THR A 368 -26.70 3.70 37.32
CA THR A 368 -25.50 4.13 38.04
C THR A 368 -25.85 5.00 39.26
N ILE A 369 -26.80 5.92 39.13
CA ILE A 369 -27.30 6.73 40.25
C ILE A 369 -27.97 5.82 41.29
N ASP A 370 -28.82 4.90 40.86
CA ASP A 370 -29.54 3.99 41.77
C ASP A 370 -28.57 3.15 42.63
N LEU A 371 -27.54 2.58 41.99
CA LEU A 371 -26.46 1.88 42.68
C LEU A 371 -25.74 2.78 43.69
N CYS A 372 -25.39 4.00 43.30
CA CYS A 372 -24.74 4.95 44.20
C CYS A 372 -25.60 5.27 45.43
N LEU A 373 -26.88 5.60 45.23
CA LEU A 373 -27.81 5.91 46.31
C LEU A 373 -27.99 4.71 47.26
N SER A 374 -28.08 3.49 46.70
CA SER A 374 -28.18 2.26 47.49
C SER A 374 -26.96 2.04 48.40
N GLN A 375 -25.75 2.30 47.90
CA GLN A 375 -24.53 2.17 48.69
C GLN A 375 -24.45 3.24 49.79
N ILE A 376 -24.80 4.50 49.50
CA ILE A 376 -24.84 5.58 50.52
C ILE A 376 -25.83 5.23 51.64
N GLN A 377 -26.99 4.66 51.30
CA GLN A 377 -27.94 4.18 52.30
C GLN A 377 -27.34 3.07 53.17
N GLY A 378 -26.59 2.14 52.57
CA GLY A 378 -25.85 1.10 53.30
C GLY A 378 -24.87 1.66 54.34
N PHE A 379 -24.24 2.81 54.06
CA PHE A 379 -23.32 3.50 54.98
C PHE A 379 -24.03 4.35 56.05
N THR A 380 -25.22 4.88 55.74
CA THR A 380 -25.94 5.80 56.63
C THR A 380 -26.97 5.12 57.53
N THR A 381 -27.40 3.90 57.19
CA THR A 381 -28.28 3.10 58.06
C THR A 381 -27.42 2.43 59.14
N PRO A 382 -27.44 2.86 60.41
CA PRO A 382 -26.75 2.11 61.45
C PRO A 382 -27.36 0.72 61.48
N LYS A 383 -26.55 -0.35 61.51
CA LYS A 383 -27.01 -1.75 61.60
C LYS A 383 -28.08 -1.87 62.70
N GLN A 384 -29.36 -1.75 62.32
CA GLN A 384 -30.51 -1.71 63.23
C GLN A 384 -30.70 -3.03 63.99
N LYS A 385 -29.87 -4.05 63.75
CA LYS A 385 -29.81 -5.29 64.54
C LYS A 385 -29.25 -5.12 65.96
N LEU A 386 -28.57 -4.01 66.29
CA LEU A 386 -28.09 -3.77 67.67
C LEU A 386 -29.00 -2.83 68.48
N TRP A 387 -29.77 -1.96 67.83
CA TRP A 387 -30.61 -0.98 68.55
C TRP A 387 -31.89 -1.61 69.11
N SER A 388 -32.47 -2.63 68.45
CA SER A 388 -33.59 -3.40 69.02
C SER A 388 -33.18 -4.22 70.23
N VAL A 389 -31.99 -4.84 70.19
CA VAL A 389 -31.42 -5.61 71.31
C VAL A 389 -31.03 -4.70 72.48
N ALA A 390 -30.47 -3.52 72.22
CA ALA A 390 -30.15 -2.55 73.27
C ALA A 390 -31.40 -1.94 73.92
N LYS A 391 -32.49 -1.76 73.17
CA LYS A 391 -33.76 -1.25 73.69
C LYS A 391 -34.44 -2.26 74.63
N GLU A 392 -34.40 -3.56 74.32
CA GLU A 392 -34.89 -4.62 75.23
C GLU A 392 -34.04 -4.75 76.51
N ILE A 393 -32.71 -4.56 76.42
CA ILE A 393 -31.83 -4.57 77.59
C ILE A 393 -32.03 -3.33 78.46
N TYR A 394 -32.32 -2.17 77.86
CA TYR A 394 -32.51 -0.91 78.59
C TYR A 394 -33.85 -0.85 79.34
N PHE A 395 -34.92 -1.49 78.83
CA PHE A 395 -36.22 -1.51 79.52
C PHE A 395 -36.36 -2.62 80.57
N SER A 396 -35.40 -3.53 80.72
CA SER A 396 -35.49 -4.70 81.61
C SER A 396 -34.77 -4.56 82.96
N ARG A 397 -34.09 -3.44 83.26
CA ARG A 397 -33.50 -3.21 84.60
C ARG A 397 -33.72 -1.79 85.12
N SER A 398 -34.52 -1.72 86.19
CA SER A 398 -34.83 -0.53 86.97
C SER A 398 -33.60 0.05 87.68
N SER A 399 -33.53 1.38 87.70
CA SER A 399 -32.82 2.24 88.67
C SER A 399 -31.38 2.65 88.33
N VAL A 400 -31.20 3.69 87.49
CA VAL A 400 -30.06 4.64 87.56
C VAL A 400 -30.50 6.04 87.08
N ARG A 401 -29.92 7.10 87.68
CA ARG A 401 -30.32 8.53 87.67
C ARG A 401 -30.05 9.30 86.35
N HIS A 402 -30.74 10.44 86.26
CA HIS A 402 -31.05 11.28 85.09
C HIS A 402 -29.94 12.23 84.56
N GLU A 403 -28.65 11.90 84.69
CA GLU A 403 -27.53 12.82 84.36
C GLU A 403 -26.55 12.36 83.26
N LEU A 404 -26.89 11.36 82.45
CA LEU A 404 -26.10 10.93 81.27
C LEU A 404 -26.82 11.26 79.95
N LEU A 405 -27.15 12.54 79.74
CA LEU A 405 -27.85 13.02 78.55
C LEU A 405 -27.12 14.21 77.91
N ILE A 406 -25.81 14.06 77.69
CA ILE A 406 -25.04 14.91 76.76
C ILE A 406 -24.04 14.01 76.03
N ASP A 407 -24.01 14.13 74.70
CA ASP A 407 -23.03 13.57 73.75
C ASP A 407 -23.36 12.24 73.04
N VAL A 408 -24.51 12.20 72.33
CA VAL A 408 -24.77 11.21 71.25
C VAL A 408 -25.21 11.94 69.96
N THR A 409 -24.47 13.00 69.60
CA THR A 409 -24.61 13.69 68.29
C THR A 409 -23.28 13.81 67.53
N SER A 410 -22.21 13.13 67.96
CA SER A 410 -20.86 13.35 67.45
C SER A 410 -20.15 12.09 66.89
N GLN A 411 -20.82 10.95 66.72
CA GLN A 411 -20.21 9.75 66.11
C GLN A 411 -21.04 9.14 64.98
N LEU A 412 -21.23 9.91 63.90
CA LEU A 412 -21.23 9.31 62.56
C LEU A 412 -19.76 9.09 62.21
N ALA A 413 -19.28 7.86 62.35
CA ALA A 413 -17.95 7.49 61.86
C ALA A 413 -17.83 7.95 60.39
N PRO A 414 -16.71 8.58 59.98
CA PRO A 414 -16.52 8.91 58.57
C PRO A 414 -16.68 7.63 57.75
N ILE A 415 -17.46 7.70 56.67
CA ILE A 415 -17.62 6.61 55.71
C ILE A 415 -16.21 6.09 55.40
N ASN A 416 -15.88 4.87 55.84
CA ASN A 416 -14.58 4.29 55.55
C ASN A 416 -14.56 4.01 54.05
N GLU A 417 -13.80 4.80 53.29
CA GLU A 417 -13.67 4.69 51.83
C GLU A 417 -13.26 3.26 51.38
N ALA A 418 -12.73 2.44 52.29
CA ALA A 418 -12.32 1.06 52.07
C ALA A 418 -13.45 0.07 51.70
N ASP A 419 -14.71 0.34 52.05
CA ASP A 419 -15.85 -0.56 51.78
C ASP A 419 -16.64 -0.18 50.51
N TYR A 420 -16.14 0.79 49.72
CA TYR A 420 -16.77 1.19 48.46
C TYR A 420 -16.63 0.11 47.38
N THR A 421 -17.75 -0.28 46.77
CA THR A 421 -17.74 -1.21 45.62
C THR A 421 -17.86 -0.43 44.31
N HIS A 422 -16.80 -0.50 43.50
CA HIS A 422 -16.73 0.15 42.19
C HIS A 422 -17.84 -0.31 41.24
N ASN A 423 -18.34 0.63 40.45
CA ASN A 423 -19.37 0.34 39.45
C ASN A 423 -18.79 -0.48 38.27
N TRP A 424 -19.55 -1.46 37.80
CA TRP A 424 -19.15 -2.38 36.72
C TRP A 424 -19.31 -1.78 35.31
N PHE A 425 -19.82 -0.56 35.18
CA PHE A 425 -20.09 0.14 33.92
C PHE A 425 -18.95 -0.02 32.90
N PHE A 426 -17.72 0.30 33.26
CA PHE A 426 -16.60 0.23 32.31
C PHE A 426 -16.30 -1.22 31.87
N ILE A 427 -16.45 -2.20 32.75
CA ILE A 427 -16.25 -3.62 32.42
C ILE A 427 -17.33 -4.07 31.43
N GLU A 428 -18.60 -3.75 31.71
CA GLU A 428 -19.73 -4.07 30.84
C GLU A 428 -19.59 -3.40 29.46
N GLN A 429 -19.15 -2.14 29.41
CA GLN A 429 -18.92 -1.45 28.13
C GLN A 429 -17.75 -2.05 27.34
N LEU A 430 -16.65 -2.47 28.00
CA LEU A 430 -15.56 -3.17 27.32
C LEU A 430 -16.02 -4.54 26.79
N GLN A 431 -16.84 -5.27 27.55
CA GLN A 431 -17.39 -6.55 27.12
C GLN A 431 -18.34 -6.37 25.92
N ALA A 432 -19.19 -5.33 25.93
CA ALA A 432 -20.03 -5.00 24.80
C ALA A 432 -19.20 -4.66 23.54
N PHE A 433 -18.09 -3.94 23.70
CA PHE A 433 -17.16 -3.63 22.60
C PHE A 433 -16.48 -4.90 22.07
N GLU A 434 -16.11 -5.84 22.94
CA GLU A 434 -15.55 -7.14 22.56
C GLU A 434 -16.57 -8.01 21.79
N VAL A 435 -17.83 -8.05 22.24
CA VAL A 435 -18.92 -8.71 21.50
C VAL A 435 -19.12 -8.06 20.14
N TRP A 436 -19.05 -6.73 20.06
CA TRP A 436 -19.13 -6.01 18.80
C TRP A 436 -17.98 -6.37 17.85
N LEU A 437 -16.75 -6.52 18.35
CA LEU A 437 -15.62 -6.95 17.52
C LEU A 437 -15.82 -8.35 16.92
N LYS A 438 -16.48 -9.25 17.67
CA LYS A 438 -16.72 -10.63 17.23
C LYS A 438 -17.79 -10.75 16.13
N TYR A 439 -18.84 -9.91 16.17
CA TYR A 439 -20.01 -10.07 15.29
C TYR A 439 -20.36 -8.84 14.43
N GLY A 440 -19.84 -7.66 14.78
CA GLY A 440 -20.23 -6.37 14.20
C GLY A 440 -19.29 -5.81 13.14
N GLY A 441 -18.08 -6.37 12.98
CA GLY A 441 -17.04 -5.85 12.11
C GLY A 441 -17.42 -5.77 10.63
N GLU A 442 -18.28 -6.67 10.16
CA GLU A 442 -18.69 -6.76 8.74
C GLU A 442 -19.43 -5.51 8.24
N ARG A 443 -20.21 -4.86 9.11
CA ARG A 443 -21.06 -3.72 8.71
C ARG A 443 -20.30 -2.41 8.56
N ARG A 444 -18.99 -2.36 8.92
CA ARG A 444 -18.15 -1.14 8.95
C ARG A 444 -18.78 0.08 9.67
N THR A 445 -19.77 -0.15 10.53
CA THR A 445 -20.39 0.88 11.39
C THR A 445 -19.64 0.94 12.70
N PRO A 446 -19.19 2.10 13.18
CA PRO A 446 -18.32 2.14 14.34
C PRO A 446 -19.12 1.82 15.63
N PRO A 447 -18.51 1.10 16.59
CA PRO A 447 -19.17 0.75 17.84
C PRO A 447 -19.41 1.98 18.71
N GLN A 448 -20.60 2.04 19.32
CA GLN A 448 -20.97 3.08 20.27
C GLN A 448 -19.98 3.21 21.43
N GLN A 449 -19.34 2.12 21.86
CA GLN A 449 -18.44 2.10 23.02
C GLN A 449 -17.08 2.76 22.75
N LEU A 450 -16.77 3.16 21.52
CA LEU A 450 -15.44 3.68 21.17
C LEU A 450 -15.00 4.90 22.02
N PRO A 451 -15.86 5.90 22.33
CA PRO A 451 -15.52 6.97 23.26
C PRO A 451 -15.33 6.48 24.71
N VAL A 452 -16.05 5.42 25.12
CA VAL A 452 -15.86 4.81 26.44
C VAL A 452 -14.47 4.17 26.53
N VAL A 453 -14.00 3.48 25.49
CA VAL A 453 -12.64 2.92 25.44
C VAL A 453 -11.60 4.01 25.67
N LEU A 454 -11.77 5.19 25.04
CA LEU A 454 -10.90 6.35 25.29
C LEU A 454 -10.90 6.77 26.76
N GLN A 455 -12.07 6.78 27.42
CA GLN A 455 -12.14 7.09 28.85
C GLN A 455 -11.47 6.04 29.71
N VAL A 456 -11.55 4.76 29.35
CA VAL A 456 -10.89 3.65 30.06
C VAL A 456 -9.37 3.71 29.94
N LEU A 457 -8.81 4.15 28.80
CA LEU A 457 -7.36 4.31 28.63
C LEU A 457 -6.72 5.24 29.68
N LEU A 458 -7.51 6.19 30.22
CA LEU A 458 -7.10 7.09 31.28
C LEU A 458 -6.97 6.39 32.65
N SER A 459 -7.66 5.26 32.85
CA SER A 459 -7.50 4.41 34.04
C SER A 459 -6.23 3.58 33.96
N GLN A 460 -5.71 3.13 35.09
CA GLN A 460 -4.63 2.14 35.17
C GLN A 460 -5.17 0.71 35.19
N VAL A 461 -6.32 0.47 35.82
CA VAL A 461 -6.83 -0.88 36.15
C VAL A 461 -7.19 -1.68 34.90
N HIS A 462 -7.93 -1.07 33.96
CA HIS A 462 -8.44 -1.76 32.76
C HIS A 462 -7.70 -1.34 31.48
N ARG A 463 -6.54 -0.67 31.61
CA ARG A 463 -5.82 -0.09 30.48
C ARG A 463 -5.35 -1.14 29.48
N VAL A 464 -4.81 -2.25 29.98
CA VAL A 464 -4.27 -3.33 29.13
C VAL A 464 -5.37 -3.88 28.23
N LYS A 465 -6.51 -4.28 28.82
CA LYS A 465 -7.65 -4.81 28.05
C LYS A 465 -8.23 -3.77 27.09
N ALA A 466 -8.33 -2.49 27.48
CA ALA A 466 -8.78 -1.43 26.59
C ALA A 466 -7.84 -1.22 25.38
N LEU A 467 -6.51 -1.32 25.58
CA LEU A 467 -5.53 -1.24 24.48
C LEU A 467 -5.57 -2.47 23.58
N GLU A 468 -5.74 -3.67 24.14
CA GLU A 468 -5.94 -4.91 23.37
C GLU A 468 -7.16 -4.80 22.46
N LEU A 469 -8.32 -4.43 23.02
CA LEU A 469 -9.55 -4.30 22.24
C LEU A 469 -9.44 -3.17 21.21
N LEU A 470 -8.79 -2.06 21.56
CA LEU A 470 -8.52 -0.99 20.59
C LEU A 470 -7.61 -1.49 19.45
N ALA A 471 -6.55 -2.24 19.75
CA ALA A 471 -5.67 -2.81 18.73
C ALA A 471 -6.46 -3.72 17.77
N ARG A 472 -7.34 -4.59 18.30
CA ARG A 472 -8.25 -5.44 17.52
C ARG A 472 -9.21 -4.62 16.66
N PHE A 473 -9.75 -3.51 17.18
CA PHE A 473 -10.60 -2.60 16.41
C PHE A 473 -9.84 -1.94 15.24
N LEU A 474 -8.63 -1.43 15.49
CA LEU A 474 -7.80 -0.81 14.45
C LEU A 474 -7.33 -1.83 13.41
N ASP A 475 -7.25 -3.12 13.77
CA ASP A 475 -6.89 -4.18 12.84
C ASP A 475 -7.95 -4.42 11.75
N LEU A 476 -9.21 -4.01 11.98
CA LEU A 476 -10.29 -4.09 10.98
C LEU A 476 -10.07 -3.24 9.73
N GLY A 477 -9.14 -2.26 9.77
CA GLY A 477 -8.68 -1.52 8.60
C GLY A 477 -8.68 0.00 8.73
N SER A 478 -8.40 0.68 7.62
CA SER A 478 -8.27 2.15 7.49
C SER A 478 -9.47 2.92 8.05
N TRP A 479 -10.70 2.45 7.78
CA TRP A 479 -11.92 3.09 8.26
C TRP A 479 -11.96 3.14 9.81
N ALA A 480 -11.57 2.05 10.48
CA ALA A 480 -11.56 1.96 11.94
C ALA A 480 -10.53 2.91 12.55
N VAL A 481 -9.33 3.00 11.93
CA VAL A 481 -8.31 3.99 12.30
C VAL A 481 -8.84 5.42 12.18
N GLY A 482 -9.50 5.75 11.06
CA GLY A 482 -10.12 7.06 10.88
C GLY A 482 -11.16 7.39 11.96
N HIS A 483 -11.98 6.42 12.37
CA HIS A 483 -12.95 6.60 13.45
C HIS A 483 -12.28 6.79 14.82
N ALA A 484 -11.27 6.00 15.17
CA ALA A 484 -10.55 6.15 16.44
C ALA A 484 -9.83 7.50 16.56
N LEU A 485 -9.22 7.98 15.46
CA LEU A 485 -8.63 9.32 15.40
C LEU A 485 -9.71 10.41 15.54
N SER A 486 -10.88 10.22 14.93
CA SER A 486 -12.03 11.13 15.07
C SER A 486 -12.69 11.11 16.46
N VAL A 487 -12.44 10.10 17.29
CA VAL A 487 -12.84 10.10 18.71
C VAL A 487 -11.86 10.90 19.55
N GLY A 488 -10.64 11.16 19.04
CA GLY A 488 -9.60 11.90 19.73
C GLY A 488 -8.65 11.01 20.54
N ILE A 489 -8.42 9.77 20.10
CA ILE A 489 -7.57 8.81 20.83
C ILE A 489 -6.08 9.18 20.79
N PHE A 490 -5.66 9.84 19.70
CA PHE A 490 -4.26 10.18 19.40
C PHE A 490 -3.44 10.77 20.58
N PRO A 491 -3.86 11.88 21.23
CA PRO A 491 -3.07 12.47 22.33
C PRO A 491 -2.89 11.52 23.52
N TYR A 492 -3.79 10.57 23.73
CA TYR A 492 -3.70 9.62 24.83
C TYR A 492 -2.69 8.51 24.52
N VAL A 493 -2.74 7.94 23.32
CA VAL A 493 -1.78 6.90 22.89
C VAL A 493 -0.37 7.49 22.81
N LEU A 494 -0.23 8.74 22.36
CA LEU A 494 1.05 9.46 22.37
C LEU A 494 1.62 9.61 23.78
N LYS A 495 0.80 10.06 24.74
CA LYS A 495 1.22 10.19 26.14
C LYS A 495 1.57 8.83 26.77
N LEU A 496 0.90 7.76 26.38
CA LEU A 496 1.15 6.41 26.91
C LEU A 496 2.53 5.84 26.50
N LEU A 497 3.18 6.37 25.46
CA LEU A 497 4.56 5.99 25.12
C LEU A 497 5.57 6.33 26.22
N GLN A 498 5.24 7.25 27.13
CA GLN A 498 6.07 7.57 28.29
C GLN A 498 5.95 6.52 29.42
N SER A 499 5.06 5.54 29.29
CA SER A 499 4.87 4.50 30.30
C SER A 499 5.99 3.46 30.26
N ALA A 500 6.55 3.14 31.42
CA ALA A 500 7.54 2.08 31.59
C ALA A 500 6.94 0.65 31.65
N THR A 501 5.62 0.51 31.65
CA THR A 501 4.94 -0.79 31.83
C THR A 501 5.12 -1.69 30.61
N LYS A 502 5.77 -2.85 30.78
CA LYS A 502 6.09 -3.78 29.69
C LYS A 502 4.86 -4.39 29.02
N GLU A 503 3.80 -4.67 29.77
CA GLU A 503 2.56 -5.28 29.26
C GLU A 503 1.83 -4.42 28.22
N LEU A 504 2.08 -3.11 28.21
CA LEU A 504 1.47 -2.20 27.23
C LEU A 504 2.19 -2.23 25.88
N ARG A 505 3.44 -2.70 25.82
CA ARG A 505 4.32 -2.59 24.65
C ARG A 505 3.75 -3.22 23.38
N PRO A 506 3.27 -4.49 23.38
CA PRO A 506 2.76 -5.10 22.16
C PRO A 506 1.58 -4.33 21.57
N TRP A 507 0.64 -3.92 22.43
CA TRP A 507 -0.58 -3.24 22.02
C TRP A 507 -0.33 -1.80 21.58
N LEU A 508 0.47 -1.03 22.33
CA LEU A 508 0.84 0.33 21.95
C LEU A 508 1.67 0.35 20.66
N ALA A 509 2.60 -0.60 20.50
CA ALA A 509 3.36 -0.73 19.27
C ALA A 509 2.44 -0.98 18.08
N PHE A 510 1.49 -1.90 18.24
CA PHE A 510 0.54 -2.27 17.19
C PHE A 510 -0.39 -1.12 16.81
N ILE A 511 -0.95 -0.41 17.79
CA ILE A 511 -1.79 0.77 17.56
C ILE A 511 -1.03 1.83 16.74
N TRP A 512 0.23 2.09 17.09
CA TRP A 512 1.06 3.04 16.35
C TRP A 512 1.40 2.59 14.94
N ALA A 513 1.66 1.29 14.73
CA ALA A 513 1.82 0.74 13.39
C ALA A 513 0.56 0.96 12.55
N LYS A 514 -0.64 0.69 13.09
CA LYS A 514 -1.90 0.94 12.40
C LYS A 514 -2.14 2.42 12.09
N ILE A 515 -1.82 3.31 13.02
CA ILE A 515 -1.93 4.76 12.79
C ILE A 515 -0.96 5.21 11.69
N LEU A 516 0.32 4.83 11.75
CA LEU A 516 1.33 5.26 10.77
C LEU A 516 1.11 4.66 9.37
N ALA A 517 0.58 3.43 9.28
CA ALA A 517 0.24 2.82 8.00
C ALA A 517 -0.87 3.58 7.25
N VAL A 518 -1.73 4.31 7.98
CA VAL A 518 -2.85 5.07 7.43
C VAL A 518 -2.52 6.58 7.34
N GLU A 519 -1.81 7.12 8.32
CA GLU A 519 -1.51 8.55 8.48
C GLU A 519 -0.03 8.76 8.83
N THR A 520 0.82 8.72 7.79
CA THR A 520 2.28 8.87 7.90
C THR A 520 2.71 10.22 8.47
N SER A 521 1.87 11.26 8.36
CA SER A 521 2.14 12.58 8.95
C SER A 521 2.31 12.55 10.47
N CYS A 522 1.89 11.47 11.15
CA CYS A 522 2.12 11.25 12.58
C CYS A 522 3.59 11.03 12.97
N GLN A 523 4.49 10.79 12.01
CA GLN A 523 5.92 10.69 12.28
C GLN A 523 6.48 11.95 12.99
N VAL A 524 5.96 13.14 12.66
CA VAL A 524 6.39 14.41 13.27
C VAL A 524 6.15 14.41 14.78
N ASP A 525 5.07 13.77 15.23
CA ASP A 525 4.67 13.76 16.64
C ASP A 525 5.53 12.79 17.47
N LEU A 526 6.08 11.72 16.87
CA LEU A 526 6.98 10.77 17.53
C LEU A 526 8.44 11.23 17.59
N ILE A 527 8.82 12.17 16.73
CA ILE A 527 10.20 12.66 16.55
C ILE A 527 10.48 13.95 17.34
N LYS A 528 9.45 14.66 17.83
CA LYS A 528 9.63 15.88 18.64
C LYS A 528 10.49 15.65 19.91
N ASP A 529 11.47 16.54 20.11
CA ASP A 529 12.51 16.47 21.16
C ASP A 529 12.01 16.23 22.58
N LYS A 530 10.85 16.80 22.94
CA LYS A 530 10.34 16.74 24.31
C LYS A 530 9.74 15.38 24.68
N GLU A 531 9.37 14.55 23.71
CA GLU A 531 8.62 13.32 23.95
C GLU A 531 9.41 12.04 23.67
N ARG A 532 10.45 12.10 22.82
CA ARG A 532 11.31 10.96 22.44
C ARG A 532 10.52 9.68 22.14
N GLY A 533 9.34 9.80 21.50
CA GLY A 533 8.42 8.69 21.26
C GLY A 533 9.06 7.54 20.48
N TYR A 534 9.95 7.85 19.53
CA TYR A 534 10.69 6.84 18.75
C TYR A 534 11.55 5.90 19.62
N MET A 535 12.07 6.36 20.77
CA MET A 535 12.90 5.55 21.68
C MET A 535 12.10 4.39 22.27
N TYR A 536 10.78 4.52 22.38
CA TYR A 536 9.90 3.45 22.82
C TYR A 536 10.02 2.22 21.93
N PHE A 537 9.92 2.42 20.61
CA PHE A 537 9.99 1.34 19.61
C PHE A 537 11.41 0.81 19.44
N LEU A 538 12.41 1.71 19.47
CA LEU A 538 13.82 1.31 19.44
C LEU A 538 14.18 0.41 20.62
N THR A 539 13.65 0.70 21.81
CA THR A 539 13.84 -0.12 23.02
C THR A 539 13.20 -1.50 22.87
N ILE A 540 12.00 -1.60 22.28
CA ILE A 540 11.34 -2.90 22.02
C ILE A 540 12.16 -3.72 21.00
N LEU A 541 12.64 -3.08 19.94
CA LEU A 541 13.40 -3.73 18.88
C LEU A 541 14.74 -4.28 19.42
N ASN A 542 15.39 -3.52 20.31
CA ASN A 542 16.65 -3.90 20.96
C ASN A 542 16.48 -4.88 22.15
N ASP A 543 15.26 -5.11 22.64
CA ASP A 543 15.03 -6.02 23.78
C ASP A 543 15.17 -7.50 23.33
N PRO A 544 16.17 -8.26 23.84
CA PRO A 544 16.37 -9.66 23.46
C PRO A 544 15.26 -10.58 23.97
N SER A 545 14.49 -10.16 24.98
CA SER A 545 13.36 -10.96 25.51
C SER A 545 12.09 -10.87 24.65
N THR A 546 12.04 -9.94 23.68
CA THR A 546 10.87 -9.75 22.82
C THR A 546 10.84 -10.79 21.71
N ASN A 547 9.69 -11.44 21.52
CA ASN A 547 9.49 -12.43 20.46
C ASN A 547 9.81 -11.83 19.07
N PRO A 548 10.53 -12.54 18.18
CA PRO A 548 10.83 -12.09 16.82
C PRO A 548 9.62 -11.59 16.03
N ARG A 549 8.44 -12.22 16.18
CA ARG A 549 7.20 -11.78 15.53
C ARG A 549 6.70 -10.45 16.08
N GLN A 550 6.82 -10.23 17.39
CA GLN A 550 6.47 -8.96 18.00
C GLN A 550 7.43 -7.83 17.58
N LYS A 551 8.68 -8.15 17.18
CA LYS A 551 9.64 -7.18 16.63
C LYS A 551 9.30 -6.70 15.23
N ILE A 552 8.41 -7.37 14.49
CA ILE A 552 7.94 -6.93 13.17
C ILE A 552 7.32 -5.53 13.27
N VAL A 553 6.49 -5.32 14.30
CA VAL A 553 5.75 -4.07 14.52
C VAL A 553 6.68 -2.87 14.75
N PRO A 554 7.60 -2.88 15.74
CA PRO A 554 8.54 -1.78 15.89
C PRO A 554 9.42 -1.62 14.65
N ALA A 555 9.88 -2.69 13.98
CA ALA A 555 10.66 -2.55 12.74
C ALA A 555 9.89 -1.78 11.65
N PHE A 556 8.61 -2.08 11.46
CA PHE A 556 7.73 -1.30 10.59
C PHE A 556 7.59 0.15 11.05
N VAL A 557 7.32 0.39 12.33
CA VAL A 557 7.18 1.76 12.87
C VAL A 557 8.45 2.57 12.60
N MET A 558 9.63 2.00 12.84
CA MET A 558 10.90 2.66 12.56
C MET A 558 11.06 2.98 11.07
N ALA A 559 10.70 2.06 10.18
CA ALA A 559 10.71 2.31 8.74
C ALA A 559 9.68 3.38 8.31
N ALA A 560 8.51 3.42 8.94
CA ALA A 560 7.46 4.39 8.67
C ALA A 560 7.82 5.80 9.17
N LEU A 561 8.61 5.93 10.24
CA LEU A 561 9.10 7.22 10.73
C LEU A 561 10.02 7.95 9.75
N ILE A 562 10.68 7.20 8.87
CA ILE A 562 11.64 7.71 7.88
C ILE A 562 10.95 7.91 6.51
N GLU A 563 9.66 7.63 6.41
CA GLU A 563 8.94 7.72 5.15
C GLU A 563 9.01 9.14 4.56
N ASN A 564 9.10 9.20 3.22
CA ASN A 564 9.30 10.44 2.47
C ASN A 564 10.60 11.17 2.84
N ASN A 565 11.67 10.42 3.15
CA ASN A 565 12.99 10.94 3.52
C ASN A 565 12.91 11.99 4.64
N TYR A 566 12.16 11.67 5.71
CA TYR A 566 11.96 12.60 6.81
C TYR A 566 13.25 12.81 7.62
N ARG A 567 13.99 13.84 7.23
CA ARG A 567 15.32 14.26 7.71
C ARG A 567 15.50 14.18 9.24
N PRO A 568 14.60 14.70 10.09
CA PRO A 568 14.78 14.65 11.54
C PRO A 568 14.76 13.22 12.11
N ALA A 569 13.99 12.31 11.50
CA ALA A 569 14.02 10.90 11.91
C ALA A 569 15.32 10.22 11.48
N GLN A 570 15.80 10.50 10.26
CA GLN A 570 17.05 9.93 9.77
C GLN A 570 18.24 10.28 10.68
N GLU A 571 18.37 11.55 11.05
CA GLU A 571 19.40 12.05 11.99
C GLU A 571 19.35 11.30 13.32
N LEU A 572 18.20 11.34 13.99
CA LEU A 572 18.06 10.74 15.32
C LEU A 572 18.32 9.23 15.31
N LEU A 573 17.85 8.50 14.31
CA LEU A 573 18.05 7.04 14.25
C LEU A 573 19.50 6.68 13.95
N THR A 574 20.18 7.47 13.11
CA THR A 574 21.61 7.31 12.82
C THR A 574 22.45 7.55 14.09
N ASP A 575 22.14 8.60 14.84
CA ASP A 575 22.80 8.94 16.10
C ASP A 575 22.56 7.86 17.18
N ASN A 576 21.38 7.26 17.19
CA ASN A 576 21.00 6.20 18.14
C ASN A 576 21.34 4.78 17.65
N ARG A 577 22.36 4.66 16.77
CA ARG A 577 22.93 3.36 16.33
C ARG A 577 21.92 2.40 15.69
N TYR A 578 20.89 2.91 15.02
CA TYR A 578 19.86 2.08 14.39
C TYR A 578 20.44 1.14 13.31
N VAL A 579 21.46 1.60 12.56
CA VAL A 579 22.19 0.77 11.57
C VAL A 579 22.80 -0.47 12.23
N THR A 580 23.53 -0.28 13.33
CA THR A 580 24.16 -1.38 14.09
C THR A 580 23.11 -2.38 14.57
N LEU A 581 22.02 -1.89 15.15
CA LEU A 581 20.92 -2.74 15.62
C LEU A 581 20.32 -3.58 14.49
N CYS A 582 20.05 -2.98 13.32
CA CYS A 582 19.49 -3.70 12.19
C CYS A 582 20.44 -4.80 11.68
N ILE A 583 21.74 -4.54 11.60
CA ILE A 583 22.74 -5.53 11.16
C ILE A 583 22.83 -6.69 12.16
N GLU A 584 22.84 -6.40 13.46
CA GLU A 584 22.83 -7.42 14.51
C GLU A 584 21.60 -8.32 14.39
N LEU A 585 20.41 -7.75 14.21
CA LEU A 585 19.17 -8.50 14.04
C LEU A 585 19.14 -9.31 12.73
N LEU A 586 19.71 -8.79 11.63
CA LEU A 586 19.85 -9.54 10.38
C LEU A 586 20.90 -10.67 10.47
N SER A 587 21.80 -10.61 11.46
CA SER A 587 22.78 -11.67 11.72
C SER A 587 22.18 -12.88 12.42
N ASP A 588 21.17 -12.67 13.26
CA ASP A 588 20.64 -13.68 14.16
C ASP A 588 19.90 -14.79 13.39
N VAL A 589 20.40 -16.02 13.54
CA VAL A 589 19.87 -17.22 12.88
C VAL A 589 18.42 -17.48 13.31
N ALA A 590 18.06 -17.21 14.57
CA ALA A 590 16.70 -17.39 15.05
C ALA A 590 15.71 -16.40 14.41
N LEU A 591 16.19 -15.22 13.99
CA LEU A 591 15.38 -14.19 13.35
C LEU A 591 15.20 -14.43 11.84
N ARG A 592 16.07 -15.22 11.22
CA ARG A 592 16.03 -15.52 9.77
C ARG A 592 14.77 -16.26 9.32
N GLN A 593 13.96 -16.82 10.21
CA GLN A 593 12.68 -17.43 9.84
C GLN A 593 11.53 -16.41 9.71
N CYS A 594 11.70 -15.20 10.25
CA CYS A 594 10.64 -14.18 10.26
C CYS A 594 10.72 -13.29 9.01
N ARG A 595 10.00 -13.67 7.94
CA ARG A 595 9.99 -12.96 6.65
C ARG A 595 9.72 -11.46 6.79
N LEU A 596 8.64 -11.09 7.49
CA LEU A 596 8.24 -9.69 7.63
C LEU A 596 9.27 -8.88 8.43
N LEU A 597 9.95 -9.48 9.41
CA LEU A 597 11.00 -8.77 10.13
C LEU A 597 12.19 -8.45 9.22
N ARG A 598 12.65 -9.43 8.42
CA ARG A 598 13.72 -9.19 7.43
C ARG A 598 13.33 -8.10 6.44
N LEU A 599 12.12 -8.19 5.90
CA LEU A 599 11.55 -7.22 4.97
C LEU A 599 11.61 -5.79 5.53
N TRP A 600 11.09 -5.58 6.74
CA TRP A 600 11.00 -4.23 7.33
C TRP A 600 12.33 -3.69 7.85
N LEU A 601 13.26 -4.55 8.26
CA LEU A 601 14.63 -4.12 8.56
C LEU A 601 15.36 -3.65 7.30
N LEU A 602 15.22 -4.37 6.18
CA LEU A 602 15.81 -3.98 4.90
C LEU A 602 15.19 -2.68 4.35
N ILE A 603 13.86 -2.55 4.34
CA ILE A 603 13.19 -1.32 3.93
C ILE A 603 13.58 -0.15 4.86
N GLY A 604 13.63 -0.38 6.17
CA GLY A 604 14.04 0.62 7.16
C GLY A 604 15.47 1.11 6.94
N LEU A 605 16.42 0.20 6.67
CA LEU A 605 17.79 0.56 6.30
C LEU A 605 17.85 1.36 4.99
N GLY A 606 17.13 0.91 3.96
CA GLY A 606 17.01 1.61 2.68
C GLY A 606 16.52 3.05 2.84
N ARG A 607 15.43 3.25 3.59
CA ARG A 607 14.89 4.58 3.89
C ARG A 607 15.83 5.43 4.73
N LEU A 608 16.57 4.84 5.67
CA LEU A 608 17.47 5.57 6.57
C LEU A 608 18.57 6.32 5.81
N TRP A 609 19.24 5.63 4.88
CA TRP A 609 20.33 6.21 4.12
C TRP A 609 19.91 6.79 2.76
N ALA A 610 18.64 6.75 2.40
CA ALA A 610 18.16 7.40 1.18
C ALA A 610 18.27 8.93 1.31
N ASP A 611 18.95 9.57 0.36
CA ASP A 611 19.24 11.01 0.35
C ASP A 611 19.83 11.52 1.70
N TYR A 612 20.64 10.68 2.36
CA TYR A 612 21.34 11.02 3.59
C TYR A 612 22.75 10.44 3.69
N ASP A 613 23.75 11.31 3.51
CA ASP A 613 25.16 10.92 3.51
C ASP A 613 25.70 10.40 4.85
N ASP A 614 25.34 10.96 6.02
CA ASP A 614 25.95 10.44 7.27
C ASP A 614 25.52 9.00 7.56
N ALA A 615 24.25 8.67 7.31
CA ALA A 615 23.74 7.30 7.41
C ALA A 615 24.38 6.39 6.36
N ARG A 616 24.54 6.86 5.12
CA ARG A 616 25.28 6.14 4.06
C ARG A 616 26.71 5.83 4.51
N TRP A 617 27.43 6.83 5.02
CA TRP A 617 28.81 6.65 5.47
C TRP A 617 28.90 5.77 6.71
N GLN A 618 27.92 5.82 7.61
CA GLN A 618 27.84 4.89 8.73
C GLN A 618 27.63 3.45 8.23
N ALA A 619 26.74 3.25 7.25
CA ALA A 619 26.51 1.96 6.62
C ALA A 619 27.77 1.41 5.93
N ILE A 620 28.53 2.27 5.23
CA ILE A 620 29.81 1.90 4.62
C ILE A 620 30.84 1.50 5.69
N ARG A 621 31.03 2.31 6.74
CA ARG A 621 31.99 2.04 7.83
C ARG A 621 31.68 0.74 8.58
N LEU A 622 30.40 0.42 8.73
CA LEU A 622 29.93 -0.79 9.43
C LEU A 622 29.79 -2.01 8.49
N ALA A 623 30.14 -1.90 7.20
CA ALA A 623 29.89 -2.93 6.19
C ALA A 623 28.42 -3.41 6.15
N ALA A 624 27.48 -2.50 6.45
CA ALA A 624 26.04 -2.80 6.48
C ALA A 624 25.53 -3.25 5.11
N TYR A 625 26.05 -2.63 4.03
CA TYR A 625 25.67 -2.95 2.67
C TYR A 625 26.07 -4.37 2.27
N GLU A 626 27.20 -4.89 2.76
CA GLU A 626 27.61 -6.29 2.53
C GLU A 626 26.62 -7.26 3.16
N ARG A 627 26.15 -6.95 4.37
CA ARG A 627 25.11 -7.73 5.03
C ARG A 627 23.80 -7.70 4.24
N VAL A 628 23.41 -6.55 3.69
CA VAL A 628 22.22 -6.46 2.84
C VAL A 628 22.37 -7.31 1.57
N LEU A 629 23.56 -7.34 0.96
CA LEU A 629 23.84 -8.12 -0.24
C LEU A 629 23.72 -9.65 -0.03
N GLU A 630 23.86 -10.16 1.19
CA GLU A 630 23.59 -11.57 1.53
C GLU A 630 22.12 -11.94 1.26
N PHE A 631 21.18 -10.99 1.43
CA PHE A 631 19.75 -11.22 1.25
C PHE A 631 19.29 -11.19 -0.21
N LEU A 632 20.19 -10.90 -1.16
CA LEU A 632 19.91 -11.16 -2.58
C LEU A 632 19.73 -12.65 -2.89
N ASP A 633 20.16 -13.54 -1.97
CA ASP A 633 19.97 -14.97 -2.10
C ASP A 633 18.83 -15.56 -1.26
N ASP A 634 18.02 -14.70 -0.60
CA ASP A 634 16.91 -15.14 0.24
C ASP A 634 15.87 -15.97 -0.55
N SER A 635 15.27 -16.97 0.10
CA SER A 635 14.24 -17.81 -0.51
C SER A 635 12.96 -17.02 -0.82
N VAL A 636 12.73 -15.90 -0.13
CA VAL A 636 11.54 -15.07 -0.30
C VAL A 636 11.80 -13.95 -1.32
N PRO A 637 11.01 -13.84 -2.40
CA PRO A 637 11.21 -12.81 -3.42
C PRO A 637 11.00 -11.39 -2.89
N GLU A 638 10.08 -11.15 -1.96
CA GLU A 638 9.89 -9.82 -1.34
C GLU A 638 11.11 -9.38 -0.53
N VAL A 639 11.81 -10.31 0.13
CA VAL A 639 13.03 -10.00 0.88
C VAL A 639 14.18 -9.69 -0.09
N ARG A 640 14.30 -10.45 -1.19
CA ARG A 640 15.26 -10.12 -2.27
C ARG A 640 14.98 -8.74 -2.84
N ALA A 641 13.73 -8.41 -3.16
CA ALA A 641 13.34 -7.10 -3.67
C ALA A 641 13.64 -5.97 -2.67
N ALA A 642 13.43 -6.19 -1.37
CA ALA A 642 13.78 -5.23 -0.33
C ALA A 642 15.30 -5.02 -0.18
N ALA A 643 16.10 -6.07 -0.37
CA ALA A 643 17.55 -5.95 -0.40
C ALA A 643 18.00 -5.11 -1.61
N VAL A 644 17.42 -5.35 -2.80
CA VAL A 644 17.68 -4.54 -4.00
C VAL A 644 17.26 -3.08 -3.78
N TYR A 645 16.08 -2.83 -3.19
CA TYR A 645 15.61 -1.50 -2.82
C TYR A 645 16.59 -0.79 -1.89
N ALA A 646 17.00 -1.45 -0.79
CA ALA A 646 17.89 -0.86 0.20
C ALA A 646 19.25 -0.48 -0.41
N ILE A 647 19.78 -1.35 -1.27
CA ILE A 647 20.99 -1.09 -2.02
C ILE A 647 20.80 0.05 -3.04
N GLY A 648 19.70 0.08 -3.78
CA GLY A 648 19.40 1.18 -4.71
C GLY A 648 19.36 2.54 -4.01
N CYS A 649 18.80 2.59 -2.79
CA CYS A 649 18.81 3.78 -1.94
C CYS A 649 20.22 4.18 -1.46
N LEU A 650 21.15 3.22 -1.29
CA LEU A 650 22.53 3.53 -0.92
C LEU A 650 23.23 4.30 -2.05
N VAL A 651 23.02 3.87 -3.29
CA VAL A 651 23.62 4.45 -4.51
C VAL A 651 23.01 5.81 -4.85
N ARG A 652 21.73 6.03 -4.57
CA ARG A 652 21.00 7.29 -4.84
C ARG A 652 21.63 8.58 -4.28
N ASN A 653 22.52 8.48 -3.29
CA ASN A 653 23.08 9.63 -2.58
C ASN A 653 24.14 10.40 -3.40
N LYS A 654 24.05 11.74 -3.41
CA LYS A 654 25.04 12.62 -4.04
C LYS A 654 26.08 13.11 -3.01
N SER A 655 27.20 12.40 -2.89
CA SER A 655 28.29 12.78 -1.98
C SER A 655 29.36 13.63 -2.66
N GLU A 656 29.84 14.67 -1.97
CA GLU A 656 30.97 15.53 -2.38
C GLU A 656 32.33 14.78 -2.33
N ASN A 657 32.43 13.72 -1.53
CA ASN A 657 33.62 12.87 -1.42
C ASN A 657 33.53 11.68 -2.38
N ILE A 658 33.82 11.98 -3.65
CA ILE A 658 33.40 11.19 -4.81
C ILE A 658 34.07 9.80 -4.87
N GLU A 659 35.37 9.67 -4.56
CA GLU A 659 36.13 8.47 -4.99
C GLU A 659 35.79 7.16 -4.27
N HIS A 660 35.75 7.15 -2.93
CA HIS A 660 35.50 5.91 -2.18
C HIS A 660 34.04 5.45 -2.30
N ALA A 661 33.10 6.40 -2.31
CA ALA A 661 31.69 6.13 -2.56
C ALA A 661 31.50 5.49 -3.95
N THR A 662 32.15 6.07 -4.97
CA THR A 662 32.12 5.56 -6.35
C THR A 662 32.58 4.11 -6.46
N ILE A 663 33.65 3.71 -5.75
CA ILE A 663 34.14 2.32 -5.76
C ILE A 663 33.06 1.35 -5.23
N ILE A 664 32.40 1.72 -4.13
CA ILE A 664 31.35 0.90 -3.53
C ILE A 664 30.13 0.85 -4.44
N ASP A 665 29.70 1.98 -5.00
CA ASP A 665 28.55 2.03 -5.92
C ASP A 665 28.78 1.11 -7.12
N HIS A 666 29.99 1.14 -7.67
CA HIS A 666 30.43 0.23 -8.72
C HIS A 666 30.38 -1.25 -8.30
N GLU A 667 30.94 -1.62 -7.15
CA GLU A 667 30.94 -2.99 -6.64
C GLU A 667 29.51 -3.52 -6.42
N VAL A 668 28.68 -2.69 -5.82
CA VAL A 668 27.34 -3.03 -5.40
C VAL A 668 26.39 -3.17 -6.61
N CYS A 669 26.44 -2.23 -7.56
CA CYS A 669 25.69 -2.35 -8.81
C CYS A 669 26.16 -3.51 -9.69
N ASP A 670 27.45 -3.85 -9.65
CA ASP A 670 27.98 -5.03 -10.34
C ASP A 670 27.42 -6.34 -9.76
N LYS A 671 27.39 -6.46 -8.42
CA LYS A 671 26.77 -7.60 -7.72
C LYS A 671 25.28 -7.72 -8.01
N LEU A 672 24.54 -6.61 -8.00
CA LEU A 672 23.12 -6.59 -8.37
C LEU A 672 22.91 -7.11 -9.80
N SER A 673 23.72 -6.62 -10.75
CA SER A 673 23.66 -7.04 -12.16
C SER A 673 23.92 -8.54 -12.30
N MET A 674 24.88 -9.10 -11.56
CA MET A 674 25.20 -10.52 -11.64
C MET A 674 24.10 -11.42 -11.07
N LYS A 675 23.51 -11.06 -9.93
CA LYS A 675 22.56 -11.94 -9.22
C LYS A 675 21.11 -11.79 -9.66
N CYS A 676 20.68 -10.57 -10.03
CA CYS A 676 19.25 -10.25 -10.14
C CYS A 676 18.72 -10.11 -11.58
N THR A 677 19.59 -10.01 -12.60
CA THR A 677 19.15 -9.81 -14.00
C THR A 677 18.18 -10.90 -14.49
N PHE A 678 18.43 -12.15 -14.08
CA PHE A 678 17.62 -13.32 -14.43
C PHE A 678 16.91 -13.90 -13.21
N ASP A 679 16.61 -13.08 -12.19
CA ASP A 679 15.79 -13.52 -11.07
C ASP A 679 14.39 -13.94 -11.58
N GLY A 680 13.85 -15.03 -11.03
CA GLY A 680 12.55 -15.54 -11.46
C GLY A 680 11.43 -14.56 -11.11
N SER A 681 11.58 -13.78 -10.03
CA SER A 681 10.55 -12.87 -9.58
C SER A 681 10.55 -11.56 -10.36
N VAL A 682 9.36 -11.16 -10.83
CA VAL A 682 9.10 -9.87 -11.47
C VAL A 682 9.38 -8.72 -10.51
N LEU A 683 9.10 -8.90 -9.21
CA LEU A 683 9.34 -7.88 -8.18
C LEU A 683 10.82 -7.51 -8.09
N VAL A 684 11.70 -8.51 -8.04
CA VAL A 684 13.15 -8.32 -7.92
C VAL A 684 13.70 -7.62 -9.15
N ARG A 685 13.28 -8.04 -10.36
CA ARG A 685 13.72 -7.41 -11.61
C ARG A 685 13.21 -5.98 -11.76
N ALA A 686 11.98 -5.67 -11.33
CA ALA A 686 11.47 -4.30 -11.33
C ALA A 686 12.27 -3.38 -10.39
N GLU A 687 12.54 -3.83 -9.16
CA GLU A 687 13.39 -3.07 -8.21
C GLU A 687 14.82 -2.93 -8.72
N LEU A 688 15.36 -3.92 -9.44
CA LEU A 688 16.69 -3.85 -10.04
C LEU A 688 16.81 -2.69 -11.04
N VAL A 689 15.80 -2.51 -11.90
CA VAL A 689 15.78 -1.39 -12.87
C VAL A 689 15.75 -0.05 -12.13
N VAL A 690 14.94 0.06 -11.06
CA VAL A 690 14.89 1.26 -10.21
C VAL A 690 16.23 1.52 -9.51
N ALA A 691 16.91 0.49 -9.02
CA ALA A 691 18.22 0.62 -8.38
C ALA A 691 19.31 1.06 -9.38
N MET A 692 19.30 0.49 -10.60
CA MET A 692 20.25 0.85 -11.67
C MET A 692 20.09 2.29 -12.15
N GLN A 693 18.89 2.86 -12.09
CA GLN A 693 18.65 4.23 -12.55
C GLN A 693 19.58 5.23 -11.84
N TRP A 694 19.78 5.06 -10.53
CA TRP A 694 20.54 5.99 -9.71
C TRP A 694 22.01 5.99 -10.11
N PHE A 695 22.56 4.79 -10.35
CA PHE A 695 23.90 4.63 -10.88
C PHE A 695 24.05 5.24 -12.28
N ILE A 696 23.06 5.06 -13.16
CA ILE A 696 23.11 5.63 -14.52
C ILE A 696 23.08 7.16 -14.47
N ILE A 697 22.27 7.74 -13.59
CA ILE A 697 22.17 9.19 -13.41
C ILE A 697 23.49 9.79 -12.90
N ASP A 698 24.16 9.14 -11.96
CA ASP A 698 25.44 9.64 -11.43
C ASP A 698 26.59 9.53 -12.45
N PHE A 699 26.54 8.54 -13.36
CA PHE A 699 27.57 8.30 -14.38
C PHE A 699 27.10 8.55 -15.82
N GLU A 700 26.15 9.46 -16.02
CA GLU A 700 25.52 9.76 -17.32
C GLU A 700 26.51 9.92 -18.48
N ASN A 701 27.58 10.69 -18.27
CA ASN A 701 28.58 10.94 -19.29
C ASN A 701 29.32 9.66 -19.72
N ARG A 702 29.52 8.72 -18.78
CA ARG A 702 30.18 7.45 -19.02
C ARG A 702 29.28 6.53 -19.85
N PHE A 703 28.01 6.40 -19.46
CA PHE A 703 27.02 5.61 -20.21
C PHE A 703 26.71 6.22 -21.59
N ALA A 704 26.64 7.54 -21.71
CA ALA A 704 26.47 8.21 -22.99
C ALA A 704 27.66 7.92 -23.92
N SER A 705 28.89 7.98 -23.42
CA SER A 705 30.09 7.65 -24.19
C SER A 705 30.13 6.17 -24.58
N LEU A 706 29.76 5.27 -23.66
CA LEU A 706 29.66 3.83 -23.92
C LEU A 706 28.61 3.53 -25.01
N SER A 707 27.41 4.12 -24.92
CA SER A 707 26.37 3.96 -25.95
C SER A 707 26.85 4.46 -27.31
N MET A 708 27.50 5.64 -27.37
CA MET A 708 28.05 6.14 -28.63
C MET A 708 29.07 5.18 -29.25
N ASP A 709 30.04 4.68 -28.48
CA ASP A 709 31.07 3.76 -28.96
C ASP A 709 30.46 2.43 -29.45
N LEU A 710 29.48 1.90 -28.71
CA LEU A 710 28.75 0.69 -29.13
C LEU A 710 27.96 0.93 -30.43
N ASN A 711 27.30 2.08 -30.56
CA ASN A 711 26.54 2.42 -31.77
C ASN A 711 27.45 2.62 -32.97
N GLU A 712 28.61 3.25 -32.80
CA GLU A 712 29.61 3.39 -33.85
C GLU A 712 30.14 2.04 -34.31
N LYS A 713 30.45 1.13 -33.37
CA LYS A 713 30.87 -0.25 -33.68
C LYS A 713 29.80 -1.04 -34.43
N ILE A 714 28.52 -0.88 -34.08
CA ILE A 714 27.40 -1.51 -34.79
C ILE A 714 27.32 -1.01 -36.24
N GLU A 715 27.42 0.31 -36.45
CA GLU A 715 27.38 0.90 -37.80
C GLU A 715 28.61 0.52 -38.64
N GLN A 716 29.80 0.47 -38.05
CA GLN A 716 31.00 -0.05 -38.72
C GLN A 716 30.82 -1.52 -39.16
N ARG A 717 30.18 -2.35 -38.32
CA ARG A 717 29.92 -3.76 -38.64
C ARG A 717 28.87 -3.90 -39.76
N LYS A 718 27.78 -3.14 -39.70
CA LYS A 718 26.79 -3.03 -40.80
C LYS A 718 27.45 -2.62 -42.12
N PHE A 719 28.36 -1.65 -42.07
CA PHE A 719 29.08 -1.19 -43.27
C PHE A 719 29.99 -2.29 -43.86
N ARG A 720 30.69 -3.05 -43.00
CA ARG A 720 31.51 -4.20 -43.44
C ARG A 720 30.65 -5.32 -44.05
N GLU A 721 29.52 -5.66 -43.43
CA GLU A 721 28.59 -6.67 -43.95
C GLU A 721 27.99 -6.26 -45.30
N ARG A 722 27.66 -4.98 -45.48
CA ARG A 722 27.23 -4.44 -46.79
C ARG A 722 28.34 -4.48 -47.85
N LYS A 723 29.60 -4.22 -47.47
CA LYS A 723 30.73 -4.35 -48.40
C LYS A 723 30.98 -5.80 -48.81
N LEU A 724 30.85 -6.75 -47.89
CA LEU A 724 31.00 -8.18 -48.18
C LEU A 724 29.88 -8.69 -49.10
N SER A 725 28.63 -8.28 -48.86
CA SER A 725 27.49 -8.64 -49.71
C SER A 725 27.49 -7.93 -51.07
N ALA A 726 28.10 -6.75 -51.19
CA ALA A 726 28.32 -6.09 -52.48
C ALA A 726 29.49 -6.71 -53.27
N GLY A 727 30.47 -7.32 -52.61
CA GLY A 727 31.63 -7.97 -53.24
C GLY A 727 31.33 -9.33 -53.88
N GLU A 728 30.22 -9.98 -53.52
CA GLU A 728 29.83 -11.30 -54.05
C GLU A 728 29.00 -11.22 -55.35
N GLN A 729 28.67 -10.02 -55.84
CA GLN A 729 27.96 -9.85 -57.13
C GLN A 729 28.88 -9.50 -58.33
N GLU A 730 30.18 -9.30 -58.12
CA GLU A 730 31.15 -9.05 -59.20
C GLU A 730 32.28 -10.11 -59.20
N MET A 731 31.97 -11.36 -59.54
CA MET A 731 32.94 -12.30 -60.17
C MET A 731 32.25 -13.62 -60.53
N LYS A 732 31.79 -13.73 -61.79
CA LYS A 732 31.69 -15.02 -62.51
C LYS A 732 32.14 -14.79 -63.95
N PRO A 733 33.30 -15.31 -64.38
CA PRO A 733 33.65 -15.36 -65.78
C PRO A 733 32.96 -16.58 -66.44
N LEU A 734 32.40 -16.36 -67.62
CA LEU A 734 31.86 -17.41 -68.49
C LEU A 734 32.96 -18.41 -68.88
N ARG A 735 32.65 -19.72 -68.78
CA ARG A 735 33.19 -20.72 -69.71
C ARG A 735 32.11 -21.73 -70.09
N SER A 736 32.10 -22.01 -71.39
CA SER A 736 31.28 -22.98 -72.11
C SER A 736 31.82 -24.40 -71.97
N ILE A 737 30.89 -25.32 -71.67
CA ILE A 737 30.64 -26.65 -72.26
C ILE A 737 31.87 -27.51 -72.64
N ASP A 738 32.07 -28.63 -71.93
CA ASP A 738 31.93 -29.99 -72.48
C ASP A 738 31.90 -31.08 -71.36
N GLU A 739 30.94 -32.00 -71.53
CA GLU A 739 30.85 -33.45 -71.20
C GLU A 739 30.82 -34.03 -69.75
N GLU A 740 29.73 -34.80 -69.51
CA GLU A 740 29.53 -36.06 -68.74
C GLU A 740 29.80 -36.05 -67.20
N ASP A 741 28.99 -36.58 -66.26
CA ASP A 741 27.93 -37.59 -66.21
C ASP A 741 27.03 -37.43 -64.94
N ASP A 742 25.79 -37.90 -65.08
CA ASP A 742 24.87 -38.54 -64.10
C ASP A 742 24.33 -37.91 -62.78
N ALA A 743 22.97 -37.85 -62.78
CA ALA A 743 22.00 -38.25 -61.74
C ALA A 743 21.29 -37.20 -60.84
N PHE A 744 20.01 -36.96 -61.21
CA PHE A 744 18.77 -36.95 -60.38
C PHE A 744 18.61 -35.83 -59.29
N VAL A 745 17.54 -35.01 -59.12
CA VAL A 745 16.12 -35.01 -59.51
C VAL A 745 15.54 -33.58 -59.57
N SER A 746 14.78 -33.37 -60.63
CA SER A 746 13.65 -32.47 -60.94
C SER A 746 12.89 -31.70 -59.84
N ARG A 747 12.72 -30.40 -60.08
CA ARG A 747 11.44 -29.68 -59.88
C ARG A 747 11.08 -28.93 -61.15
N GLY A 748 9.99 -29.35 -61.78
CA GLY A 748 9.40 -28.69 -62.95
C GLY A 748 8.56 -27.48 -62.56
N TYR A 749 8.84 -26.38 -63.24
CA TYR A 749 7.90 -25.56 -64.00
C TYR A 749 6.50 -25.28 -63.39
N ASP A 750 6.16 -24.00 -63.22
CA ASP A 750 5.70 -23.26 -64.39
C ASP A 750 5.70 -21.73 -64.23
N ARG A 751 5.80 -21.08 -65.39
CA ARG A 751 5.98 -19.64 -65.60
C ARG A 751 4.70 -18.82 -65.42
N SER A 752 4.93 -17.57 -65.09
CA SER A 752 4.01 -16.44 -65.10
C SER A 752 3.38 -16.14 -66.46
N LEU A 753 2.15 -15.60 -66.44
CA LEU A 753 1.66 -14.55 -67.36
C LEU A 753 0.54 -13.75 -66.65
N PRO A 754 0.49 -12.40 -66.78
CA PRO A 754 -0.49 -11.55 -66.09
C PRO A 754 -1.60 -11.07 -67.04
N ARG A 755 -2.79 -10.76 -66.50
CA ARG A 755 -3.73 -9.79 -67.11
C ARG A 755 -4.76 -9.27 -66.10
N SER A 756 -4.89 -7.95 -66.09
CA SER A 756 -5.94 -7.16 -65.45
C SER A 756 -7.20 -7.11 -66.33
N ALA A 757 -8.37 -7.11 -65.70
CA ALA A 757 -9.55 -6.35 -66.16
C ALA A 757 -10.64 -6.32 -65.08
N SER A 758 -11.10 -5.11 -64.77
CA SER A 758 -12.16 -4.76 -63.83
C SER A 758 -13.57 -4.90 -64.45
N ARG A 759 -14.58 -5.24 -63.64
CA ARG A 759 -15.98 -4.71 -63.60
C ARG A 759 -16.75 -5.41 -62.46
N ARG A 760 -17.05 -4.70 -61.37
CA ARG A 760 -18.28 -3.94 -61.03
C ARG A 760 -19.47 -4.80 -60.52
N ARG A 761 -19.72 -4.66 -59.21
CA ARG A 761 -20.99 -4.58 -58.43
C ARG A 761 -22.30 -5.01 -59.12
N ALA A 762 -23.09 -5.86 -58.44
CA ALA A 762 -24.28 -5.43 -57.66
C ALA A 762 -24.99 -6.60 -56.93
N HIS A 763 -25.35 -6.34 -55.66
CA HIS A 763 -26.54 -6.76 -54.90
C HIS A 763 -27.07 -8.21 -54.92
N PHE A 764 -26.96 -8.89 -53.77
CA PHE A 764 -28.03 -9.53 -52.96
C PHE A 764 -27.46 -9.57 -51.51
N LEU A 765 -27.96 -8.88 -50.48
CA LEU A 765 -29.24 -8.97 -49.75
C LEU A 765 -29.50 -10.37 -49.16
N GLU A 766 -28.94 -10.62 -47.97
CA GLU A 766 -29.53 -11.47 -46.92
C GLU A 766 -29.07 -10.97 -45.52
N THR A 767 -30.00 -10.25 -44.88
CA THR A 767 -30.33 -10.14 -43.44
C THR A 767 -29.31 -10.44 -42.33
N PRO A 768 -29.13 -9.47 -41.40
CA PRO A 768 -28.91 -9.73 -39.98
C PRO A 768 -29.97 -9.06 -39.09
N LEU A 769 -30.66 -9.84 -38.26
CA LEU A 769 -31.54 -9.44 -37.14
C LEU A 769 -31.36 -10.56 -36.09
N ASN A 770 -31.16 -10.37 -34.79
CA ASN A 770 -31.33 -9.26 -33.87
C ASN A 770 -30.45 -9.54 -32.63
N SER A 771 -29.79 -8.52 -32.08
CA SER A 771 -29.48 -8.46 -30.65
C SER A 771 -29.77 -7.04 -30.13
N PRO A 772 -30.59 -6.87 -29.07
CA PRO A 772 -30.71 -5.61 -28.38
C PRO A 772 -29.95 -5.65 -27.05
N ARG A 773 -28.96 -4.76 -26.96
CA ARG A 773 -28.59 -3.91 -25.80
C ARG A 773 -29.22 -4.25 -24.44
N ARG A 774 -28.36 -4.47 -23.42
CA ARG A 774 -28.12 -3.52 -22.30
C ARG A 774 -27.18 -4.10 -21.22
N SER A 775 -26.20 -3.27 -20.84
CA SER A 775 -25.63 -3.05 -19.50
C SER A 775 -25.21 -4.27 -18.65
N ASN A 776 -23.90 -4.44 -18.41
CA ASN A 776 -23.13 -3.71 -17.40
C ASN A 776 -21.67 -4.16 -17.45
N SER A 777 -20.79 -3.20 -17.67
CA SER A 777 -19.35 -3.34 -17.46
C SER A 777 -19.07 -3.37 -15.95
N MET A 778 -18.43 -4.43 -15.47
CA MET A 778 -17.63 -4.38 -14.26
C MET A 778 -16.32 -5.11 -14.52
N ASN A 779 -15.32 -4.32 -14.91
CA ASN A 779 -13.91 -4.67 -14.83
C ASN A 779 -13.40 -4.21 -13.46
N PHE A 780 -12.98 -5.14 -12.62
CA PHE A 780 -12.26 -4.99 -11.35
C PHE A 780 -11.39 -6.27 -11.26
N VAL A 781 -10.08 -6.32 -10.99
CA VAL A 781 -9.04 -5.36 -10.60
C VAL A 781 -7.71 -5.95 -11.10
N SER A 782 -6.93 -5.17 -11.85
CA SER A 782 -5.47 -5.25 -11.88
C SER A 782 -4.98 -3.82 -11.69
N GLY A 783 -4.21 -3.60 -10.62
CA GLY A 783 -3.98 -2.29 -10.05
C GLY A 783 -3.25 -1.32 -10.97
N VAL A 784 -3.73 -0.08 -11.00
CA VAL A 784 -2.90 1.09 -11.30
C VAL A 784 -3.32 2.22 -10.36
N VAL A 785 -2.48 2.45 -9.35
CA VAL A 785 -2.27 3.79 -8.78
C VAL A 785 -1.56 4.59 -9.87
N ALA A 786 -2.33 5.31 -10.67
CA ALA A 786 -1.90 6.45 -11.47
C ALA A 786 -3.15 7.10 -12.02
N ASP A 787 -3.63 8.15 -11.35
CA ASP A 787 -4.00 9.40 -12.00
C ASP A 787 -4.73 10.31 -11.01
N LYS A 788 -3.95 11.09 -10.26
CA LYS A 788 -4.37 12.39 -9.73
C LYS A 788 -3.23 13.41 -9.66
N VAL A 789 -2.29 13.41 -10.61
CA VAL A 789 -1.46 14.60 -10.94
C VAL A 789 -1.03 14.54 -12.40
N CYS A 790 -1.96 14.74 -13.33
CA CYS A 790 -1.64 15.22 -14.68
C CYS A 790 -2.85 15.98 -15.26
N ALA A 791 -3.32 16.97 -14.49
CA ALA A 791 -4.29 17.96 -14.95
C ALA A 791 -3.53 19.24 -15.33
N GLN A 792 -2.84 19.18 -16.46
CA GLN A 792 -2.39 20.28 -17.32
C GLN A 792 -1.49 19.61 -18.36
N TRP A 793 -1.63 19.98 -19.64
CA TRP A 793 -0.95 19.38 -20.81
C TRP A 793 -1.64 18.18 -21.48
N LYS A 794 -2.94 18.29 -21.79
CA LYS A 794 -3.56 17.66 -22.98
C LYS A 794 -4.96 18.25 -23.22
N SER A 795 -4.98 19.54 -23.56
CA SER A 795 -6.13 20.21 -24.15
C SER A 795 -5.68 20.74 -25.51
N MET A 796 -5.69 19.87 -26.51
CA MET A 796 -5.82 20.28 -27.91
C MET A 796 -6.09 19.05 -28.78
N PHE A 797 -7.26 19.07 -29.42
CA PHE A 797 -7.76 18.16 -30.47
C PHE A 797 -8.34 16.81 -30.02
N ASP A 798 -9.68 16.79 -29.90
CA ASP A 798 -10.44 15.77 -30.63
C ASP A 798 -11.81 16.33 -31.06
N THR A 799 -11.90 16.66 -32.35
CA THR A 799 -13.14 16.88 -33.08
C THR A 799 -13.08 16.05 -34.35
N GLY A 800 -14.10 15.22 -34.56
CA GLY A 800 -14.50 14.81 -35.91
C GLY A 800 -14.05 13.42 -36.36
N SER A 801 -15.04 12.56 -36.55
CA SER A 801 -15.03 11.33 -37.35
C SER A 801 -14.32 11.54 -38.69
N LEU A 802 -13.05 11.13 -38.78
CA LEU A 802 -12.22 10.95 -39.98
C LEU A 802 -10.88 10.31 -39.58
N ASN A 803 -10.86 9.17 -38.86
CA ASN A 803 -9.61 8.67 -38.27
C ASN A 803 -9.37 7.14 -38.32
N ASP A 804 -9.82 6.44 -39.36
CA ASP A 804 -9.42 5.03 -39.58
C ASP A 804 -8.10 4.86 -40.37
N PHE A 805 -7.56 5.94 -40.96
CA PHE A 805 -6.26 5.90 -41.66
C PHE A 805 -5.07 6.36 -40.80
N SER A 806 -5.27 7.27 -39.83
CA SER A 806 -4.19 7.76 -38.95
C SER A 806 -3.76 6.74 -37.89
N THR A 807 -4.68 5.92 -37.39
CA THR A 807 -4.40 4.89 -36.38
C THR A 807 -3.48 3.79 -36.92
N LYS A 808 -3.64 3.39 -38.19
CA LYS A 808 -2.73 2.42 -38.85
C LYS A 808 -1.33 2.99 -39.08
N LEU A 809 -1.20 4.27 -39.43
CA LEU A 809 0.11 4.90 -39.64
C LEU A 809 0.88 5.04 -38.32
N LEU A 810 0.19 5.45 -37.24
CA LEU A 810 0.78 5.54 -35.90
C LEU A 810 1.21 4.16 -35.35
N ALA A 811 0.40 3.11 -35.54
CA ALA A 811 0.76 1.75 -35.17
C ALA A 811 2.03 1.27 -35.91
N SER A 812 2.08 1.48 -37.23
CA SER A 812 3.26 1.17 -38.06
C SER A 812 4.53 1.88 -37.58
N THR A 813 4.44 3.16 -37.18
CA THR A 813 5.61 3.89 -36.67
C THR A 813 6.10 3.37 -35.32
N LYS A 814 5.19 2.95 -34.44
CA LYS A 814 5.53 2.36 -33.13
C LYS A 814 6.21 1.01 -33.30
N GLU A 815 5.68 0.15 -34.17
CA GLU A 815 6.30 -1.15 -34.49
C GLU A 815 7.70 -0.99 -35.08
N MET A 816 7.88 -0.09 -36.05
CA MET A 816 9.19 0.16 -36.67
C MET A 816 10.21 0.72 -35.66
N ARG A 817 9.76 1.56 -34.71
CA ARG A 817 10.61 2.05 -33.62
C ARG A 817 11.03 0.92 -32.67
N ASN A 818 10.10 0.04 -32.30
CA ASN A 818 10.38 -1.10 -31.44
C ASN A 818 11.33 -2.09 -32.12
N GLU A 819 11.14 -2.42 -33.39
CA GLU A 819 12.03 -3.31 -34.14
C GLU A 819 13.46 -2.73 -34.26
N ASN A 820 13.59 -1.43 -34.54
CA ASN A 820 14.90 -0.77 -34.56
C ASN A 820 15.58 -0.79 -33.18
N PHE A 821 14.83 -0.54 -32.11
CA PHE A 821 15.33 -0.62 -30.73
C PHE A 821 15.80 -2.04 -30.41
N LYS A 822 14.97 -3.05 -30.69
CA LYS A 822 15.25 -4.47 -30.49
C LYS A 822 16.52 -4.89 -31.20
N TYR A 823 16.65 -4.55 -32.49
CA TYR A 823 17.84 -4.85 -33.28
C TYR A 823 19.09 -4.23 -32.64
N LYS A 824 19.03 -2.95 -32.26
CA LYS A 824 20.14 -2.24 -31.61
C LYS A 824 20.53 -2.92 -30.30
N ALA A 825 19.56 -3.21 -29.44
CA ALA A 825 19.79 -3.83 -28.14
C ALA A 825 20.43 -5.22 -28.28
N ILE A 826 19.90 -6.08 -29.15
CA ILE A 826 20.45 -7.42 -29.41
C ILE A 826 21.90 -7.33 -29.89
N LYS A 827 22.23 -6.41 -30.80
CA LYS A 827 23.61 -6.26 -31.29
C LYS A 827 24.58 -5.75 -30.23
N GLN A 828 24.13 -4.87 -29.33
CA GLN A 828 24.94 -4.47 -28.18
C GLN A 828 25.13 -5.63 -27.20
N ILE A 829 24.09 -6.43 -26.95
CA ILE A 829 24.16 -7.64 -26.10
C ILE A 829 25.16 -8.65 -26.66
N GLU A 830 25.11 -8.94 -27.96
CA GLU A 830 26.07 -9.85 -28.63
C GLU A 830 27.51 -9.37 -28.45
N PHE A 831 27.76 -8.06 -28.61
CA PHE A 831 29.09 -7.49 -28.47
C PHE A 831 29.61 -7.59 -27.04
N LEU A 832 28.81 -7.15 -26.06
CA LEU A 832 29.20 -7.12 -24.65
C LEU A 832 29.23 -8.51 -24.00
N GLY A 833 28.33 -9.42 -24.38
CA GLY A 833 28.27 -10.76 -23.82
C GLY A 833 29.47 -11.65 -24.16
N SER A 834 30.18 -11.34 -25.25
CA SER A 834 31.40 -12.06 -25.64
C SER A 834 32.68 -11.59 -24.92
N LYS A 835 32.59 -10.50 -24.15
CA LYS A 835 33.72 -9.83 -23.53
C LYS A 835 33.94 -10.33 -22.10
N THR A 836 35.20 -10.47 -21.70
CA THR A 836 35.56 -10.45 -20.27
C THR A 836 35.54 -9.00 -19.80
N PHE A 837 34.64 -8.67 -18.88
CA PHE A 837 34.45 -7.29 -18.42
C PHE A 837 35.64 -6.82 -17.59
N ASN A 838 36.36 -5.83 -18.10
CA ASN A 838 37.33 -5.05 -17.32
C ASN A 838 36.70 -3.79 -16.71
N ASP A 839 35.55 -3.34 -17.24
CA ASP A 839 34.77 -2.21 -16.74
C ASP A 839 33.39 -2.69 -16.27
N GLN A 840 33.07 -2.45 -15.01
CA GLN A 840 31.78 -2.80 -14.40
C GLN A 840 30.60 -2.09 -15.08
N SER A 841 30.83 -0.89 -15.64
CA SER A 841 29.80 -0.12 -16.34
C SER A 841 29.29 -0.85 -17.59
N GLU A 842 30.16 -1.59 -18.29
CA GLU A 842 29.77 -2.41 -19.44
C GLU A 842 28.81 -3.55 -19.01
N ARG A 843 29.00 -4.12 -17.82
CA ARG A 843 28.15 -5.19 -17.30
C ARG A 843 26.79 -4.67 -16.85
N ILE A 844 26.77 -3.51 -16.19
CA ILE A 844 25.53 -2.84 -15.80
C ILE A 844 24.71 -2.48 -17.05
N TRP A 845 25.36 -1.93 -18.07
CA TRP A 845 24.70 -1.65 -19.36
C TRP A 845 24.18 -2.92 -20.03
N LEU A 846 24.95 -4.02 -20.02
CA LEU A 846 24.48 -5.31 -20.53
C LEU A 846 23.24 -5.83 -19.78
N SER A 847 23.23 -5.71 -18.45
CA SER A 847 22.07 -6.09 -17.63
C SER A 847 20.85 -5.26 -18.00
N LEU A 848 20.99 -3.94 -18.10
CA LEU A 848 19.90 -3.05 -18.52
C LEU A 848 19.37 -3.38 -19.92
N LEU A 849 20.26 -3.66 -20.88
CA LEU A 849 19.86 -4.09 -22.21
C LEU A 849 19.06 -5.40 -22.19
N LYS A 850 19.45 -6.37 -21.35
CA LYS A 850 18.70 -7.62 -21.18
C LYS A 850 17.32 -7.36 -20.58
N LEU A 851 17.23 -6.53 -19.54
CA LEU A 851 15.96 -6.12 -18.92
C LEU A 851 15.09 -5.29 -19.87
N SER A 852 15.67 -4.59 -20.85
CA SER A 852 14.89 -3.88 -21.88
C SER A 852 14.17 -4.81 -22.87
N LEU A 853 14.55 -6.08 -22.89
CA LEU A 853 13.95 -7.15 -23.69
C LEU A 853 13.29 -8.21 -22.78
N ASP A 854 12.87 -7.79 -21.58
CA ASP A 854 12.22 -8.65 -20.61
C ASP A 854 10.89 -9.21 -21.16
N PRO A 855 10.53 -10.47 -20.85
CA PRO A 855 9.25 -11.03 -21.26
C PRO A 855 8.05 -10.28 -20.66
N VAL A 856 8.21 -9.64 -19.50
CA VAL A 856 7.17 -8.83 -18.87
C VAL A 856 7.28 -7.39 -19.36
N ASN A 857 6.30 -6.96 -20.16
CA ASN A 857 6.26 -5.63 -20.78
C ASN A 857 6.57 -4.49 -19.80
N LYS A 858 6.02 -4.54 -18.58
CA LYS A 858 6.26 -3.50 -17.57
C LYS A 858 7.75 -3.33 -17.23
N ILE A 859 8.50 -4.43 -17.08
CA ILE A 859 9.94 -4.37 -16.81
C ILE A 859 10.69 -3.86 -18.04
N ALA A 860 10.34 -4.39 -19.22
CA ALA A 860 10.93 -3.98 -20.48
C ALA A 860 10.79 -2.47 -20.71
N GLU A 861 9.59 -1.92 -20.54
CA GLU A 861 9.30 -0.50 -20.68
C GLU A 861 10.10 0.35 -19.67
N MET A 862 10.19 -0.07 -18.40
CA MET A 862 10.99 0.64 -17.40
C MET A 862 12.48 0.72 -17.81
N ALA A 863 13.06 -0.39 -18.25
CA ALA A 863 14.47 -0.41 -18.67
C ALA A 863 14.69 0.36 -19.98
N GLN A 864 13.71 0.35 -20.89
CA GLN A 864 13.74 1.12 -22.13
C GLN A 864 13.77 2.63 -21.87
N VAL A 865 12.99 3.13 -20.90
CA VAL A 865 13.01 4.55 -20.50
C VAL A 865 14.43 4.99 -20.11
N LEU A 866 15.16 4.16 -19.36
CA LEU A 866 16.54 4.46 -18.97
C LEU A 866 17.51 4.46 -20.16
N ILE A 867 17.36 3.50 -21.10
CA ILE A 867 18.20 3.46 -22.31
C ILE A 867 17.91 4.67 -23.20
N GLU A 868 16.64 5.05 -23.38
CA GLU A 868 16.26 6.21 -24.16
C GLU A 868 16.81 7.52 -23.57
N HIS A 869 16.87 7.62 -22.23
CA HIS A 869 17.51 8.74 -21.55
C HIS A 869 19.01 8.84 -21.89
N VAL A 870 19.74 7.74 -21.78
CA VAL A 870 21.17 7.69 -22.12
C VAL A 870 21.41 7.96 -23.61
N ASP A 871 20.57 7.45 -24.50
CA ASP A 871 20.65 7.70 -25.93
C ASP A 871 20.40 9.18 -26.29
N LYS A 872 19.46 9.85 -25.62
CA LYS A 872 19.25 11.30 -25.77
C LYS A 872 20.47 12.09 -25.30
N LEU A 873 21.12 11.69 -24.21
CA LEU A 873 22.35 12.32 -23.74
C LEU A 873 23.51 12.11 -24.74
N ALA A 874 23.66 10.89 -25.25
CA ALA A 874 24.66 10.53 -26.26
C ALA A 874 24.50 11.34 -27.55
N THR A 875 23.27 11.46 -28.07
CA THR A 875 22.97 12.23 -29.28
C THR A 875 23.27 13.72 -29.08
N THR A 876 22.80 14.31 -27.99
CA THR A 876 23.06 15.73 -27.65
C THR A 876 24.56 16.01 -27.52
N ARG A 877 25.33 15.09 -26.91
CA ARG A 877 26.78 15.20 -26.78
C ARG A 877 27.47 15.07 -28.14
N ASN A 878 27.04 14.15 -28.99
CA ASN A 878 27.60 13.98 -30.33
C ASN A 878 27.32 15.20 -31.22
N GLU A 879 26.13 15.80 -31.12
CA GLU A 879 25.80 17.05 -31.79
C GLU A 879 26.67 18.21 -31.32
N ARG A 880 26.90 18.35 -30.01
CA ARG A 880 27.84 19.35 -29.47
C ARG A 880 29.25 19.11 -29.99
N LYS A 881 29.74 17.86 -30.01
CA LYS A 881 31.06 17.50 -30.55
C LYS A 881 31.18 17.83 -32.04
N ARG A 882 30.14 17.55 -32.85
CA ARG A 882 30.09 17.91 -34.27
C ARG A 882 30.10 19.43 -34.49
N LYS A 883 29.36 20.19 -33.67
CA LYS A 883 29.36 21.65 -33.71
C LYS A 883 30.74 22.22 -33.35
N LEU A 884 31.38 21.71 -32.31
CA LEU A 884 32.76 22.09 -31.93
C LEU A 884 33.77 21.78 -33.05
N ASN A 885 33.73 20.57 -33.63
CA ASN A 885 34.61 20.21 -34.74
C ASN A 885 34.36 21.06 -36.00
N CYS A 886 33.12 21.49 -36.25
CA CYS A 886 32.81 22.41 -37.34
C CYS A 886 33.42 23.79 -37.08
N VAL A 887 33.30 24.30 -35.85
CA VAL A 887 33.92 25.57 -35.44
C VAL A 887 35.44 25.49 -35.58
N GLU A 888 36.08 24.41 -35.11
CA GLU A 888 37.53 24.19 -35.27
C GLU A 888 37.96 24.13 -36.73
N ARG A 889 37.21 23.46 -37.61
CA ARG A 889 37.49 23.43 -39.04
C ARG A 889 37.34 24.80 -39.69
N VAL A 890 36.37 25.61 -39.26
CA VAL A 890 36.19 26.98 -39.76
C VAL A 890 37.29 27.91 -39.27
N SER A 891 37.82 27.73 -38.05
CA SER A 891 38.97 28.49 -37.56
C SER A 891 40.31 28.04 -38.18
N LEU A 892 40.48 26.74 -38.47
CA LEU A 892 41.65 26.21 -39.20
C LEU A 892 41.64 26.62 -40.69
N ALA A 893 40.46 26.67 -41.32
CA ALA A 893 40.31 27.17 -42.69
C ALA A 893 40.63 28.68 -42.81
N LYS A 894 40.46 29.46 -41.74
CA LYS A 894 40.88 30.87 -41.70
C LYS A 894 42.38 31.07 -41.47
N GLN A 895 43.13 30.04 -41.09
CA GLN A 895 44.60 30.12 -40.92
C GLN A 895 45.39 29.68 -42.17
N THR A 896 44.72 29.31 -43.26
CA THR A 896 45.34 28.85 -44.50
C THR A 896 44.94 29.69 -45.72
N GLU A 897 45.02 31.02 -45.60
CA GLU A 897 45.13 31.91 -46.77
C GLU A 897 46.18 32.99 -46.49
N SER A 898 47.37 32.80 -47.08
CA SER A 898 48.46 33.77 -47.10
C SER A 898 48.34 34.64 -48.36
N TYR A 899 48.02 35.92 -48.15
CA TYR A 899 48.34 37.13 -48.93
C TYR A 899 48.02 37.17 -50.45
N PRO A 900 47.52 38.31 -50.93
CA PRO A 900 48.48 39.30 -51.39
C PRO A 900 48.29 40.67 -50.76
N ALA A 901 49.41 41.38 -50.64
CA ALA A 901 49.44 42.81 -50.46
C ALA A 901 48.70 43.50 -51.62
N GLU A 902 47.74 44.37 -51.33
CA GLU A 902 47.88 45.81 -51.58
C GLU A 902 46.67 46.59 -51.06
N ILE A 903 47.02 47.76 -50.57
CA ILE A 903 46.21 48.85 -50.03
C ILE A 903 45.30 49.41 -51.14
N VAL A 904 43.99 49.55 -50.91
CA VAL A 904 43.26 50.82 -51.08
C VAL A 904 42.00 50.79 -50.20
N THR A 905 42.03 51.62 -49.17
CA THR A 905 40.91 52.09 -48.37
C THR A 905 40.01 53.02 -49.18
N PHE A 906 38.70 52.81 -49.12
CA PHE A 906 37.72 53.90 -49.10
C PHE A 906 36.72 53.65 -47.97
N THR A 907 36.92 54.35 -46.86
CA THR A 907 35.89 54.65 -45.87
C THR A 907 36.06 56.11 -45.48
N VAL A 908 35.07 56.97 -45.75
CA VAL A 908 34.64 58.11 -44.92
C VAL A 908 33.25 58.55 -45.44
N GLY A 909 32.20 58.75 -44.66
CA GLY A 909 32.10 58.79 -43.19
C GLY A 909 30.64 58.83 -42.69
N SER A 910 30.42 58.26 -41.49
CA SER A 910 30.14 58.93 -40.20
C SER A 910 29.79 60.44 -40.19
N PRO A 911 29.22 61.02 -39.08
CA PRO A 911 28.33 60.45 -38.03
C PRO A 911 27.31 61.45 -37.35
N THR A 912 26.55 60.92 -36.38
CA THR A 912 26.02 61.50 -35.10
C THR A 912 24.67 62.26 -34.98
N LEU A 913 24.03 61.99 -33.81
CA LEU A 913 22.92 62.64 -33.03
C LEU A 913 21.60 61.84 -33.03
N ASP A 914 20.99 61.35 -31.93
CA ASP A 914 20.99 61.66 -30.47
C ASP A 914 20.92 60.34 -29.64
N LEU A 915 21.60 60.11 -28.49
CA LEU A 915 21.49 60.66 -27.11
C LEU A 915 20.07 60.52 -26.51
N SER A 916 19.85 59.74 -25.43
CA SER A 916 20.26 59.98 -24.03
C SER A 916 20.49 58.65 -23.27
N ALA A 917 21.61 58.37 -22.58
CA ALA A 917 22.11 58.86 -21.27
C ALA A 917 22.14 57.64 -20.29
N THR A 918 23.20 57.24 -19.56
CA THR A 918 24.55 57.76 -19.23
C THR A 918 25.43 56.59 -18.69
N PRO A 919 26.77 56.68 -18.71
CA PRO A 919 27.75 55.58 -18.50
C PRO A 919 28.61 55.72 -17.20
N PRO A 920 29.59 54.80 -16.96
CA PRO A 920 30.51 54.79 -15.80
C PRO A 920 31.92 55.40 -16.09
N PHE A 921 32.70 55.67 -15.04
CA PHE A 921 34.16 55.95 -14.98
C PHE A 921 34.67 55.34 -13.65
N VAL A 922 35.69 54.48 -13.50
CA VAL A 922 37.07 54.35 -14.02
C VAL A 922 38.13 55.03 -13.13
N GLU A 923 39.24 54.30 -12.97
CA GLU A 923 40.61 54.61 -12.49
C GLU A 923 40.88 54.47 -10.98
N ASP A 924 41.53 53.40 -10.51
CA ASP A 924 42.94 52.95 -10.68
C ASP A 924 44.02 53.95 -10.24
N HIS A 925 44.71 53.60 -9.15
CA HIS A 925 46.04 54.09 -8.82
C HIS A 925 47.03 52.96 -8.55
N ILE A 926 47.89 52.76 -9.55
CA ILE A 926 49.35 52.96 -9.48
C ILE A 926 50.18 52.00 -8.60
N CYS A 927 50.87 51.13 -9.33
CA CYS A 927 52.31 50.83 -9.31
C CYS A 927 53.02 50.46 -7.99
N ARG A 928 53.68 49.29 -8.01
CA ARG A 928 55.15 49.24 -8.20
C ARG A 928 55.65 47.83 -8.58
N ASN A 929 56.15 47.77 -9.82
CA ASN A 929 57.31 47.02 -10.33
C ASN A 929 58.44 46.87 -9.28
N SER A 930 59.37 45.91 -9.29
CA SER A 930 59.90 45.03 -10.34
C SER A 930 60.97 44.13 -9.70
N GLU A 931 61.19 42.94 -10.25
CA GLU A 931 62.51 42.44 -10.68
C GLU A 931 62.21 41.27 -11.66
N ASN A 932 62.41 41.47 -12.98
CA ASN A 932 63.66 41.21 -13.75
C ASN A 932 63.96 39.69 -13.84
N THR A 933 64.18 39.03 -14.99
CA THR A 933 64.47 39.43 -16.38
C THR A 933 64.42 38.14 -17.25
N LEU A 934 63.76 38.16 -18.42
CA LEU A 934 64.26 37.82 -19.78
C LEU A 934 65.07 36.50 -19.99
N ILE A 935 64.95 35.69 -21.05
CA ILE A 935 64.67 35.93 -22.48
C ILE A 935 64.54 34.57 -23.22
N LEU A 936 63.72 34.53 -24.29
CA LEU A 936 63.63 33.60 -25.46
C LEU A 936 63.66 32.06 -25.20
N ASP A 937 62.76 31.24 -25.75
CA ASP A 937 62.49 31.19 -27.19
C ASP A 937 61.15 30.50 -27.51
N SER A 938 60.54 31.03 -28.56
CA SER A 938 59.22 30.72 -29.09
C SER A 938 59.24 29.45 -29.96
N ARG A 939 58.47 28.41 -29.58
CA ARG A 939 57.86 27.44 -30.52
C ARG A 939 56.77 26.59 -29.85
N ARG A 940 55.52 26.85 -30.27
CA ARG A 940 54.35 25.93 -30.37
C ARG A 940 54.03 25.01 -29.18
N GLN A 941 52.97 25.35 -28.46
CA GLN A 941 51.85 24.42 -28.22
C GLN A 941 50.60 25.23 -27.82
N GLU A 942 49.60 25.21 -28.68
CA GLU A 942 48.24 25.65 -28.36
C GLU A 942 47.71 24.79 -27.21
N GLN A 943 47.53 25.39 -26.03
CA GLN A 943 46.73 24.79 -24.97
C GLN A 943 45.25 25.06 -25.26
N LEU A 944 44.61 24.08 -25.88
CA LEU A 944 43.16 23.89 -25.77
C LEU A 944 42.81 23.54 -24.30
N PRO A 945 41.61 23.92 -23.81
CA PRO A 945 41.23 23.71 -22.42
C PRO A 945 41.16 22.21 -22.08
N ALA A 946 41.62 21.87 -20.88
CA ALA A 946 41.82 20.52 -20.36
C ALA A 946 40.69 19.52 -20.69
N PHE A 947 41.04 18.49 -21.47
CA PHE A 947 40.21 17.31 -21.71
C PHE A 947 40.27 16.32 -20.52
N HIS A 948 39.09 15.80 -20.18
CA HIS A 948 38.79 14.66 -19.31
C HIS A 948 39.88 13.58 -19.18
N GLN A 949 40.52 13.47 -18.01
CA GLN A 949 41.31 12.29 -17.61
C GLN A 949 40.58 11.30 -16.68
N SER A 950 39.38 11.64 -16.17
CA SER A 950 38.67 10.78 -15.21
C SER A 950 37.93 9.57 -15.80
N SER A 951 37.87 9.41 -17.13
CA SER A 951 37.12 8.31 -17.76
C SER A 951 37.89 7.00 -17.90
N ILE A 952 39.21 7.01 -17.69
CA ILE A 952 40.10 5.85 -17.98
C ILE A 952 40.85 5.35 -16.74
N PHE A 953 40.91 6.14 -15.65
CA PHE A 953 41.73 5.81 -14.47
C PHE A 953 40.93 5.99 -13.18
N THR A 954 40.51 4.89 -12.55
CA THR A 954 40.28 4.88 -11.10
C THR A 954 41.65 4.94 -10.43
N PRO A 955 41.97 5.98 -9.64
CA PRO A 955 43.31 6.11 -9.08
C PRO A 955 43.61 4.92 -8.14
N LYS A 956 44.68 4.17 -8.44
CA LYS A 956 45.16 3.08 -7.57
C LYS A 956 45.62 3.69 -6.25
N ARG A 957 44.89 3.39 -5.18
CA ARG A 957 45.24 3.81 -3.82
C ARG A 957 46.33 2.89 -3.26
N ASN A 958 47.54 3.40 -3.11
CA ASN A 958 48.52 2.81 -2.20
C ASN A 958 48.25 3.35 -0.80
N MET A 959 48.43 2.52 0.25
CA MET A 959 48.20 2.87 1.67
C MET A 959 48.91 4.14 2.16
N TYR A 960 49.87 4.67 1.40
CA TYR A 960 50.75 5.78 1.80
C TYR A 960 50.74 6.99 0.85
N SER A 961 49.79 7.09 -0.09
CA SER A 961 49.70 8.29 -0.94
C SER A 961 48.99 9.43 -0.20
N PRO A 962 49.66 10.59 0.04
CA PRO A 962 48.99 11.75 0.63
C PRO A 962 48.03 12.34 -0.41
N THR A 963 46.76 12.45 -0.05
CA THR A 963 45.72 13.06 -0.87
C THR A 963 46.15 14.49 -1.24
N ILE A 964 46.04 14.85 -2.53
CA ILE A 964 46.32 16.20 -3.01
C ILE A 964 45.43 17.18 -2.24
N LYS A 965 46.03 17.87 -1.27
CA LYS A 965 45.48 19.04 -0.59
C LYS A 965 45.55 20.22 -1.56
N SER A 966 44.66 20.30 -2.56
CA SER A 966 44.51 21.49 -3.41
C SER A 966 43.32 21.38 -4.36
N MET A 967 42.07 21.29 -3.86
CA MET A 967 40.86 21.73 -4.57
C MET A 967 39.69 21.94 -3.58
N THR A 968 39.94 22.68 -2.49
CA THR A 968 38.87 23.18 -1.62
C THR A 968 39.21 24.62 -1.24
N LYS A 969 38.91 25.57 -2.14
CA LYS A 969 38.85 27.02 -1.83
C LYS A 969 38.24 27.92 -2.92
N LEU A 970 37.56 27.36 -3.90
CA LEU A 970 36.80 28.13 -4.88
C LEU A 970 35.41 27.46 -4.96
N ASP A 971 34.37 28.24 -4.68
CA ASP A 971 32.93 27.88 -4.63
C ASP A 971 32.35 27.40 -3.28
N GLU A 972 32.57 28.16 -2.20
CA GLU A 972 31.67 28.16 -1.02
C GLU A 972 30.44 29.10 -1.18
N SER A 973 30.19 29.64 -2.39
CA SER A 973 29.12 30.61 -2.66
C SER A 973 27.94 30.07 -3.48
N SER A 974 27.77 28.75 -3.60
CA SER A 974 26.59 28.16 -4.26
C SER A 974 26.00 26.95 -3.54
N SER A 975 25.71 27.07 -2.24
CA SER A 975 24.68 26.24 -1.60
C SER A 975 23.27 26.75 -1.98
N THR A 976 23.02 26.87 -3.28
CA THR A 976 21.68 27.08 -3.82
C THR A 976 21.02 25.73 -3.97
N ASP A 977 19.87 25.54 -3.31
CA ASP A 977 18.92 24.44 -3.46
C ASP A 977 19.00 23.79 -4.86
N ARG A 978 19.78 22.70 -4.97
CA ARG A 978 19.78 21.91 -6.21
C ARG A 978 18.45 21.16 -6.23
N GLU A 979 17.64 21.41 -7.25
CA GLU A 979 16.36 20.73 -7.42
C GLU A 979 16.53 19.20 -7.29
N PRO A 980 15.62 18.52 -6.56
CA PRO A 980 15.71 17.08 -6.36
C PRO A 980 15.66 16.38 -7.73
N VAL A 981 16.57 15.42 -7.94
CA VAL A 981 16.57 14.62 -9.17
C VAL A 981 15.27 13.83 -9.23
N VAL A 982 14.48 14.09 -10.26
CA VAL A 982 13.25 13.35 -10.53
C VAL A 982 13.62 11.94 -10.99
N ALA A 983 13.10 10.92 -10.29
CA ALA A 983 13.25 9.54 -10.69
C ALA A 983 12.62 9.32 -12.08
N LEU A 984 13.36 8.66 -12.97
CA LEU A 984 12.88 8.35 -14.32
C LEU A 984 11.89 7.18 -14.30
N VAL A 985 12.07 6.26 -13.36
CA VAL A 985 11.21 5.09 -13.15
C VAL A 985 11.00 4.87 -11.65
N THR A 986 9.81 4.40 -11.30
CA THR A 986 9.42 4.13 -9.91
C THR A 986 8.60 2.85 -9.83
N THR A 987 8.52 2.29 -8.62
CA THR A 987 7.77 1.07 -8.30
C THR A 987 6.89 1.30 -7.09
N GLU A 988 5.81 0.52 -7.01
CA GLU A 988 4.88 0.50 -5.89
C GLU A 988 5.28 -0.52 -4.82
N PHE A 989 6.51 -1.06 -4.83
CA PHE A 989 6.93 -2.15 -3.97
C PHE A 989 6.83 -1.82 -2.47
N VAL A 990 7.39 -0.69 -2.05
CA VAL A 990 7.33 -0.28 -0.64
C VAL A 990 5.91 0.11 -0.21
N PRO A 991 5.15 0.94 -0.97
CA PRO A 991 3.72 1.17 -0.68
C PRO A 991 2.88 -0.11 -0.65
N TRP A 992 3.16 -1.09 -1.50
CA TRP A 992 2.52 -2.40 -1.50
C TRP A 992 2.85 -3.20 -0.23
N CYS A 993 4.11 -3.20 0.21
CA CYS A 993 4.50 -3.79 1.50
C CYS A 993 3.78 -3.10 2.69
N THR A 994 3.70 -1.76 2.70
CA THR A 994 3.02 -0.98 3.76
C THR A 994 1.54 -1.34 3.88
N ARG A 995 0.85 -1.61 2.76
CA ARG A 995 -0.57 -2.02 2.76
C ARG A 995 -0.84 -3.27 3.61
N ARG A 996 0.15 -4.14 3.84
CA ARG A 996 -0.02 -5.29 4.74
C ARG A 996 -0.42 -4.88 6.16
N PHE A 997 0.02 -3.70 6.63
CA PHE A 997 -0.39 -3.14 7.93
C PHE A 997 -1.72 -2.41 7.90
N THR A 998 -2.25 -2.00 6.73
CA THR A 998 -3.60 -1.44 6.65
C THR A 998 -4.69 -2.51 6.71
N GLU A 999 -4.33 -3.77 6.48
CA GLU A 999 -5.20 -4.95 6.54
C GLU A 999 -5.06 -5.72 7.87
N PRO A 1000 -6.02 -6.61 8.22
CA PRO A 1000 -5.91 -7.47 9.40
C PRO A 1000 -4.60 -8.29 9.44
N ILE A 1001 -3.79 -8.09 10.48
CA ILE A 1001 -2.45 -8.68 10.65
C ILE A 1001 -2.14 -9.05 12.10
N LEU A 1002 -3.00 -8.71 13.06
CA LEU A 1002 -2.70 -8.91 14.48
C LEU A 1002 -2.41 -10.37 14.80
N ASP A 1003 -3.24 -11.30 14.33
CA ASP A 1003 -3.11 -12.74 14.60
C ASP A 1003 -1.80 -13.32 14.04
N VAL A 1004 -1.30 -12.77 12.94
CA VAL A 1004 0.01 -13.11 12.34
C VAL A 1004 1.16 -12.69 13.26
N ILE A 1005 1.06 -11.50 13.85
CA ILE A 1005 2.06 -10.97 14.78
C ILE A 1005 2.02 -11.71 16.12
N GLN A 1006 0.82 -12.12 16.58
CA GLN A 1006 0.66 -12.92 17.79
C GLN A 1006 1.08 -14.38 17.59
N GLY A 1007 1.16 -14.85 16.33
CA GLY A 1007 1.54 -16.22 15.99
C GLY A 1007 0.39 -17.23 16.14
N GLU A 1008 -0.85 -16.74 16.22
CA GLU A 1008 -2.06 -17.58 16.19
C GLU A 1008 -2.31 -18.12 14.78
N VAL A 1009 -1.83 -17.39 13.76
CA VAL A 1009 -1.99 -17.69 12.34
C VAL A 1009 -0.62 -17.66 11.63
N GLY A 1010 -0.47 -18.44 10.56
CA GLY A 1010 0.70 -18.41 9.69
C GLY A 1010 0.93 -17.02 9.07
N ASP A 1011 2.10 -16.74 8.51
CA ASP A 1011 2.52 -15.40 8.08
C ASP A 1011 1.81 -14.84 6.83
N GLY A 1012 0.59 -15.30 6.53
CA GLY A 1012 -0.25 -14.81 5.45
C GLY A 1012 0.06 -15.41 4.07
N ILE A 1013 1.25 -16.00 3.84
CA ILE A 1013 1.42 -16.93 2.72
C ILE A 1013 0.51 -18.13 2.96
N ALA A 1014 0.56 -18.72 4.15
CA ALA A 1014 -0.24 -19.90 4.48
C ALA A 1014 -1.77 -19.66 4.44
N ASP A 1015 -2.28 -18.46 4.75
CA ASP A 1015 -3.73 -18.21 4.86
C ASP A 1015 -4.38 -17.71 3.55
N ARG A 1016 -3.68 -16.83 2.81
CA ARG A 1016 -4.11 -16.48 1.43
C ARG A 1016 -3.90 -17.64 0.48
N LEU A 1017 -2.86 -18.46 0.73
CA LEU A 1017 -2.81 -19.78 0.12
C LEU A 1017 -3.94 -20.64 0.67
N ALA A 1018 -4.17 -20.83 1.97
CA ALA A 1018 -5.17 -21.80 2.47
C ALA A 1018 -6.57 -21.66 1.84
N THR A 1019 -7.02 -20.43 1.58
CA THR A 1019 -8.31 -20.19 0.89
C THR A 1019 -8.29 -20.51 -0.61
N HIS A 1020 -7.12 -20.52 -1.25
CA HIS A 1020 -6.89 -20.86 -2.67
C HIS A 1020 -5.94 -22.06 -2.90
N SER A 1021 -5.55 -22.77 -1.85
CA SER A 1021 -4.59 -23.87 -1.84
C SER A 1021 -5.18 -25.11 -1.20
N MET A 1022 -6.23 -24.97 -0.39
CA MET A 1022 -7.12 -26.08 -0.09
C MET A 1022 -7.98 -26.32 -1.35
N PRO A 1023 -8.01 -27.57 -1.85
CA PRO A 1023 -8.93 -27.92 -2.92
C PRO A 1023 -10.37 -27.57 -2.56
N SER A 1024 -11.13 -27.04 -3.52
CA SER A 1024 -12.56 -26.81 -3.28
C SER A 1024 -13.30 -28.15 -3.14
N ASP A 1025 -14.42 -28.17 -2.42
CA ASP A 1025 -15.27 -29.37 -2.31
C ASP A 1025 -15.69 -29.87 -3.69
N TRP A 1026 -15.95 -28.94 -4.62
CA TRP A 1026 -16.25 -29.25 -6.01
C TRP A 1026 -15.09 -29.97 -6.70
N ALA A 1027 -13.87 -29.44 -6.59
CA ALA A 1027 -12.68 -30.05 -7.19
C ALA A 1027 -12.40 -31.43 -6.60
N SER A 1028 -12.53 -31.58 -5.28
CA SER A 1028 -12.35 -32.85 -4.57
C SER A 1028 -13.36 -33.91 -5.03
N HIS A 1029 -14.65 -33.54 -5.10
CA HIS A 1029 -15.69 -34.46 -5.56
C HIS A 1029 -15.54 -34.82 -7.04
N LYS A 1030 -15.13 -33.85 -7.88
CA LYS A 1030 -14.84 -34.11 -9.30
C LYS A 1030 -13.68 -35.06 -9.49
N ASP A 1031 -12.58 -34.85 -8.77
CA ASP A 1031 -11.42 -35.74 -8.80
C ASP A 1031 -11.79 -37.16 -8.37
N GLU A 1032 -12.55 -37.31 -7.28
CA GLU A 1032 -13.02 -38.62 -6.81
C GLU A 1032 -13.86 -39.34 -7.88
N GLY A 1033 -14.80 -38.63 -8.52
CA GLY A 1033 -15.59 -39.19 -9.62
C GLY A 1033 -14.73 -39.61 -10.82
N LEU A 1034 -13.70 -38.82 -11.16
CA LEU A 1034 -12.76 -39.13 -12.24
C LEU A 1034 -11.87 -40.33 -11.89
N GLN A 1035 -11.42 -40.47 -10.65
CA GLN A 1035 -10.66 -41.64 -10.19
C GLN A 1035 -11.50 -42.93 -10.19
N GLN A 1036 -12.80 -42.83 -9.89
CA GLN A 1036 -13.70 -43.98 -10.01
C GLN A 1036 -13.89 -44.39 -11.47
N THR A 1037 -14.03 -43.41 -12.36
CA THR A 1037 -14.16 -43.62 -13.81
C THR A 1037 -12.88 -44.22 -14.38
N SER A 1038 -11.71 -43.68 -14.02
CA SER A 1038 -10.42 -44.19 -14.49
C SER A 1038 -10.19 -45.65 -14.10
N LYS A 1039 -10.57 -46.07 -12.89
CA LYS A 1039 -10.47 -47.49 -12.47
C LYS A 1039 -11.29 -48.40 -13.36
N LYS A 1040 -12.50 -47.99 -13.74
CA LYS A 1040 -13.35 -48.74 -14.68
C LYS A 1040 -12.71 -48.82 -16.07
N GLU A 1041 -12.24 -47.68 -16.58
CA GLU A 1041 -11.57 -47.59 -17.89
C GLU A 1041 -10.29 -48.45 -17.96
N ILE A 1042 -9.46 -48.41 -16.92
CA ILE A 1042 -8.22 -49.20 -16.83
C ILE A 1042 -8.55 -50.69 -16.85
N ARG A 1043 -9.58 -51.10 -16.10
CA ARG A 1043 -10.05 -52.48 -16.06
C ARG A 1043 -10.53 -52.93 -17.43
N ALA A 1044 -11.38 -52.14 -18.08
CA ALA A 1044 -11.89 -52.42 -19.42
C ALA A 1044 -10.74 -52.55 -20.43
N LEU A 1045 -9.75 -51.65 -20.40
CA LEU A 1045 -8.59 -51.71 -21.29
C LEU A 1045 -7.72 -52.96 -21.08
N LYS A 1046 -7.37 -53.27 -19.81
CA LYS A 1046 -6.40 -54.33 -19.49
C LYS A 1046 -7.00 -55.73 -19.41
N GLU A 1047 -8.17 -55.86 -18.80
CA GLU A 1047 -8.82 -57.15 -18.52
C GLU A 1047 -9.78 -57.55 -19.63
N GLU A 1048 -10.59 -56.61 -20.14
CA GLU A 1048 -11.64 -56.89 -21.12
C GLU A 1048 -11.17 -56.69 -22.57
N GLY A 1049 -10.01 -56.05 -22.77
CA GLY A 1049 -9.47 -55.75 -24.09
C GLY A 1049 -10.28 -54.73 -24.89
N LEU A 1050 -11.13 -53.96 -24.21
CA LEU A 1050 -11.86 -52.85 -24.81
C LEU A 1050 -10.88 -51.75 -25.20
N PHE A 1051 -10.82 -51.47 -26.49
CA PHE A 1051 -10.00 -50.40 -27.03
C PHE A 1051 -10.86 -49.17 -27.36
N PHE A 1052 -10.27 -48.09 -27.88
CA PHE A 1052 -10.99 -46.89 -28.30
C PHE A 1052 -11.99 -47.22 -29.42
N ASP A 1053 -13.20 -47.64 -29.07
CA ASP A 1053 -14.20 -48.18 -30.02
C ASP A 1053 -15.19 -47.10 -30.54
N GLY A 1054 -14.81 -45.82 -30.45
CA GLY A 1054 -15.61 -44.67 -30.86
C GLY A 1054 -14.94 -43.83 -31.92
N HIS A 1055 -15.75 -43.24 -32.83
CA HIS A 1055 -15.27 -42.18 -33.72
C HIS A 1055 -14.63 -41.06 -32.87
N PRO A 1056 -13.34 -40.73 -33.10
CA PRO A 1056 -12.68 -39.70 -32.30
C PRO A 1056 -13.37 -38.35 -32.50
N LEU A 1057 -13.32 -37.50 -31.47
CA LEU A 1057 -13.76 -36.11 -31.64
C LEU A 1057 -12.62 -35.33 -32.29
N ILE A 1058 -12.91 -34.73 -33.44
CA ILE A 1058 -11.90 -34.01 -34.22
C ILE A 1058 -12.28 -32.56 -34.32
N VAL A 1059 -11.28 -31.69 -34.14
CA VAL A 1059 -11.38 -30.28 -34.49
C VAL A 1059 -10.28 -29.88 -35.45
N LYS A 1060 -10.62 -28.97 -36.37
CA LYS A 1060 -9.65 -28.29 -37.22
C LYS A 1060 -9.23 -26.99 -36.53
N THR A 1061 -7.94 -26.78 -36.38
CA THR A 1061 -7.33 -25.62 -35.74
C THR A 1061 -6.93 -24.57 -36.78
N ASP A 1062 -6.74 -23.32 -36.37
CA ASP A 1062 -6.26 -22.25 -37.27
C ASP A 1062 -4.79 -22.46 -37.68
N ALA A 1063 -4.02 -23.06 -36.78
CA ALA A 1063 -2.59 -23.27 -36.91
C ALA A 1063 -2.21 -24.64 -36.32
N VAL A 1064 -1.01 -25.10 -36.68
CA VAL A 1064 -0.52 -26.42 -36.29
C VAL A 1064 -0.19 -26.43 -34.80
N SER A 1065 -0.89 -27.26 -34.01
CA SER A 1065 -0.64 -27.40 -32.58
C SER A 1065 0.64 -28.20 -32.31
N LYS A 1066 1.61 -27.57 -31.66
CA LYS A 1066 2.94 -28.14 -31.36
C LYS A 1066 2.95 -28.93 -30.05
N CYS A 1067 2.20 -28.48 -29.06
CA CYS A 1067 2.11 -29.12 -27.75
C CYS A 1067 0.68 -29.10 -27.21
N LEU A 1068 0.38 -30.09 -26.38
CA LEU A 1068 -0.94 -30.36 -25.81
C LEU A 1068 -0.80 -30.61 -24.30
N ALA A 1069 -1.79 -30.18 -23.51
CA ALA A 1069 -1.89 -30.50 -22.10
C ALA A 1069 -3.36 -30.63 -21.66
N TRP A 1070 -3.67 -31.65 -20.87
CA TRP A 1070 -5.00 -31.87 -20.33
C TRP A 1070 -5.17 -31.19 -18.97
N SER A 1071 -6.35 -30.62 -18.72
CA SER A 1071 -6.79 -30.39 -17.34
C SER A 1071 -7.19 -31.73 -16.72
N GLN A 1072 -6.78 -31.96 -15.47
CA GLN A 1072 -7.13 -33.15 -14.69
C GLN A 1072 -8.61 -33.18 -14.32
N ILE A 1073 -9.17 -32.05 -13.87
CA ILE A 1073 -10.55 -32.00 -13.32
C ILE A 1073 -11.57 -31.41 -14.29
N ARG A 1074 -11.15 -30.54 -15.20
CA ARG A 1074 -12.04 -29.91 -16.18
C ARG A 1074 -12.01 -30.73 -17.47
N PRO A 1075 -13.13 -30.81 -18.21
CA PRO A 1075 -13.17 -31.50 -19.51
C PRO A 1075 -12.52 -30.64 -20.62
N HIS A 1076 -11.33 -30.11 -20.35
CA HIS A 1076 -10.64 -29.14 -21.19
C HIS A 1076 -9.26 -29.64 -21.63
N LEU A 1077 -8.91 -29.38 -22.89
CA LEU A 1077 -7.59 -29.59 -23.45
C LEU A 1077 -6.99 -28.23 -23.83
N TYR A 1078 -5.77 -28.00 -23.41
CA TYR A 1078 -4.93 -26.90 -23.87
C TYR A 1078 -4.14 -27.34 -25.09
N SER A 1079 -4.20 -26.55 -26.16
CA SER A 1079 -3.31 -26.68 -27.32
C SER A 1079 -2.55 -25.39 -27.54
N CYS A 1080 -1.28 -25.47 -27.90
CA CYS A 1080 -0.51 -24.29 -28.33
C CYS A 1080 0.06 -24.50 -29.72
N ASP A 1081 -0.09 -23.50 -30.60
CA ASP A 1081 0.50 -23.47 -31.95
C ASP A 1081 1.95 -22.93 -31.97
N GLY A 1082 2.45 -22.53 -30.81
CA GLY A 1082 3.74 -21.89 -30.59
C GLY A 1082 3.62 -20.41 -30.23
N GLU A 1083 2.52 -19.75 -30.61
CA GLU A 1083 2.28 -18.32 -30.37
C GLU A 1083 1.04 -18.07 -29.49
N ALA A 1084 0.01 -18.91 -29.60
CA ALA A 1084 -1.24 -18.79 -28.88
C ALA A 1084 -1.65 -20.11 -28.20
N VAL A 1085 -2.15 -20.01 -26.97
CA VAL A 1085 -2.85 -21.10 -26.29
C VAL A 1085 -4.33 -21.04 -26.64
N THR A 1086 -4.89 -22.16 -27.08
CA THR A 1086 -6.33 -22.36 -27.28
C THR A 1086 -6.83 -23.40 -26.28
N ILE A 1087 -7.92 -23.09 -25.58
CA ILE A 1087 -8.57 -23.97 -24.62
C ILE A 1087 -9.79 -24.58 -25.30
N TRP A 1088 -9.79 -25.91 -25.43
CA TRP A 1088 -10.87 -26.68 -26.02
C TRP A 1088 -11.70 -27.34 -24.94
N ARG A 1089 -13.02 -27.19 -25.00
CA ARG A 1089 -13.96 -27.90 -24.12
C ARG A 1089 -14.52 -29.11 -24.83
N CYS A 1090 -14.47 -30.27 -24.18
CA CYS A 1090 -14.83 -31.55 -24.78
C CYS A 1090 -16.00 -32.21 -24.04
N GLU A 1091 -17.21 -32.08 -24.59
CA GLU A 1091 -18.48 -32.55 -24.01
C GLU A 1091 -19.12 -33.61 -24.90
N LEU A 1092 -19.38 -34.81 -24.38
CA LEU A 1092 -20.07 -35.95 -25.03
C LEU A 1092 -19.74 -36.17 -26.53
N GLN A 1093 -20.27 -35.34 -27.43
CA GLN A 1093 -20.06 -35.40 -28.89
C GLN A 1093 -19.61 -34.07 -29.54
N ARG A 1094 -19.21 -33.07 -28.76
CA ARG A 1094 -18.82 -31.75 -29.23
C ARG A 1094 -17.48 -31.32 -28.65
N LEU A 1095 -16.67 -30.75 -29.53
CA LEU A 1095 -15.40 -30.14 -29.22
C LEU A 1095 -15.40 -28.72 -29.82
N TYR A 1096 -15.23 -27.72 -28.96
CA TYR A 1096 -15.23 -26.32 -29.38
C TYR A 1096 -14.24 -25.52 -28.51
N ASP A 1097 -13.68 -24.46 -29.07
CA ASP A 1097 -12.81 -23.55 -28.34
C ASP A 1097 -13.65 -22.65 -27.43
N VAL A 1098 -13.18 -22.45 -26.20
CA VAL A 1098 -13.83 -21.59 -25.21
C VAL A 1098 -13.01 -20.34 -24.90
N ARG A 1099 -11.70 -20.37 -25.21
CA ARG A 1099 -10.79 -19.24 -25.00
C ARG A 1099 -9.53 -19.41 -25.83
N LYS A 1100 -8.99 -18.31 -26.35
CA LYS A 1100 -7.69 -18.25 -27.06
C LYS A 1100 -6.93 -17.00 -26.63
N PHE A 1101 -5.64 -17.13 -26.35
CA PHE A 1101 -4.80 -16.00 -25.97
C PHE A 1101 -3.35 -16.16 -26.42
N LEU A 1102 -2.70 -15.01 -26.70
CA LEU A 1102 -1.30 -14.97 -27.16
C LEU A 1102 -0.32 -15.17 -26.00
N CYS A 1103 0.62 -16.11 -26.16
CA CYS A 1103 1.65 -16.46 -25.20
C CYS A 1103 2.63 -15.32 -24.91
N HIS A 1104 2.79 -14.36 -25.81
CA HIS A 1104 3.69 -13.21 -25.61
C HIS A 1104 2.95 -11.96 -25.10
N ASN A 1105 1.65 -12.01 -24.84
CA ASN A 1105 0.85 -10.88 -24.33
C ASN A 1105 1.09 -9.55 -25.07
N ASN A 1106 1.17 -9.60 -26.40
CA ASN A 1106 1.49 -8.45 -27.26
C ASN A 1106 2.86 -7.79 -26.98
N ASN A 1107 3.79 -8.48 -26.32
CA ASN A 1107 5.19 -8.05 -26.22
C ASN A 1107 5.89 -8.23 -27.58
N PRO A 1108 6.33 -7.15 -28.25
CA PRO A 1108 6.95 -7.23 -29.58
C PRO A 1108 8.42 -7.69 -29.54
N PHE A 1109 9.04 -7.73 -28.36
CA PHE A 1109 10.45 -8.08 -28.20
C PHE A 1109 10.68 -9.59 -28.09
N VAL A 1110 9.60 -10.36 -28.02
CA VAL A 1110 9.59 -11.77 -27.70
C VAL A 1110 9.12 -12.54 -28.94
N ASN A 1111 10.04 -13.26 -29.58
CA ASN A 1111 9.81 -14.05 -30.81
C ASN A 1111 10.09 -15.54 -30.58
N ASP A 1112 9.93 -15.99 -29.35
CA ASP A 1112 10.15 -17.39 -28.96
C ASP A 1112 9.02 -18.28 -29.47
N ILE A 1113 9.27 -19.58 -29.45
CA ILE A 1113 8.27 -20.57 -29.82
C ILE A 1113 7.99 -21.43 -28.59
N VAL A 1114 6.72 -21.43 -28.16
CA VAL A 1114 6.28 -22.34 -27.10
C VAL A 1114 6.37 -23.78 -27.62
N THR A 1115 7.13 -24.60 -26.91
CA THR A 1115 7.39 -26.01 -27.25
C THR A 1115 6.75 -26.97 -26.26
N ASP A 1116 6.38 -26.51 -25.07
CA ASP A 1116 5.86 -27.36 -24.00
C ASP A 1116 4.79 -26.65 -23.16
N LEU A 1117 3.86 -27.43 -22.62
CA LEU A 1117 2.72 -26.96 -21.82
C LEU A 1117 2.57 -27.82 -20.57
N HIS A 1118 2.39 -27.17 -19.42
CA HIS A 1118 2.04 -27.83 -18.16
C HIS A 1118 0.83 -27.16 -17.54
N VAL A 1119 -0.06 -27.94 -16.95
CA VAL A 1119 -1.15 -27.44 -16.11
C VAL A 1119 -0.76 -27.66 -14.67
N ILE A 1120 -0.92 -26.64 -13.83
CA ILE A 1120 -0.51 -26.66 -12.42
C ILE A 1120 -1.67 -26.21 -11.54
N ASN A 1121 -1.64 -26.59 -10.27
CA ASN A 1121 -2.65 -26.20 -9.26
C ASN A 1121 -4.10 -26.54 -9.66
N GLU A 1122 -4.30 -27.65 -10.38
CA GLU A 1122 -5.60 -28.02 -10.97
C GLU A 1122 -6.73 -28.15 -9.93
N MET A 1123 -6.40 -28.69 -8.75
CA MET A 1123 -7.33 -28.91 -7.65
C MET A 1123 -7.80 -27.63 -6.95
N THR A 1124 -7.15 -26.49 -7.19
CA THR A 1124 -7.45 -25.24 -6.50
C THR A 1124 -7.79 -24.14 -7.50
N ARG A 1125 -6.79 -23.39 -7.97
CA ARG A 1125 -6.90 -22.42 -9.05
C ARG A 1125 -5.95 -22.85 -10.15
N GLU A 1126 -6.53 -23.46 -11.18
CA GLU A 1126 -5.81 -24.03 -12.32
C GLU A 1126 -5.04 -22.94 -13.07
N LEU A 1127 -3.74 -23.15 -13.24
CA LEU A 1127 -2.85 -22.26 -13.98
C LEU A 1127 -2.19 -23.02 -15.13
N VAL A 1128 -1.82 -22.29 -16.18
CA VAL A 1128 -1.15 -22.85 -17.37
C VAL A 1128 0.26 -22.31 -17.47
N VAL A 1129 1.22 -23.21 -17.57
CA VAL A 1129 2.63 -22.88 -17.80
C VAL A 1129 2.94 -23.09 -19.28
N THR A 1130 3.37 -22.01 -19.95
CA THR A 1130 3.88 -22.07 -21.32
C THR A 1130 5.40 -21.99 -21.29
N CYS A 1131 6.04 -22.98 -21.90
CA CYS A 1131 7.49 -23.13 -21.89
C CYS A 1131 8.04 -23.10 -23.32
N SER A 1132 9.08 -22.31 -23.52
CA SER A 1132 9.62 -22.05 -24.86
C SER A 1132 11.00 -22.64 -25.08
N ASP A 1133 11.36 -22.78 -26.35
CA ASP A 1133 12.61 -23.38 -26.79
C ASP A 1133 13.88 -22.63 -26.33
N ASP A 1134 13.76 -21.34 -26.02
CA ASP A 1134 14.86 -20.48 -25.53
C ASP A 1134 14.97 -20.42 -23.99
N GLY A 1135 14.20 -21.24 -23.28
CA GLY A 1135 14.25 -21.35 -21.83
C GLY A 1135 13.36 -20.34 -21.09
N LEU A 1136 12.44 -19.67 -21.79
CA LEU A 1136 11.40 -18.82 -21.21
C LEU A 1136 10.26 -19.66 -20.64
N MET A 1137 9.97 -19.44 -19.35
CA MET A 1137 8.77 -19.95 -18.69
C MET A 1137 7.80 -18.79 -18.46
N ARG A 1138 6.50 -19.03 -18.69
CA ARG A 1138 5.43 -18.10 -18.29
C ARG A 1138 4.32 -18.86 -17.60
N ILE A 1139 3.73 -18.25 -16.58
CA ILE A 1139 2.58 -18.80 -15.86
C ILE A 1139 1.37 -17.89 -16.12
N TRP A 1140 0.27 -18.50 -16.54
CA TRP A 1140 -0.97 -17.86 -16.91
C TRP A 1140 -2.10 -18.31 -16.00
N ASP A 1141 -2.92 -17.35 -15.57
CA ASP A 1141 -4.25 -17.62 -15.04
C ASP A 1141 -5.25 -17.58 -16.21
N PRO A 1142 -5.89 -18.71 -16.55
CA PRO A 1142 -6.95 -18.73 -17.53
C PRO A 1142 -8.22 -18.03 -17.05
N GLY A 1143 -8.38 -17.71 -15.76
CA GLY A 1143 -9.51 -16.98 -15.20
C GLY A 1143 -10.69 -17.86 -14.80
N TYR A 1144 -10.47 -19.14 -14.44
CA TYR A 1144 -11.52 -20.05 -14.01
C TYR A 1144 -12.08 -19.73 -12.62
N SER A 1145 -13.37 -20.04 -12.44
CA SER A 1145 -13.97 -20.24 -11.13
C SER A 1145 -13.32 -21.42 -10.39
N ILE A 1146 -13.15 -21.28 -9.08
CA ILE A 1146 -12.72 -22.39 -8.21
C ILE A 1146 -13.86 -23.41 -7.94
N TYR A 1147 -15.11 -23.05 -8.25
CA TYR A 1147 -16.31 -23.87 -8.00
C TYR A 1147 -16.93 -24.47 -9.27
N SER A 1148 -16.37 -24.17 -10.44
CA SER A 1148 -16.89 -24.65 -11.72
C SER A 1148 -15.80 -24.65 -12.81
N HIS A 1149 -16.19 -25.02 -14.02
CA HIS A 1149 -15.35 -24.90 -15.21
C HIS A 1149 -15.64 -23.62 -16.01
N ASP A 1150 -16.42 -22.68 -15.46
CA ASP A 1150 -16.72 -21.40 -16.10
C ASP A 1150 -15.62 -20.37 -15.80
N PHE A 1151 -15.49 -19.37 -16.67
CA PHE A 1151 -14.55 -18.27 -16.48
C PHE A 1151 -15.19 -17.10 -15.72
N GLU A 1152 -14.56 -16.66 -14.64
CA GLU A 1152 -14.97 -15.48 -13.85
C GLU A 1152 -14.19 -14.22 -14.21
N ALA A 1153 -13.03 -14.37 -14.84
CA ALA A 1153 -12.15 -13.26 -15.23
C ALA A 1153 -11.57 -13.46 -16.65
N GLU A 1154 -10.97 -12.41 -17.20
CA GLU A 1154 -10.11 -12.52 -18.39
C GLU A 1154 -8.78 -13.21 -18.05
N GLN A 1155 -8.10 -13.74 -19.06
CA GLN A 1155 -6.80 -14.36 -18.88
C GLN A 1155 -5.72 -13.34 -18.48
N GLN A 1156 -4.79 -13.75 -17.62
CA GLN A 1156 -3.69 -12.90 -17.17
C GLN A 1156 -2.37 -13.65 -17.06
N MET A 1157 -1.28 -13.05 -17.53
CA MET A 1157 0.07 -13.53 -17.24
C MET A 1157 0.45 -13.14 -15.81
N ILE A 1158 0.73 -14.12 -14.96
CA ILE A 1158 1.12 -13.93 -13.55
C ILE A 1158 2.60 -13.58 -13.46
N THR A 1159 3.45 -14.41 -14.07
CA THR A 1159 4.92 -14.25 -14.04
C THR A 1159 5.54 -14.83 -15.29
N ALA A 1160 6.72 -14.34 -15.65
CA ALA A 1160 7.52 -14.87 -16.74
C ALA A 1160 9.00 -14.68 -16.48
N ALA A 1161 9.81 -15.70 -16.68
CA ALA A 1161 11.25 -15.67 -16.41
C ALA A 1161 12.05 -16.57 -17.35
N TYR A 1162 13.25 -16.12 -17.69
CA TYR A 1162 14.23 -16.95 -18.38
C TYR A 1162 15.01 -17.79 -17.37
N LEU A 1163 15.00 -19.10 -17.56
CA LEU A 1163 15.61 -20.02 -16.59
C LEU A 1163 17.02 -20.51 -16.97
N LEU A 1164 17.41 -20.36 -18.24
CA LEU A 1164 18.70 -20.86 -18.76
C LEU A 1164 19.46 -19.86 -19.65
N LYS A 1165 18.90 -18.66 -19.90
CA LYS A 1165 19.42 -17.73 -20.91
C LYS A 1165 20.79 -17.11 -20.57
N ASP A 1166 21.22 -17.24 -19.32
CA ASP A 1166 22.55 -16.89 -18.81
C ASP A 1166 23.58 -18.02 -18.95
N VAL A 1167 23.17 -19.24 -19.32
CA VAL A 1167 24.05 -20.40 -19.45
C VAL A 1167 24.55 -20.54 -20.90
N PRO A 1168 25.86 -20.77 -21.13
CA PRO A 1168 26.40 -20.98 -22.46
C PRO A 1168 25.96 -22.32 -23.07
N ILE A 1169 25.60 -22.27 -24.35
CA ILE A 1169 25.21 -23.45 -25.15
C ILE A 1169 26.41 -24.39 -25.33
N SER A 1170 26.18 -25.68 -25.14
CA SER A 1170 27.23 -26.71 -25.14
C SER A 1170 27.57 -27.27 -26.52
N ILE A 1171 26.67 -27.12 -27.49
CA ILE A 1171 26.78 -27.69 -28.84
C ILE A 1171 27.01 -26.56 -29.85
N PRO A 1172 28.24 -26.39 -30.39
CA PRO A 1172 28.58 -25.25 -31.24
C PRO A 1172 27.77 -25.18 -32.55
N MET A 1173 27.38 -26.35 -33.06
CA MET A 1173 26.64 -26.49 -34.32
C MET A 1173 25.19 -26.01 -34.20
N ASN A 1174 24.60 -26.06 -33.01
CA ASN A 1174 23.18 -25.77 -32.80
C ASN A 1174 23.05 -24.55 -31.89
N LYS A 1175 22.78 -23.38 -32.47
CA LYS A 1175 22.71 -22.10 -31.73
C LYS A 1175 21.43 -21.94 -30.89
N HIS A 1176 20.49 -22.88 -30.98
CA HIS A 1176 19.26 -22.87 -30.20
C HIS A 1176 19.41 -23.67 -28.91
N LEU A 1177 18.83 -23.15 -27.83
CA LEU A 1177 18.87 -23.79 -26.52
C LEU A 1177 18.07 -25.11 -26.52
N ALA A 1178 16.98 -25.18 -27.30
CA ALA A 1178 16.11 -26.36 -27.42
C ALA A 1178 15.70 -26.89 -26.03
N SER A 1179 15.09 -26.01 -25.23
CA SER A 1179 14.79 -26.32 -23.83
C SER A 1179 13.77 -27.43 -23.65
N VAL A 1180 14.00 -28.22 -22.60
CA VAL A 1180 13.14 -29.31 -22.15
C VAL A 1180 12.78 -29.07 -20.69
N PHE A 1181 11.52 -29.29 -20.34
CA PHE A 1181 10.96 -28.98 -19.02
C PHE A 1181 10.33 -30.23 -18.39
N SER A 1182 10.29 -30.25 -17.06
CA SER A 1182 9.53 -31.25 -16.29
C SER A 1182 9.04 -30.60 -15.00
N TRP A 1183 7.72 -30.67 -14.75
CA TRP A 1183 7.07 -30.11 -13.57
C TRP A 1183 6.77 -31.18 -12.53
N ASN A 1184 6.91 -30.82 -11.25
CA ASN A 1184 6.45 -31.62 -10.11
C ASN A 1184 5.56 -30.79 -9.19
N GLN A 1185 4.26 -31.08 -9.25
CA GLN A 1185 3.22 -30.38 -8.48
C GLN A 1185 3.37 -30.54 -6.96
N LYS A 1186 3.90 -31.67 -6.48
CA LYS A 1186 3.95 -31.99 -5.05
C LYS A 1186 4.99 -31.16 -4.31
N CYS A 1187 6.12 -30.87 -4.96
CA CYS A 1187 7.20 -30.07 -4.38
C CYS A 1187 7.32 -28.65 -4.96
N GLY A 1188 6.54 -28.31 -5.99
CA GLY A 1188 6.59 -27.00 -6.63
C GLY A 1188 7.90 -26.76 -7.41
N LEU A 1189 8.57 -27.82 -7.86
CA LEU A 1189 9.84 -27.74 -8.59
C LEU A 1189 9.63 -27.96 -10.08
N MET A 1190 10.37 -27.18 -10.88
CA MET A 1190 10.51 -27.39 -12.31
C MET A 1190 11.97 -27.67 -12.67
N ALA A 1191 12.22 -28.78 -13.34
CA ALA A 1191 13.51 -29.08 -13.94
C ALA A 1191 13.56 -28.52 -15.36
N VAL A 1192 14.65 -27.85 -15.71
CA VAL A 1192 14.87 -27.32 -17.05
C VAL A 1192 16.28 -27.59 -17.53
N SER A 1193 16.41 -28.05 -18.77
CA SER A 1193 17.70 -28.26 -19.46
C SER A 1193 17.51 -28.07 -20.97
N GLY A 1194 18.46 -28.55 -21.77
CA GLY A 1194 18.44 -28.49 -23.24
C GLY A 1194 19.83 -28.75 -23.82
N ASN A 1195 20.23 -27.94 -24.79
CA ASN A 1195 21.58 -27.90 -25.37
C ASN A 1195 22.59 -27.20 -24.45
N VAL A 1196 22.55 -27.51 -23.16
CA VAL A 1196 23.42 -26.98 -22.11
C VAL A 1196 23.99 -28.13 -21.28
N LYS A 1197 25.07 -27.86 -20.53
CA LYS A 1197 25.71 -28.89 -19.69
C LYS A 1197 25.05 -29.05 -18.32
N VAL A 1198 23.94 -28.36 -18.07
CA VAL A 1198 23.36 -28.25 -16.74
C VAL A 1198 21.86 -28.46 -16.79
N CYS A 1199 21.32 -29.05 -15.72
CA CYS A 1199 19.90 -29.04 -15.42
C CYS A 1199 19.69 -28.11 -14.23
N ARG A 1200 18.82 -27.11 -14.36
CA ARG A 1200 18.43 -26.26 -13.24
C ARG A 1200 17.14 -26.78 -12.62
N LEU A 1201 17.09 -26.74 -11.30
CA LEU A 1201 15.88 -26.95 -10.52
C LEU A 1201 15.39 -25.58 -10.07
N TRP A 1202 14.30 -25.13 -10.69
CA TRP A 1202 13.62 -23.88 -10.36
C TRP A 1202 12.49 -24.16 -9.37
N ASP A 1203 12.45 -23.41 -8.29
CA ASP A 1203 11.43 -23.50 -7.25
C ASP A 1203 10.41 -22.39 -7.45
N ALA A 1204 9.15 -22.79 -7.64
CA ALA A 1204 8.03 -21.88 -7.86
C ALA A 1204 7.67 -21.07 -6.61
N HIS A 1205 7.88 -21.61 -5.41
CA HIS A 1205 7.62 -20.90 -4.16
C HIS A 1205 8.69 -19.84 -3.88
N ALA A 1206 9.94 -20.13 -4.21
CA ALA A 1206 11.04 -19.17 -4.07
C ALA A 1206 11.18 -18.21 -5.27
N GLU A 1207 10.51 -18.52 -6.38
CA GLU A 1207 10.69 -17.91 -7.70
C GLU A 1207 12.18 -17.84 -8.10
N LYS A 1208 12.94 -18.90 -7.82
CA LYS A 1208 14.40 -18.91 -8.00
C LYS A 1208 14.92 -20.28 -8.39
N SER A 1209 15.97 -20.30 -9.21
CA SER A 1209 16.79 -21.49 -9.45
C SER A 1209 17.53 -21.88 -8.17
N MET A 1210 17.08 -22.95 -7.51
CA MET A 1210 17.61 -23.43 -6.23
C MET A 1210 18.92 -24.19 -6.39
N GLN A 1211 19.04 -24.96 -7.47
CA GLN A 1211 20.17 -25.86 -7.66
C GLN A 1211 20.50 -26.04 -9.14
N GLU A 1212 21.80 -26.15 -9.43
CA GLU A 1212 22.31 -26.47 -10.76
C GLU A 1212 23.02 -27.85 -10.72
N ILE A 1213 22.54 -28.78 -11.54
CA ILE A 1213 23.04 -30.15 -11.63
C ILE A 1213 23.86 -30.27 -12.92
N GLN A 1214 25.15 -30.58 -12.79
CA GLN A 1214 26.04 -30.80 -13.93
C GLN A 1214 25.72 -32.13 -14.63
N ILE A 1215 25.35 -32.05 -15.89
CA ILE A 1215 25.06 -33.17 -16.76
C ILE A 1215 26.38 -33.60 -17.38
N GLY A 1216 26.96 -34.70 -16.88
CA GLY A 1216 28.31 -35.18 -17.21
C GLY A 1216 28.50 -35.73 -18.63
N ALA A 1217 27.76 -35.23 -19.62
CA ALA A 1217 27.82 -35.65 -21.01
C ALA A 1217 28.51 -34.58 -21.88
N LYS A 1218 29.46 -34.99 -22.73
CA LYS A 1218 30.13 -34.11 -23.70
C LYS A 1218 29.37 -34.17 -25.02
N ASN A 1219 29.08 -33.00 -25.61
CA ASN A 1219 28.47 -32.86 -26.94
C ASN A 1219 27.12 -33.57 -27.12
N CYS A 1220 26.36 -33.77 -26.05
CA CYS A 1220 25.02 -34.35 -26.10
C CYS A 1220 24.00 -33.33 -25.58
N ALA A 1221 22.81 -33.37 -26.17
CA ALA A 1221 21.67 -32.57 -25.75
C ALA A 1221 20.81 -33.38 -24.78
N VAL A 1222 20.20 -32.72 -23.79
CA VAL A 1222 19.10 -33.32 -23.05
C VAL A 1222 17.87 -33.32 -23.94
N THR A 1223 17.28 -34.50 -24.15
CA THR A 1223 16.09 -34.67 -25.00
C THR A 1223 14.82 -34.84 -24.18
N LYS A 1224 14.89 -35.46 -23.00
CA LYS A 1224 13.75 -35.65 -22.09
C LYS A 1224 14.19 -35.55 -20.62
N LEU A 1225 13.29 -35.04 -19.79
CA LEU A 1225 13.43 -34.92 -18.33
C LEU A 1225 12.21 -35.55 -17.65
N SER A 1226 12.41 -36.19 -16.51
CA SER A 1226 11.33 -36.64 -15.65
C SER A 1226 11.69 -36.44 -14.18
N LEU A 1227 10.93 -35.59 -13.49
CA LEU A 1227 10.96 -35.49 -12.04
C LEU A 1227 10.07 -36.56 -11.39
N ASP A 1228 10.48 -37.05 -10.23
CA ASP A 1228 9.70 -38.01 -9.45
C ASP A 1228 8.58 -37.35 -8.64
N ASN A 1229 7.33 -37.74 -8.90
CA ASN A 1229 6.15 -37.26 -8.16
C ASN A 1229 5.84 -38.08 -6.88
N SER A 1230 6.51 -39.22 -6.65
CA SER A 1230 6.26 -40.10 -5.49
C SER A 1230 6.84 -39.55 -4.17
N GLY A 1231 7.85 -38.68 -4.26
CA GLY A 1231 8.45 -37.98 -3.11
C GLY A 1231 9.88 -38.41 -2.78
N SER A 1232 10.50 -39.26 -3.60
CA SER A 1232 11.92 -39.58 -3.53
C SER A 1232 12.83 -38.47 -4.08
N ASN A 1233 12.24 -37.45 -4.71
CA ASN A 1233 12.92 -36.25 -5.25
C ASN A 1233 14.04 -36.57 -6.25
N LEU A 1234 13.90 -37.64 -7.03
CA LEU A 1234 14.86 -38.03 -8.06
C LEU A 1234 14.58 -37.31 -9.39
N LEU A 1235 15.63 -37.10 -10.17
CA LEU A 1235 15.59 -36.50 -11.52
C LEU A 1235 16.16 -37.50 -12.53
N ALA A 1236 15.36 -37.95 -13.49
CA ALA A 1236 15.83 -38.71 -14.64
C ALA A 1236 16.10 -37.80 -15.84
N VAL A 1237 17.18 -38.07 -16.57
CA VAL A 1237 17.65 -37.30 -17.73
C VAL A 1237 17.96 -38.27 -18.88
N GLY A 1238 17.29 -38.06 -20.01
CA GLY A 1238 17.54 -38.76 -21.27
C GLY A 1238 18.31 -37.87 -22.24
N LEU A 1239 19.29 -38.45 -22.94
CA LEU A 1239 20.21 -37.71 -23.80
C LEU A 1239 20.07 -38.10 -25.28
N SER A 1240 20.58 -37.23 -26.15
CA SER A 1240 20.57 -37.40 -27.60
C SER A 1240 21.42 -38.58 -28.11
N ASP A 1241 22.32 -39.10 -27.30
CA ASP A 1241 23.14 -40.28 -27.61
C ASP A 1241 22.56 -41.60 -27.05
N GLY A 1242 21.38 -41.55 -26.43
CA GLY A 1242 20.73 -42.72 -25.80
C GLY A 1242 21.10 -42.93 -24.33
N LEU A 1243 22.03 -42.14 -23.78
CA LEU A 1243 22.40 -42.25 -22.36
C LEU A 1243 21.22 -41.83 -21.46
N VAL A 1244 20.90 -42.67 -20.48
CA VAL A 1244 19.90 -42.40 -19.43
C VAL A 1244 20.60 -42.28 -18.08
N ASN A 1245 20.47 -41.12 -17.44
CA ASN A 1245 21.04 -40.86 -16.12
C ASN A 1245 19.93 -40.58 -15.10
N VAL A 1246 20.15 -40.97 -13.85
CA VAL A 1246 19.31 -40.54 -12.71
C VAL A 1246 20.18 -39.80 -11.71
N TYR A 1247 19.65 -38.69 -11.22
CA TYR A 1247 20.28 -37.82 -10.25
C TYR A 1247 19.44 -37.74 -8.97
N ASP A 1248 20.11 -37.77 -7.82
CA ASP A 1248 19.53 -37.38 -6.53
C ASP A 1248 20.05 -35.98 -6.16
N PRO A 1249 19.20 -34.93 -6.24
CA PRO A 1249 19.55 -33.55 -5.91
C PRO A 1249 20.02 -33.36 -4.47
N ARG A 1250 19.63 -34.27 -3.55
CA ARG A 1250 20.00 -34.20 -2.13
C ARG A 1250 21.44 -34.58 -1.86
N LEU A 1251 22.07 -35.30 -2.80
CA LEU A 1251 23.45 -35.73 -2.67
C LEU A 1251 24.45 -34.62 -3.09
N PRO A 1252 25.69 -34.64 -2.58
CA PRO A 1252 26.74 -33.74 -3.02
C PRO A 1252 27.15 -34.01 -4.48
N ASP A 1253 27.63 -32.99 -5.19
CA ASP A 1253 27.84 -32.96 -6.65
C ASP A 1253 28.47 -34.22 -7.25
N LYS A 1254 29.53 -34.75 -6.62
CA LYS A 1254 30.27 -35.93 -7.12
C LYS A 1254 29.46 -37.22 -7.09
N SER A 1255 28.47 -37.30 -6.19
CA SER A 1255 27.66 -38.50 -5.94
C SER A 1255 26.21 -38.32 -6.39
N ARG A 1256 25.83 -37.15 -6.93
CA ARG A 1256 24.46 -36.89 -7.39
C ARG A 1256 23.98 -37.90 -8.41
N ARG A 1257 24.85 -38.30 -9.35
CA ARG A 1257 24.49 -39.28 -10.38
C ARG A 1257 24.47 -40.68 -9.77
N THR A 1258 23.27 -41.17 -9.47
CA THR A 1258 23.04 -42.46 -8.80
C THR A 1258 22.90 -43.61 -9.79
N MET A 1259 22.44 -43.35 -11.02
CA MET A 1259 22.33 -44.33 -12.11
C MET A 1259 22.80 -43.72 -13.43
N SER A 1260 23.40 -44.57 -14.27
CA SER A 1260 23.85 -44.25 -15.64
C SER A 1260 23.75 -45.51 -16.50
N SER A 1261 22.98 -45.48 -17.57
CA SER A 1261 22.74 -46.61 -18.48
C SER A 1261 22.95 -46.19 -19.94
N ARG A 1262 23.76 -46.96 -20.69
CA ARG A 1262 24.09 -46.78 -22.13
C ARG A 1262 23.42 -47.81 -23.04
N GLU A 1263 22.38 -48.43 -22.51
CA GLU A 1263 21.67 -49.53 -23.14
C GLU A 1263 20.97 -49.08 -24.45
N LEU A 1264 20.45 -47.86 -24.51
CA LEU A 1264 19.88 -47.29 -25.75
C LEU A 1264 20.95 -46.61 -26.60
N GLU A 1265 20.90 -46.77 -27.93
CA GLU A 1265 21.91 -46.24 -28.86
C GLU A 1265 21.46 -44.98 -29.62
N LYS A 1266 20.16 -44.67 -29.58
CA LYS A 1266 19.53 -43.55 -30.32
C LYS A 1266 18.94 -42.53 -29.35
N PRO A 1267 18.64 -41.29 -29.81
CA PRO A 1267 18.09 -40.25 -28.94
C PRO A 1267 16.90 -40.74 -28.12
N VAL A 1268 16.91 -40.47 -26.82
CA VAL A 1268 15.79 -40.77 -25.93
C VAL A 1268 14.62 -39.87 -26.30
N ILE A 1269 13.51 -40.46 -26.72
CA ILE A 1269 12.29 -39.74 -27.17
C ILE A 1269 11.17 -39.76 -26.13
N GLY A 1270 11.27 -40.61 -25.12
CA GLY A 1270 10.33 -40.67 -24.00
C GLY A 1270 11.03 -41.16 -22.75
N LEU A 1271 10.64 -40.59 -21.61
CA LEU A 1271 11.23 -40.85 -20.30
C LEU A 1271 10.17 -40.63 -19.23
N SER A 1272 10.00 -41.58 -18.32
CA SER A 1272 9.07 -41.45 -17.20
C SER A 1272 9.60 -42.15 -15.97
N LEU A 1273 9.60 -41.43 -14.85
CA LEU A 1273 9.96 -41.91 -13.53
C LEU A 1273 8.70 -41.89 -12.64
N PHE A 1274 8.26 -43.06 -12.18
CA PHE A 1274 7.00 -43.20 -11.44
C PHE A 1274 7.05 -44.34 -10.42
N SER A 1275 6.12 -44.34 -9.48
CA SER A 1275 5.91 -45.43 -8.51
C SER A 1275 4.67 -46.25 -8.87
N ASN A 1276 4.60 -47.49 -8.40
CA ASN A 1276 3.35 -48.26 -8.44
C ASN A 1276 2.24 -47.56 -7.63
N LEU A 1277 0.99 -47.71 -8.09
CA LEU A 1277 -0.19 -47.21 -7.39
C LEU A 1277 -0.36 -47.96 -6.05
N ALA A 1278 -0.76 -47.23 -5.00
CA ALA A 1278 -0.97 -47.79 -3.68
C ALA A 1278 -2.13 -48.82 -3.72
N GLY A 1279 -1.80 -50.10 -3.50
CA GLY A 1279 -2.77 -51.20 -3.48
C GLY A 1279 -2.22 -52.56 -3.92
N GLU A 1280 -1.15 -52.60 -4.72
CA GLU A 1280 -0.62 -53.86 -5.29
C GLU A 1280 0.62 -54.42 -4.58
N SER A 1281 1.33 -53.62 -3.77
CA SER A 1281 2.44 -54.10 -2.94
C SER A 1281 2.76 -53.09 -1.83
N SER A 1282 3.06 -53.58 -0.63
CA SER A 1282 3.24 -52.80 0.61
C SER A 1282 4.41 -51.81 0.59
N GLU A 1283 5.26 -51.82 -0.42
CA GLU A 1283 6.26 -50.79 -0.69
C GLU A 1283 6.22 -50.43 -2.18
N GLY A 1284 5.98 -49.16 -2.49
CA GLY A 1284 5.97 -48.68 -3.88
C GLY A 1284 7.39 -48.65 -4.44
N ASN A 1285 7.75 -49.65 -5.24
CA ASN A 1285 9.01 -49.62 -6.00
C ASN A 1285 8.95 -48.53 -7.08
N LEU A 1286 9.98 -47.70 -7.13
CA LEU A 1286 10.19 -46.74 -8.23
C LEU A 1286 10.60 -47.50 -9.50
N ARG A 1287 10.03 -47.09 -10.62
CA ARG A 1287 10.32 -47.59 -11.97
C ARG A 1287 10.70 -46.44 -12.88
N LEU A 1288 11.70 -46.68 -13.73
CA LEU A 1288 12.15 -45.77 -14.77
C LEU A 1288 11.93 -46.42 -16.12
N ILE A 1289 11.19 -45.76 -17.01
CA ILE A 1289 11.03 -46.20 -18.40
C ILE A 1289 11.68 -45.17 -19.32
N ALA A 1290 12.44 -45.64 -20.30
CA ALA A 1290 12.94 -44.82 -21.40
C ALA A 1290 12.74 -45.53 -22.74
N GLY A 1291 12.44 -44.76 -23.78
CA GLY A 1291 12.36 -45.24 -25.16
C GLY A 1291 13.22 -44.40 -26.08
N SER A 1292 13.85 -45.06 -27.06
CA SER A 1292 14.69 -44.42 -28.07
C SER A 1292 14.04 -44.39 -29.45
N ARG A 1293 14.55 -43.51 -30.31
CA ARG A 1293 14.00 -43.24 -31.66
C ARG A 1293 13.93 -44.47 -32.57
N ASP A 1294 14.76 -45.49 -32.37
CA ASP A 1294 14.75 -46.78 -33.10
C ASP A 1294 13.68 -47.78 -32.62
N GLY A 1295 12.84 -47.40 -31.66
CA GLY A 1295 11.74 -48.25 -31.20
C GLY A 1295 12.03 -49.07 -29.95
N GLU A 1296 13.27 -49.08 -29.47
CA GLU A 1296 13.66 -49.79 -28.25
C GLU A 1296 13.08 -49.10 -27.00
N ILE A 1297 12.38 -49.85 -26.16
CA ILE A 1297 11.80 -49.38 -24.89
C ILE A 1297 12.34 -50.27 -23.77
N ARG A 1298 12.83 -49.62 -22.71
CA ARG A 1298 13.45 -50.29 -21.56
C ARG A 1298 12.90 -49.76 -20.24
N LEU A 1299 12.67 -50.69 -19.33
CA LEU A 1299 12.20 -50.46 -17.97
C LEU A 1299 13.29 -50.86 -16.98
N TRP A 1300 13.65 -49.98 -16.05
CA TRP A 1300 14.57 -50.25 -14.95
C TRP A 1300 13.89 -50.01 -13.62
N GLU A 1301 14.36 -50.72 -12.59
CA GLU A 1301 14.21 -50.25 -11.21
C GLU A 1301 15.49 -49.47 -10.85
N PRO A 1302 15.42 -48.20 -10.44
CA PRO A 1302 16.62 -47.39 -10.18
C PRO A 1302 17.58 -47.96 -9.14
N ARG A 1303 17.12 -48.89 -8.30
CA ARG A 1303 17.94 -49.61 -7.31
C ARG A 1303 18.66 -50.83 -7.93
N MET A 1304 18.17 -51.36 -9.04
CA MET A 1304 18.69 -52.52 -9.77
C MET A 1304 18.73 -52.22 -11.28
N PHE A 1305 19.67 -51.36 -11.68
CA PHE A 1305 19.68 -50.77 -13.03
C PHE A 1305 20.73 -51.33 -13.98
N LYS A 1306 21.53 -52.33 -13.56
CA LYS A 1306 22.58 -52.92 -14.40
C LYS A 1306 22.02 -53.56 -15.67
N GLU A 1307 20.85 -54.18 -15.56
CA GLU A 1307 20.10 -54.73 -16.68
C GLU A 1307 18.66 -54.22 -16.61
N PRO A 1308 17.99 -53.98 -17.75
CA PRO A 1308 16.59 -53.61 -17.77
C PRO A 1308 15.72 -54.79 -17.29
N VAL A 1309 14.69 -54.50 -16.49
CA VAL A 1309 13.67 -55.46 -16.04
C VAL A 1309 12.81 -55.92 -17.22
N VAL A 1310 12.50 -55.00 -18.13
CA VAL A 1310 11.75 -55.28 -19.37
C VAL A 1310 12.45 -54.55 -20.52
N SER A 1311 12.58 -55.23 -21.65
CA SER A 1311 13.06 -54.66 -22.91
C SER A 1311 12.24 -55.21 -24.07
N PHE A 1312 11.73 -54.32 -24.93
CA PHE A 1312 11.01 -54.71 -26.15
C PHE A 1312 11.14 -53.60 -27.22
N ASN A 1313 10.80 -53.94 -28.46
CA ASN A 1313 10.76 -52.97 -29.56
C ASN A 1313 9.30 -52.68 -29.95
N ALA A 1314 8.91 -51.41 -29.98
CA ALA A 1314 7.55 -50.98 -30.31
C ALA A 1314 7.30 -50.79 -31.82
N CYS A 1315 8.36 -50.72 -32.63
CA CYS A 1315 8.25 -50.64 -34.08
C CYS A 1315 7.92 -52.02 -34.67
N SER A 1316 7.00 -52.05 -35.63
CA SER A 1316 6.70 -53.29 -36.36
C SER A 1316 7.88 -53.71 -37.23
N PHE A 1317 8.61 -52.73 -37.78
CA PHE A 1317 9.83 -52.94 -38.55
C PHE A 1317 11.01 -52.15 -37.95
N PRO A 1318 11.79 -52.72 -37.00
CA PRO A 1318 12.82 -52.04 -36.19
C PRO A 1318 13.95 -51.32 -36.93
N LYS A 1319 14.07 -51.49 -38.25
CA LYS A 1319 15.09 -50.83 -39.09
C LYS A 1319 14.52 -49.80 -40.05
N LYS A 1320 13.19 -49.75 -40.19
CA LYS A 1320 12.50 -48.94 -41.17
C LYS A 1320 11.64 -47.88 -40.50
N ASP A 1321 10.96 -48.27 -39.43
CA ASP A 1321 10.07 -47.39 -38.68
C ASP A 1321 10.86 -46.77 -37.53
N SER A 1322 10.61 -45.50 -37.28
CA SER A 1322 11.21 -44.77 -36.17
C SER A 1322 10.14 -44.15 -35.28
N LEU A 1323 10.35 -44.23 -33.97
CA LEU A 1323 9.47 -43.57 -33.03
C LEU A 1323 9.76 -42.07 -32.99
N THR A 1324 8.70 -41.27 -33.04
CA THR A 1324 8.75 -39.81 -32.99
C THR A 1324 8.43 -39.30 -31.59
N ASN A 1325 7.55 -39.96 -30.85
CA ASN A 1325 7.17 -39.61 -29.49
C ASN A 1325 6.79 -40.85 -28.68
N MET A 1326 7.00 -40.78 -27.36
CA MET A 1326 6.59 -41.82 -26.42
C MET A 1326 6.14 -41.17 -25.12
N GLU A 1327 4.98 -41.60 -24.63
CA GLU A 1327 4.40 -41.12 -23.38
C GLU A 1327 3.93 -42.29 -22.52
N VAL A 1328 4.03 -42.14 -21.20
CA VAL A 1328 3.60 -43.15 -20.23
C VAL A 1328 2.41 -42.59 -19.46
N HIS A 1329 1.28 -43.28 -19.53
CA HIS A 1329 0.12 -42.97 -18.69
C HIS A 1329 0.31 -43.64 -17.33
N VAL A 1330 0.76 -42.87 -16.34
CA VAL A 1330 1.19 -43.38 -15.03
C VAL A 1330 0.06 -44.09 -14.28
N HIS A 1331 -1.18 -43.61 -14.40
CA HIS A 1331 -2.31 -44.16 -13.66
C HIS A 1331 -2.77 -45.52 -14.22
N SER A 1332 -2.87 -45.67 -15.55
CA SER A 1332 -3.16 -46.99 -16.15
C SER A 1332 -1.93 -47.87 -16.28
N GLN A 1333 -0.73 -47.33 -16.10
CA GLN A 1333 0.53 -47.99 -16.41
C GLN A 1333 0.56 -48.56 -17.84
N CYS A 1334 0.22 -47.73 -18.83
CA CYS A 1334 0.37 -48.04 -20.25
C CYS A 1334 1.31 -47.05 -20.95
N ILE A 1335 1.86 -47.48 -22.08
CA ILE A 1335 2.84 -46.75 -22.88
C ILE A 1335 2.21 -46.47 -24.24
N GLY A 1336 2.11 -45.20 -24.62
CA GLY A 1336 1.74 -44.77 -25.95
C GLY A 1336 3.00 -44.50 -26.78
N CYS A 1337 3.08 -45.12 -27.95
CA CYS A 1337 4.19 -44.98 -28.89
C CYS A 1337 3.67 -44.44 -30.22
N MET A 1338 4.27 -43.36 -30.70
CA MET A 1338 3.95 -42.73 -31.96
C MET A 1338 5.09 -42.97 -32.94
N ASP A 1339 4.81 -43.55 -34.11
CA ASP A 1339 5.81 -43.79 -35.16
C ASP A 1339 5.76 -42.73 -36.27
N ASP A 1340 6.76 -42.76 -37.15
CA ASP A 1340 6.87 -41.90 -38.33
C ASP A 1340 5.82 -42.21 -39.42
N ALA A 1341 5.23 -43.41 -39.37
CA ALA A 1341 4.08 -43.78 -40.19
C ALA A 1341 2.75 -43.21 -39.65
N SER A 1342 2.78 -42.35 -38.62
CA SER A 1342 1.59 -41.72 -38.03
C SER A 1342 0.61 -42.72 -37.39
N MET A 1343 1.13 -43.85 -36.91
CA MET A 1343 0.38 -44.81 -36.10
C MET A 1343 0.66 -44.59 -34.62
N VAL A 1344 -0.36 -44.76 -33.79
CA VAL A 1344 -0.23 -44.74 -32.33
C VAL A 1344 -0.51 -46.13 -31.77
N LYS A 1345 0.50 -46.75 -31.16
CA LYS A 1345 0.39 -48.07 -30.54
C LYS A 1345 0.39 -47.93 -29.02
N LEU A 1346 -0.47 -48.70 -28.35
CA LEU A 1346 -0.54 -48.77 -26.90
C LEU A 1346 0.04 -50.10 -26.41
N PHE A 1347 0.91 -50.04 -25.41
CA PHE A 1347 1.52 -51.20 -24.77
C PHE A 1347 1.29 -51.17 -23.26
N ASP A 1348 1.27 -52.34 -22.61
CA ASP A 1348 1.45 -52.41 -21.16
C ASP A 1348 2.95 -52.32 -20.77
N LEU A 1349 3.24 -52.32 -19.46
CA LEU A 1349 4.61 -52.25 -18.97
C LEU A 1349 5.46 -53.50 -19.27
N ASN A 1350 4.83 -54.62 -19.65
CA ASN A 1350 5.51 -55.87 -20.00
C ASN A 1350 5.79 -55.98 -21.50
N GLY A 1351 5.39 -54.98 -22.30
CA GLY A 1351 5.53 -54.96 -23.75
C GLY A 1351 4.40 -55.65 -24.52
N LYS A 1352 3.30 -56.03 -23.86
CA LYS A 1352 2.10 -56.55 -24.56
C LYS A 1352 1.37 -55.38 -25.22
N GLN A 1353 1.13 -55.48 -26.53
CA GLN A 1353 0.32 -54.50 -27.26
C GLN A 1353 -1.15 -54.60 -26.81
N LEU A 1354 -1.71 -53.49 -26.36
CA LEU A 1354 -3.10 -53.32 -25.93
C LEU A 1354 -4.02 -52.91 -27.09
N GLY A 1355 -3.48 -52.14 -28.05
CA GLY A 1355 -4.16 -51.82 -29.31
C GLY A 1355 -3.41 -50.81 -30.16
N GLU A 1356 -4.02 -50.40 -31.27
CA GLU A 1356 -3.42 -49.56 -32.29
C GLU A 1356 -4.46 -48.58 -32.84
N ILE A 1357 -4.07 -47.32 -33.00
CA ILE A 1357 -4.87 -46.27 -33.63
C ILE A 1357 -4.20 -45.93 -34.95
N ARG A 1358 -4.92 -46.16 -36.04
CA ARG A 1358 -4.57 -45.67 -37.37
C ARG A 1358 -5.42 -44.46 -37.69
N GLN A 1359 -4.78 -43.38 -38.14
CA GLN A 1359 -5.50 -42.17 -38.49
C GLN A 1359 -6.32 -42.28 -39.79
N ASP A 1360 -6.19 -43.41 -40.50
CA ASP A 1360 -6.66 -43.63 -41.87
C ASP A 1360 -8.19 -43.73 -42.04
N ASP A 1361 -9.00 -43.78 -40.98
CA ASP A 1361 -10.39 -44.26 -41.12
C ASP A 1361 -11.48 -43.19 -41.38
N TRP A 1362 -11.20 -41.87 -41.42
CA TRP A 1362 -12.32 -40.89 -41.41
C TRP A 1362 -12.17 -39.54 -42.15
N LEU A 1363 -11.01 -39.21 -42.75
CA LEU A 1363 -10.83 -37.91 -43.43
C LEU A 1363 -11.14 -37.95 -44.93
N VAL A 1364 -12.20 -37.23 -45.34
CA VAL A 1364 -12.68 -37.06 -46.73
C VAL A 1364 -11.64 -36.43 -47.68
N SER A 1365 -10.52 -35.87 -47.18
CA SER A 1365 -9.54 -35.11 -48.01
C SER A 1365 -8.24 -35.83 -48.38
N GLY A 1366 -8.06 -37.12 -48.06
CA GLY A 1366 -7.03 -37.98 -48.69
C GLY A 1366 -5.55 -37.59 -48.50
N ARG A 1367 -5.19 -36.74 -47.54
CA ARG A 1367 -3.79 -36.53 -47.13
C ARG A 1367 -3.65 -36.70 -45.62
N ILE A 1368 -2.91 -37.73 -45.23
CA ILE A 1368 -2.51 -38.04 -43.86
C ILE A 1368 -1.56 -36.93 -43.40
N GLY A 1369 -1.88 -36.30 -42.28
CA GLY A 1369 -0.98 -35.33 -41.65
C GLY A 1369 -0.08 -36.08 -40.69
N THR A 1370 1.22 -35.83 -40.72
CA THR A 1370 2.14 -36.44 -39.76
C THR A 1370 1.75 -36.03 -38.33
N LEU A 1371 1.78 -37.00 -37.42
CA LEU A 1371 1.49 -36.72 -36.00
C LEU A 1371 2.65 -35.93 -35.39
N ILE A 1372 2.32 -34.87 -34.65
CA ILE A 1372 3.29 -33.95 -34.05
C ILE A 1372 3.38 -34.16 -32.55
N SER A 1373 2.21 -34.20 -31.90
CA SER A 1373 2.10 -34.19 -30.46
C SER A 1373 1.06 -35.19 -30.01
N MET A 1374 1.33 -35.82 -28.89
CA MET A 1374 0.48 -36.81 -28.25
C MET A 1374 0.50 -36.52 -26.76
N ARG A 1375 -0.68 -36.50 -26.13
CA ARG A 1375 -0.84 -36.30 -24.69
C ARG A 1375 -1.95 -37.16 -24.10
N PHE A 1376 -1.62 -37.97 -23.10
CA PHE A 1376 -2.62 -38.61 -22.26
C PHE A 1376 -3.25 -37.63 -21.28
N HIS A 1377 -4.52 -37.85 -20.97
CA HIS A 1377 -5.15 -37.29 -19.79
C HIS A 1377 -4.48 -37.86 -18.53
N GLN A 1378 -4.45 -37.14 -17.40
CA GLN A 1378 -3.65 -37.56 -16.24
C GLN A 1378 -4.24 -38.78 -15.47
N LEU A 1379 -5.57 -38.90 -15.44
CA LEU A 1379 -6.30 -39.97 -14.74
C LEU A 1379 -7.03 -40.94 -15.69
N LEU A 1380 -7.93 -40.40 -16.51
CA LEU A 1380 -8.69 -41.14 -17.52
C LEU A 1380 -7.79 -41.70 -18.62
N VAL A 1381 -8.16 -42.85 -19.16
CA VAL A 1381 -7.54 -43.45 -20.37
C VAL A 1381 -8.08 -42.71 -21.59
N SER A 1382 -7.66 -41.45 -21.75
CA SER A 1382 -8.02 -40.59 -22.88
C SER A 1382 -6.75 -40.06 -23.52
N LEU A 1383 -6.74 -39.95 -24.84
CA LEU A 1383 -5.57 -39.59 -25.63
C LEU A 1383 -5.92 -38.45 -26.60
N ALA A 1384 -5.15 -37.38 -26.58
CA ALA A 1384 -5.23 -36.32 -27.59
C ALA A 1384 -4.01 -36.42 -28.52
N VAL A 1385 -4.26 -36.25 -29.83
CA VAL A 1385 -3.22 -36.30 -30.86
C VAL A 1385 -3.38 -35.11 -31.79
N ALA A 1386 -2.29 -34.38 -32.07
CA ALA A 1386 -2.25 -33.26 -33.00
C ALA A 1386 -1.45 -33.62 -34.27
N THR A 1387 -1.87 -33.07 -35.41
CA THR A 1387 -1.25 -33.34 -36.74
C THR A 1387 -0.74 -32.08 -37.43
N GLU A 1388 0.20 -32.25 -38.37
CA GLU A 1388 0.62 -31.19 -39.31
C GLU A 1388 -0.53 -30.60 -40.14
N ASN A 1389 -1.61 -31.35 -40.37
CA ASN A 1389 -2.77 -30.87 -41.12
C ASN A 1389 -3.75 -30.01 -40.29
N GLN A 1390 -3.28 -29.40 -39.19
CA GLN A 1390 -4.07 -28.51 -38.33
C GLN A 1390 -5.32 -29.21 -37.77
N THR A 1391 -5.17 -30.46 -37.33
CA THR A 1391 -6.26 -31.19 -36.67
C THR A 1391 -5.81 -31.70 -35.31
N ILE A 1392 -6.73 -31.69 -34.35
CA ILE A 1392 -6.57 -32.35 -33.06
C ILE A 1392 -7.66 -33.41 -32.96
N SER A 1393 -7.26 -34.66 -32.72
CA SER A 1393 -8.14 -35.82 -32.54
C SER A 1393 -8.13 -36.25 -31.07
N PHE A 1394 -9.31 -36.52 -30.53
CA PHE A 1394 -9.53 -36.90 -29.14
C PHE A 1394 -10.09 -38.32 -29.11
N TYR A 1395 -9.32 -39.24 -28.53
CA TYR A 1395 -9.71 -40.62 -28.29
C TYR A 1395 -10.09 -40.80 -26.82
N ARG A 1396 -11.24 -41.39 -26.58
CA ARG A 1396 -11.79 -41.66 -25.24
C ARG A 1396 -12.23 -43.11 -25.16
N MET A 1397 -12.19 -43.67 -23.97
CA MET A 1397 -12.85 -44.95 -23.72
C MET A 1397 -14.37 -44.83 -23.96
N PRO A 1398 -15.01 -45.89 -24.46
CA PRO A 1398 -16.47 -45.93 -24.56
C PRO A 1398 -17.11 -45.69 -23.20
N ASP A 1399 -18.30 -45.09 -23.18
CA ASP A 1399 -19.03 -44.82 -21.95
C ASP A 1399 -19.39 -46.15 -21.25
N LEU A 1400 -18.79 -46.41 -20.09
CA LEU A 1400 -18.90 -47.65 -19.31
C LEU A 1400 -20.03 -47.57 -18.25
N SER A 1401 -21.03 -46.73 -18.48
CA SER A 1401 -22.14 -46.48 -17.55
C SER A 1401 -23.19 -47.58 -17.50
#